data_AF-A0A2E5XMX5-F1
#
_entry.id   AF-A0A2E5XMX5-F1
#
_cell.length_a   1.000
_cell.length_b   1.000
_cell.length_c   1.000
_cell.angle_alpha   90.00
_cell.angle_beta   90.00
_cell.angle_gamma   90.00
#
_symmetry.space_group_name_H-M   'P 1'
#
loop_
_entity.id
_entity.type
_entity.pdbx_description
1 polymer ?
#
loop_
_entity_poly.entity_id
_entity_poly.type
_entity_poly.pdbx_seq_one_letter_code
_entity_poly.pdbx_strand_id
1 'polypeptide(L)'
;MTTSRRAVALLILATLLIPLTASQINPPDDERGGYDYAGEWQPRHALEIHDEWWDDWSRDSNQNMIDDRLEWLLEQPTEFYSSWWRMADAGNARVFVDYDHHPSSADVEAIEELGVEVTMRPAYLDSLIATVPIELLHHNSPILDLPGVVMLEDLGLAETHMNEAAPNMGVDQVWSQYGYDGTGVTIAVLDTGVRGDHEGLNDMDDEITLGCDQPDPDPFNPTPITIDCDPKISAFYDAVITDSERPASESYDSGTHGTHVAGIAAGTGGGQEAPDGSRYVGVAPGAWVVNILACCEGDIQDVIEGAQWAIENKDSKGIDILTSSLGEQQLEAHFDNDGSSAWSQQMDAVAASGIITFLSAGNEFGGATLAGCNTIDSPGDANLPITVASLDKDLGLAIYSSRGYTSDGRVKPDVSTIGSNIMAPDAATSDGYTSKSGTSMATPLMAGIAALMVEANPDIDHEQVKSIVSALSIERDIQLLDDPGFNDCSILETRPDNEFGYGQADPLSFVQAAGAIDASLNVSMNLETLDHLGNESRISGTSTGGVPGVGFVQVMVGGGDWKQAADLSSGGDWSSWNIKLDPHFESGNSTVYARLVISDDRMSPVDARRVVLVDELASSSGGSGGQSSVGAYVFFIPFLATIVLLGWTALREDWSTNPVRKQEENDEEDEESTISSNWREDPIGSLTGGIGKFIDEIRRGGALTENGTKRLLTLCILYFAQGLPWGFASVTFAAYLVDNGVPVGDIAILFATVALPWTFKWIWGPVVDAVNIPRYGARRQWVLIAQAGMVVTLGTLLLVPDLNAEIDLVTRLLFVHNIFASLQDVGTDALAVEILEPNEVAKANGFMFAAKRAGIIVGGAVLGVSVTQIGISGVIAIQLILLSLILLVPLTMVEKPGVKLFPWSKPDESQWWDDLDDQGDAQGIDADGPEISGPWLEEKRFKIARKVGVTLDSRRISISAFFAIAALFVWIAGFAIDVFTIDFEAGDKIRQITNPVSYVFFAISFVAFALSSGGILASEDYPVTNPLTRLPEGTRRGVAETSFYLTKAFSVRSALLLIGLCLLSELYIFVGPIVIDIFINEAGWSQAKYNGIVGGIVVFGALIGQIFGGLLGDKFGVRRVAMVGFTVLALANACFALLEPFWSNTSIMTVYLIMQAFVGGMAWICIISLSMRLTWSKVGGTQFTAYMSLFNLSGVFAYTLTERMISIFDYKSAIYIGAALTLITVFMLVFIDEDETDRVLEDDDTHSEDEPEIYEPVLGDVMIDEKPAPSV
;
A
#
# COMPACT_ATOMS: atom_id res chain seq x y z
N MET A 1 -1.36 -10.31 25.66
CA MET A 1 -0.12 -10.97 25.15
C MET A 1 -0.44 -11.68 23.86
N THR A 2 -0.46 -10.96 22.75
CA THR A 2 -0.76 -11.50 21.41
C THR A 2 -0.02 -10.63 20.40
N THR A 3 1.32 -10.69 20.42
CA THR A 3 2.14 -10.13 19.34
C THR A 3 1.92 -10.96 18.09
N SER A 4 0.90 -10.51 17.39
CA SER A 4 0.39 -10.80 16.06
C SER A 4 1.25 -11.70 15.18
N ARG A 5 0.68 -12.85 14.81
CA ARG A 5 1.06 -13.68 13.66
C ARG A 5 1.14 -12.88 12.34
N ARG A 6 0.56 -11.66 12.28
CA ARG A 6 0.68 -10.71 11.15
C ARG A 6 2.09 -10.12 11.04
N ALA A 7 2.80 -9.92 12.16
CA ALA A 7 4.19 -9.49 12.13
C ALA A 7 5.11 -10.56 11.52
N VAL A 8 4.80 -11.84 11.73
CA VAL A 8 5.52 -12.98 11.11
C VAL A 8 5.22 -13.07 9.61
N ALA A 9 3.98 -12.81 9.19
CA ALA A 9 3.61 -12.75 7.78
C ALA A 9 4.26 -11.57 7.03
N LEU A 10 4.28 -10.38 7.66
CA LEU A 10 4.99 -9.20 7.16
C LEU A 10 6.51 -9.40 7.19
N LEU A 11 7.04 -10.14 8.15
CA LEU A 11 8.45 -10.56 8.18
C LEU A 11 8.76 -11.58 7.09
N ILE A 12 7.87 -12.51 6.76
CA ILE A 12 8.04 -13.43 5.62
C ILE A 12 8.07 -12.63 4.30
N LEU A 13 7.16 -11.64 4.16
CA LEU A 13 7.16 -10.68 3.07
C LEU A 13 8.48 -9.88 3.02
N ALA A 14 8.94 -9.38 4.18
CA ALA A 14 10.21 -8.66 4.29
C ALA A 14 11.40 -9.58 4.00
N THR A 15 11.43 -10.84 4.43
CA THR A 15 12.53 -11.78 4.10
C THR A 15 12.56 -12.16 2.63
N LEU A 16 11.42 -12.11 1.94
CA LEU A 16 11.32 -12.27 0.48
C LEU A 16 11.66 -10.97 -0.28
N LEU A 17 11.47 -9.80 0.32
CA LEU A 17 11.59 -8.47 -0.30
C LEU A 17 12.86 -7.69 0.09
N ILE A 18 13.54 -8.01 1.18
CA ILE A 18 14.77 -7.34 1.61
C ILE A 18 15.94 -7.57 0.64
N PRO A 19 16.07 -8.72 -0.05
CA PRO A 19 17.02 -8.85 -1.15
C PRO A 19 16.62 -8.02 -2.38
N LEU A 20 15.35 -7.59 -2.49
CA LEU A 20 14.83 -6.78 -3.61
C LEU A 20 15.05 -5.27 -3.40
N THR A 21 15.36 -4.81 -2.19
CA THR A 21 15.48 -3.36 -1.89
C THR A 21 16.87 -2.91 -1.45
N ALA A 22 17.84 -3.82 -1.36
CA ALA A 22 19.21 -3.50 -0.95
C ALA A 22 20.22 -3.53 -2.12
N SER A 23 20.02 -2.71 -3.16
CA SER A 23 21.15 -2.30 -4.03
C SER A 23 20.83 -1.07 -4.90
N GLN A 24 21.39 0.08 -4.51
CA GLN A 24 21.77 1.28 -5.30
C GLN A 24 20.98 1.54 -6.60
N ILE A 25 20.12 2.56 -6.59
CA ILE A 25 19.73 3.32 -7.78
C ILE A 25 20.68 4.54 -7.81
N ASN A 26 21.73 4.48 -8.65
CA ASN A 26 22.34 5.60 -9.40
C ASN A 26 23.61 5.10 -10.17
N PRO A 27 23.89 5.63 -11.38
CA PRO A 27 25.13 5.44 -12.15
C PRO A 27 26.25 6.44 -11.74
N PRO A 28 27.53 6.25 -12.16
CA PRO A 28 28.68 7.05 -11.70
C PRO A 28 29.02 8.28 -12.58
N ASP A 29 29.66 9.27 -11.92
CA ASP A 29 30.08 10.62 -12.35
C ASP A 29 30.94 10.72 -13.63
N ASP A 30 30.59 11.68 -14.51
CA ASP A 30 31.48 12.34 -15.49
C ASP A 30 31.53 13.85 -15.14
N GLU A 31 32.68 14.51 -15.31
CA GLU A 31 32.89 15.92 -14.92
C GLU A 31 32.02 16.89 -15.76
N ARG A 32 31.22 17.73 -15.10
CA ARG A 32 30.15 18.55 -15.72
C ARG A 32 30.62 19.97 -16.11
N GLY A 33 30.39 20.38 -17.37
CA GLY A 33 30.71 21.71 -17.90
C GLY A 33 30.69 21.77 -19.44
N GLY A 34 31.03 22.93 -20.02
CA GLY A 34 31.01 23.21 -21.46
C GLY A 34 32.01 24.31 -21.86
N TYR A 35 32.17 24.59 -23.15
CA TYR A 35 33.10 25.64 -23.64
C TYR A 35 32.33 26.91 -24.02
N ASP A 36 32.79 28.06 -23.53
CA ASP A 36 32.22 29.37 -23.86
C ASP A 36 32.59 29.84 -25.28
N TYR A 37 32.03 30.98 -25.71
CA TYR A 37 32.30 31.61 -27.01
C TYR A 37 33.78 31.94 -27.26
N ALA A 38 34.59 32.12 -26.20
CA ALA A 38 36.03 32.33 -26.30
C ALA A 38 36.82 31.00 -26.40
N GLY A 39 36.16 29.86 -26.24
CA GLY A 39 36.74 28.52 -26.26
C GLY A 39 37.38 28.11 -24.95
N GLU A 40 37.03 28.74 -23.83
CA GLU A 40 37.48 28.38 -22.49
C GLU A 40 36.44 27.49 -21.78
N TRP A 41 36.91 26.46 -21.08
CA TRP A 41 36.03 25.54 -20.35
C TRP A 41 35.44 26.25 -19.14
N GLN A 42 34.11 26.30 -19.08
CA GLN A 42 33.36 26.82 -17.95
C GLN A 42 32.66 25.67 -17.22
N PRO A 43 32.76 25.62 -15.88
CA PRO A 43 32.02 24.65 -15.10
C PRO A 43 30.52 24.95 -15.19
N ARG A 44 29.70 23.90 -15.10
CA ARG A 44 28.26 24.03 -14.90
C ARG A 44 28.02 24.47 -13.45
N HIS A 45 27.15 25.46 -13.23
CA HIS A 45 26.78 25.89 -11.87
C HIS A 45 25.46 25.25 -11.40
N ALA A 46 24.64 24.74 -12.33
CA ALA A 46 23.43 24.01 -12.01
C ALA A 46 23.70 22.71 -11.22
N LEU A 47 22.73 22.33 -10.39
CA LEU A 47 22.83 21.16 -9.50
C LEU A 47 22.83 19.83 -10.28
N GLU A 48 23.42 18.82 -9.64
CA GLU A 48 23.70 17.52 -10.22
C GLU A 48 22.45 16.74 -10.72
N ILE A 49 21.30 17.03 -10.11
CA ILE A 49 20.00 16.40 -10.40
C ILE A 49 19.35 16.93 -11.69
N HIS A 50 19.89 17.99 -12.30
CA HIS A 50 19.37 18.65 -13.50
C HIS A 50 20.37 18.63 -14.66
N ASP A 51 21.20 17.58 -14.76
CA ASP A 51 22.14 17.46 -15.89
C ASP A 51 21.42 17.15 -17.19
N GLU A 52 21.84 17.81 -18.27
CA GLU A 52 21.34 17.54 -19.64
C GLU A 52 19.81 17.54 -19.74
N TRP A 53 19.13 18.29 -18.86
CA TRP A 53 17.68 18.30 -18.74
C TRP A 53 16.98 18.67 -20.06
N TRP A 54 17.66 19.44 -20.90
CA TRP A 54 17.23 19.86 -22.23
C TRP A 54 17.07 18.68 -23.21
N ASP A 55 17.77 17.56 -23.02
CA ASP A 55 17.66 16.38 -23.90
C ASP A 55 16.35 15.60 -23.69
N ASP A 56 15.80 15.66 -22.48
CA ASP A 56 14.54 15.02 -22.06
C ASP A 56 13.44 16.06 -21.76
N TRP A 57 13.62 17.32 -22.18
CA TRP A 57 12.70 18.39 -21.85
C TRP A 57 11.33 18.16 -22.47
N SER A 58 10.34 17.85 -21.63
CA SER A 58 8.97 17.51 -22.07
C SER A 58 8.27 18.59 -22.90
N ARG A 59 8.81 19.81 -22.93
CA ARG A 59 8.28 20.96 -23.69
C ARG A 59 9.12 21.32 -24.91
N ASP A 60 10.12 20.53 -25.27
CA ASP A 60 10.74 20.54 -26.60
C ASP A 60 10.48 19.18 -27.27
N SER A 61 9.20 18.90 -27.55
CA SER A 61 8.77 17.63 -28.13
C SER A 61 9.32 17.42 -29.55
N ASN A 62 9.74 18.48 -30.22
CA ASN A 62 10.24 18.44 -31.59
C ASN A 62 11.79 18.51 -31.66
N GLN A 63 12.46 18.60 -30.50
CA GLN A 63 13.92 18.62 -30.32
C GLN A 63 14.62 19.73 -31.11
N ASN A 64 14.03 20.92 -31.17
CA ASN A 64 14.58 22.06 -31.90
C ASN A 64 15.26 23.11 -31.01
N MET A 65 15.45 22.82 -29.72
CA MET A 65 16.08 23.71 -28.72
C MET A 65 15.26 24.98 -28.44
N ILE A 66 13.96 24.98 -28.74
CA ILE A 66 13.01 26.02 -28.39
C ILE A 66 11.85 25.38 -27.65
N ASP A 67 11.41 25.98 -26.55
CA ASP A 67 10.18 25.56 -25.88
C ASP A 67 9.00 25.63 -26.88
N ASP A 68 8.33 24.50 -27.13
CA ASP A 68 7.15 24.36 -28.00
C ASP A 68 6.05 25.38 -27.60
N ARG A 69 5.99 25.79 -26.34
CA ARG A 69 5.10 26.86 -25.85
C ARG A 69 5.48 28.21 -26.40
N LEU A 70 6.78 28.51 -26.47
CA LEU A 70 7.30 29.74 -27.07
C LEU A 70 6.92 29.78 -28.55
N GLU A 71 7.05 28.65 -29.26
CA GLU A 71 6.60 28.54 -30.66
C GLU A 71 5.08 28.72 -30.79
N TRP A 72 4.30 28.05 -29.94
CA TRP A 72 2.85 28.20 -29.91
C TRP A 72 2.40 29.64 -29.62
N LEU A 73 3.09 30.36 -28.72
CA LEU A 73 2.83 31.76 -28.39
C LEU A 73 3.02 32.67 -29.62
N LEU A 74 4.02 32.38 -30.45
CA LEU A 74 4.30 33.10 -31.68
C LEU A 74 3.29 32.81 -32.79
N GLU A 75 2.59 31.67 -32.73
CA GLU A 75 1.47 31.33 -33.60
C GLU A 75 0.15 32.04 -33.20
N GLN A 76 0.06 32.58 -31.98
CA GLN A 76 -1.14 33.26 -31.51
C GLN A 76 -1.33 34.64 -32.15
N PRO A 77 -2.56 35.19 -32.18
CA PRO A 77 -2.80 36.54 -32.67
C PRO A 77 -1.94 37.58 -31.94
N THR A 78 -1.52 38.64 -32.63
CA THR A 78 -0.64 39.69 -32.08
C THR A 78 -1.12 40.30 -30.77
N GLU A 79 -2.43 40.40 -30.57
CA GLU A 79 -3.02 40.88 -29.31
C GLU A 79 -2.74 39.95 -28.12
N PHE A 80 -2.67 38.63 -28.36
CA PHE A 80 -2.47 37.60 -27.35
C PHE A 80 -1.03 37.59 -26.85
N TYR A 81 -0.03 37.41 -27.72
CA TYR A 81 1.37 37.39 -27.27
C TYR A 81 1.88 38.77 -26.81
N SER A 82 1.30 39.88 -27.30
CA SER A 82 1.62 41.22 -26.77
C SER A 82 1.09 41.42 -25.34
N SER A 83 0.00 40.73 -24.98
CA SER A 83 -0.50 40.70 -23.59
C SER A 83 0.34 39.78 -22.69
N TRP A 84 0.89 38.72 -23.28
CA TRP A 84 1.78 37.76 -22.65
C TRP A 84 3.11 38.42 -22.23
N TRP A 85 3.81 39.06 -23.17
CA TRP A 85 5.03 39.83 -22.90
C TRP A 85 4.75 41.32 -22.66
N ARG A 86 3.70 41.65 -21.90
CA ARG A 86 3.29 43.05 -21.62
C ARG A 86 4.37 43.91 -20.92
N MET A 87 5.40 43.27 -20.37
CA MET A 87 6.55 43.93 -19.72
C MET A 87 7.76 44.11 -20.67
N ALA A 88 7.69 43.59 -21.90
CA ALA A 88 8.67 43.85 -22.95
C ALA A 88 8.22 45.04 -23.82
N ASP A 89 9.19 45.73 -24.42
CA ASP A 89 8.87 46.74 -25.44
C ASP A 89 8.17 46.10 -26.65
N ALA A 90 7.26 46.84 -27.29
CA ALA A 90 6.46 46.32 -28.39
C ALA A 90 7.33 45.74 -29.53
N GLY A 91 7.15 44.45 -29.82
CA GLY A 91 7.95 43.71 -30.80
C GLY A 91 9.09 42.88 -30.20
N ASN A 92 9.28 42.94 -28.88
CA ASN A 92 10.23 42.11 -28.14
C ASN A 92 9.50 41.13 -27.22
N ALA A 93 10.17 40.03 -26.89
CA ALA A 93 9.75 39.02 -25.93
C ALA A 93 10.81 38.91 -24.82
N ARG A 94 10.40 38.53 -23.62
CA ARG A 94 11.34 38.20 -22.54
C ARG A 94 11.44 36.69 -22.43
N VAL A 95 12.66 36.17 -22.51
CA VAL A 95 12.95 34.74 -22.58
C VAL A 95 14.14 34.39 -21.69
N PHE A 96 14.24 33.13 -21.30
CA PHE A 96 15.49 32.54 -20.83
C PHE A 96 16.28 32.01 -22.04
N VAL A 97 17.59 32.18 -21.99
CA VAL A 97 18.55 31.60 -22.93
C VAL A 97 19.48 30.71 -22.12
N ASP A 98 19.25 29.40 -22.19
CA ASP A 98 19.95 28.42 -21.37
C ASP A 98 21.21 27.93 -22.06
N TYR A 99 22.24 27.64 -21.27
CA TYR A 99 23.54 27.16 -21.70
C TYR A 99 23.89 25.82 -21.03
N ASP A 100 24.72 25.01 -21.70
CA ASP A 100 25.28 23.77 -21.16
C ASP A 100 26.39 24.01 -20.11
N HIS A 101 26.75 25.27 -19.89
CA HIS A 101 27.74 25.76 -18.94
C HIS A 101 27.34 27.13 -18.39
N HIS A 102 27.98 27.57 -17.31
CA HIS A 102 27.66 28.88 -16.76
C HIS A 102 28.08 30.01 -17.72
N PRO A 103 27.15 30.80 -18.31
CA PRO A 103 27.44 31.67 -19.44
C PRO A 103 28.53 32.68 -19.09
N SER A 104 29.64 32.78 -19.79
CA SER A 104 30.75 33.68 -19.45
C SER A 104 30.48 35.13 -19.91
N SER A 105 31.38 36.06 -19.59
CA SER A 105 31.28 37.42 -20.14
C SER A 105 31.40 37.46 -21.66
N ALA A 106 32.05 36.45 -22.26
CA ALA A 106 32.16 36.31 -23.71
C ALA A 106 30.81 35.93 -24.35
N ASP A 107 30.02 35.08 -23.68
CA ASP A 107 28.69 34.68 -24.17
C ASP A 107 27.68 35.83 -24.10
N VAL A 108 27.77 36.66 -23.05
CA VAL A 108 26.97 37.90 -22.93
C VAL A 108 27.29 38.89 -24.05
N GLU A 109 28.58 39.14 -24.34
CA GLU A 109 28.96 40.02 -25.46
C GLU A 109 28.46 39.46 -26.81
N ALA A 110 28.56 38.15 -27.01
CA ALA A 110 28.14 37.49 -28.25
C ALA A 110 26.63 37.59 -28.49
N ILE A 111 25.81 37.40 -27.46
CA ILE A 111 24.35 37.49 -27.60
C ILE A 111 23.89 38.96 -27.73
N GLU A 112 24.55 39.91 -27.06
CA GLU A 112 24.24 41.33 -27.20
C GLU A 112 24.57 41.87 -28.61
N GLU A 113 25.59 41.34 -29.29
CA GLU A 113 25.89 41.67 -30.69
C GLU A 113 24.77 41.28 -31.67
N LEU A 114 23.91 40.33 -31.31
CA LEU A 114 22.73 39.93 -32.10
C LEU A 114 21.53 40.87 -31.92
N GLY A 115 21.65 41.91 -31.10
CA GLY A 115 20.58 42.86 -30.80
C GLY A 115 19.63 42.39 -29.69
N VAL A 116 20.05 41.41 -28.90
CA VAL A 116 19.38 40.93 -27.69
C VAL A 116 19.85 41.76 -26.50
N GLU A 117 18.94 42.19 -25.63
CA GLU A 117 19.31 42.90 -24.40
C GLU A 117 19.33 41.93 -23.23
N VAL A 118 20.53 41.61 -22.71
CA VAL A 118 20.65 40.76 -21.52
C VAL A 118 20.25 41.57 -20.29
N THR A 119 19.08 41.23 -19.73
CA THR A 119 18.50 41.96 -18.59
C THR A 119 19.06 41.49 -17.26
N MET A 120 19.42 40.21 -17.16
CA MET A 120 20.01 39.61 -15.97
C MET A 120 20.78 38.36 -16.35
N ARG A 121 21.92 38.15 -15.70
CA ARG A 121 22.60 36.86 -15.63
C ARG A 121 22.43 36.32 -14.21
N PRO A 122 21.58 35.32 -13.99
CA PRO A 122 21.45 34.66 -12.70
C PRO A 122 22.79 34.04 -12.29
N ALA A 123 23.11 34.07 -11.00
CA ALA A 123 24.39 33.59 -10.49
C ALA A 123 24.47 32.06 -10.41
N TYR A 124 23.32 31.40 -10.28
CA TYR A 124 23.20 29.96 -9.99
C TYR A 124 22.38 29.19 -11.04
N LEU A 125 21.94 29.86 -12.10
CA LEU A 125 21.42 29.21 -13.29
C LEU A 125 22.44 29.35 -14.40
N ASP A 126 22.56 28.33 -15.22
CA ASP A 126 23.39 28.33 -16.42
C ASP A 126 22.61 28.96 -17.58
N SER A 127 22.03 30.13 -17.34
CA SER A 127 21.08 30.79 -18.24
C SER A 127 21.30 32.30 -18.29
N LEU A 128 20.80 32.96 -19.33
CA LEU A 128 20.70 34.41 -19.42
C LEU A 128 19.22 34.80 -19.53
N ILE A 129 18.79 35.78 -18.74
CA ILE A 129 17.46 36.38 -18.89
C ILE A 129 17.59 37.56 -19.83
N ALA A 130 16.93 37.48 -20.98
CA ALA A 130 17.10 38.45 -22.03
C ALA A 130 15.79 38.96 -22.63
N THR A 131 15.82 40.20 -23.10
CA THR A 131 14.78 40.76 -23.95
C THR A 131 15.22 40.57 -25.40
N VAL A 132 14.52 39.69 -26.10
CA VAL A 132 14.85 39.25 -27.46
C VAL A 132 13.82 39.81 -28.44
N PRO A 133 14.23 40.43 -29.56
CA PRO A 133 13.32 40.76 -30.66
C PRO A 133 12.57 39.52 -31.14
N ILE A 134 11.24 39.60 -31.26
CA ILE A 134 10.39 38.45 -31.63
C ILE A 134 10.83 37.81 -32.96
N GLU A 135 11.37 38.61 -33.88
CA GLU A 135 11.91 38.15 -35.18
C GLU A 135 13.09 37.16 -35.03
N LEU A 136 13.76 37.14 -33.87
CA LEU A 136 14.88 36.24 -33.57
C LEU A 136 14.44 34.96 -32.83
N LEU A 137 13.15 34.77 -32.52
CA LEU A 137 12.64 33.57 -31.86
C LEU A 137 12.07 32.59 -32.89
N HIS A 138 12.94 31.85 -33.56
CA HIS A 138 12.56 30.83 -34.54
C HIS A 138 13.64 29.74 -34.63
N HIS A 139 13.30 28.54 -35.10
CA HIS A 139 14.20 27.38 -35.20
C HIS A 139 15.52 27.59 -36.00
N ASN A 140 15.66 28.68 -36.76
CA ASN A 140 16.92 29.07 -37.44
C ASN A 140 17.55 30.33 -36.82
N SER A 141 17.26 30.58 -35.54
CA SER A 141 17.73 31.78 -34.86
C SER A 141 19.24 31.80 -34.76
N PRO A 142 19.89 32.94 -35.07
CA PRO A 142 21.32 33.09 -34.82
C PRO A 142 21.71 32.98 -33.34
N ILE A 143 20.73 32.99 -32.41
CA ILE A 143 20.96 32.78 -30.97
C ILE A 143 21.27 31.31 -30.68
N LEU A 144 20.60 30.37 -31.36
CA LEU A 144 20.83 28.93 -31.21
C LEU A 144 22.15 28.46 -31.84
N ASP A 145 22.73 29.25 -32.73
CA ASP A 145 24.05 29.00 -33.33
C ASP A 145 25.21 29.37 -32.38
N LEU A 146 24.92 29.99 -31.23
CA LEU A 146 25.95 30.36 -30.24
C LEU A 146 26.46 29.11 -29.50
N PRO A 147 27.79 28.98 -29.29
CA PRO A 147 28.37 27.86 -28.56
C PRO A 147 27.80 27.70 -27.15
N GLY A 148 27.34 26.50 -26.85
CA GLY A 148 26.83 26.13 -25.53
C GLY A 148 25.39 26.53 -25.26
N VAL A 149 24.69 27.24 -26.15
CA VAL A 149 23.23 27.46 -26.00
C VAL A 149 22.48 26.14 -26.19
N VAL A 150 21.62 25.80 -25.24
CA VAL A 150 20.88 24.52 -25.23
C VAL A 150 19.37 24.68 -25.35
N MET A 151 18.81 25.81 -24.89
CA MET A 151 17.36 26.02 -24.93
C MET A 151 17.01 27.52 -24.96
N LEU A 152 15.88 27.83 -25.60
CA LEU A 152 15.18 29.11 -25.48
C LEU A 152 13.81 28.90 -24.80
N GLU A 153 13.65 29.40 -23.58
CA GLU A 153 12.41 29.24 -22.80
C GLU A 153 11.61 30.54 -22.65
N ASP A 154 10.30 30.41 -22.48
CA ASP A 154 9.40 31.54 -22.18
C ASP A 154 9.48 31.96 -20.70
N LEU A 155 9.56 33.28 -20.45
CA LEU A 155 9.48 33.86 -19.11
C LEU A 155 7.99 33.99 -18.70
N GLY A 156 7.42 32.92 -18.14
CA GLY A 156 5.97 32.79 -17.90
C GLY A 156 5.30 33.89 -17.05
N LEU A 157 3.95 33.95 -17.12
CA LEU A 157 3.08 34.82 -16.32
C LEU A 157 2.43 34.07 -15.15
N ALA A 158 2.30 34.69 -13.97
CA ALA A 158 1.59 34.14 -12.81
C ALA A 158 0.08 34.51 -12.81
N GLU A 159 -0.79 33.54 -12.49
CA GLU A 159 -2.27 33.64 -12.46
C GLU A 159 -2.88 33.03 -11.15
N THR A 160 -4.19 33.26 -10.90
CA THR A 160 -4.88 33.10 -9.59
C THR A 160 -5.80 31.88 -9.48
N HIS A 161 -5.68 31.08 -8.40
CA HIS A 161 -6.46 29.84 -8.14
C HIS A 161 -6.66 29.57 -6.64
N MET A 162 -7.90 29.43 -6.14
CA MET A 162 -8.19 29.09 -4.73
C MET A 162 -8.76 27.67 -4.55
N ASN A 163 -9.22 27.06 -5.64
CA ASN A 163 -9.44 25.61 -5.77
C ASN A 163 -8.16 24.80 -5.45
N GLU A 164 -6.98 25.42 -5.42
CA GLU A 164 -5.69 24.75 -5.17
C GLU A 164 -5.18 24.87 -3.73
N ALA A 165 -5.58 25.86 -2.92
CA ALA A 165 -4.95 26.08 -1.61
C ALA A 165 -5.29 24.99 -0.57
N ALA A 166 -6.55 24.56 -0.49
CA ALA A 166 -6.97 23.45 0.37
C ALA A 166 -6.38 22.10 -0.11
N PRO A 167 -6.41 21.75 -1.41
CA PRO A 167 -5.73 20.55 -1.91
C PRO A 167 -4.20 20.55 -1.80
N ASN A 168 -3.53 21.69 -2.06
CA ASN A 168 -2.07 21.78 -1.98
C ASN A 168 -1.55 21.67 -0.54
N MET A 169 -2.36 22.08 0.44
CA MET A 169 -2.09 21.83 1.86
C MET A 169 -2.53 20.44 2.33
N GLY A 170 -3.18 19.63 1.49
CA GLY A 170 -3.68 18.30 1.87
C GLY A 170 -4.91 18.32 2.77
N VAL A 171 -5.66 19.43 2.81
CA VAL A 171 -6.93 19.55 3.56
C VAL A 171 -8.00 18.64 2.94
N ASP A 172 -7.99 18.50 1.61
CA ASP A 172 -8.84 17.56 0.87
C ASP A 172 -8.62 16.10 1.29
N GLN A 173 -7.40 15.76 1.72
CA GLN A 173 -7.09 14.45 2.29
C GLN A 173 -7.76 14.26 3.64
N VAL A 174 -7.86 15.30 4.48
CA VAL A 174 -8.61 15.23 5.74
C VAL A 174 -10.10 15.02 5.46
N TRP A 175 -10.67 15.77 4.52
CA TRP A 175 -12.07 15.62 4.10
C TRP A 175 -12.36 14.22 3.54
N SER A 176 -11.50 13.72 2.64
CA SER A 176 -11.71 12.43 1.98
C SER A 176 -11.36 11.21 2.84
N GLN A 177 -10.40 11.33 3.75
CA GLN A 177 -9.96 10.22 4.61
C GLN A 177 -10.75 10.12 5.91
N TYR A 178 -11.12 11.25 6.53
CA TYR A 178 -11.78 11.26 7.83
C TYR A 178 -13.20 11.84 7.81
N GLY A 179 -13.59 12.55 6.74
CA GLY A 179 -14.91 13.17 6.66
C GLY A 179 -15.13 14.35 7.59
N TYR A 180 -14.05 14.86 8.21
CA TYR A 180 -14.06 16.03 9.06
C TYR A 180 -14.16 17.28 8.20
N ASP A 181 -15.12 18.14 8.47
CA ASP A 181 -15.36 19.38 7.75
C ASP A 181 -15.45 20.60 8.68
N GLY A 182 -15.14 20.42 9.97
CA GLY A 182 -15.30 21.41 11.04
C GLY A 182 -16.65 21.34 11.74
N THR A 183 -17.47 20.32 11.49
CA THR A 183 -18.81 20.20 12.07
C THR A 183 -18.76 20.20 13.60
N GLY A 184 -19.50 21.14 14.19
CA GLY A 184 -19.64 21.24 15.65
C GLY A 184 -18.60 22.13 16.33
N VAL A 185 -17.72 22.76 15.57
CA VAL A 185 -16.72 23.73 16.05
C VAL A 185 -17.18 25.16 15.78
N THR A 186 -16.87 26.10 16.66
CA THR A 186 -17.15 27.54 16.46
C THR A 186 -15.87 28.36 16.37
N ILE A 187 -15.72 29.13 15.29
CA ILE A 187 -14.58 30.02 15.03
C ILE A 187 -15.00 31.48 15.24
N ALA A 188 -14.42 32.14 16.24
CA ALA A 188 -14.54 33.58 16.43
C ALA A 188 -13.54 34.35 15.56
N VAL A 189 -14.06 35.25 14.73
CA VAL A 189 -13.27 36.11 13.85
C VAL A 189 -13.21 37.50 14.48
N LEU A 190 -12.05 37.85 15.03
CA LEU A 190 -11.78 39.18 15.60
C LEU A 190 -11.11 40.04 14.54
N ASP A 191 -11.90 40.85 13.84
CA ASP A 191 -11.47 41.54 12.61
C ASP A 191 -12.36 42.78 12.29
N THR A 192 -12.47 43.17 11.01
CA THR A 192 -13.32 44.27 10.51
C THR A 192 -14.80 43.92 10.45
N GLY A 193 -15.21 42.78 10.99
CA GLY A 193 -16.58 42.27 10.90
C GLY A 193 -16.76 41.20 9.83
N VAL A 194 -17.87 40.46 9.87
CA VAL A 194 -18.21 39.41 8.92
C VAL A 194 -19.59 39.69 8.33
N ARG A 195 -19.67 39.75 7.00
CA ARG A 195 -20.92 39.92 6.28
C ARG A 195 -21.71 38.60 6.27
N GLY A 196 -22.74 38.52 7.12
CA GLY A 196 -23.49 37.28 7.36
C GLY A 196 -24.50 36.91 6.26
N ASP A 197 -24.87 37.83 5.38
CA ASP A 197 -25.79 37.62 4.25
C ASP A 197 -25.08 37.18 2.95
N HIS A 198 -23.77 36.90 3.00
CA HIS A 198 -23.01 36.47 1.84
C HIS A 198 -23.25 34.97 1.53
N GLU A 199 -23.52 34.60 0.28
CA GLU A 199 -23.89 33.21 -0.09
C GLU A 199 -22.85 32.16 0.32
N GLY A 200 -21.56 32.50 0.21
CA GLY A 200 -20.44 31.66 0.67
C GLY A 200 -20.32 31.48 2.19
N LEU A 201 -21.17 32.14 2.98
CA LEU A 201 -21.23 32.11 4.44
C LEU A 201 -22.65 31.76 4.94
N ASN A 202 -23.35 30.89 4.20
CA ASN A 202 -24.65 30.31 4.60
C ASN A 202 -24.48 29.05 5.49
N ASP A 203 -25.50 28.69 6.28
CA ASP A 203 -25.46 27.61 7.28
C ASP A 203 -25.77 26.18 6.76
N MET A 204 -26.15 26.08 5.47
CA MET A 204 -26.35 24.88 4.65
C MET A 204 -27.62 24.05 4.91
N ASP A 205 -28.66 24.59 5.56
CA ASP A 205 -29.86 23.81 5.90
C ASP A 205 -31.09 23.99 4.96
N ASP A 206 -30.97 24.84 3.94
CA ASP A 206 -31.95 25.10 2.86
C ASP A 206 -33.37 25.49 3.35
N GLU A 207 -33.56 25.84 4.63
CA GLU A 207 -34.88 26.20 5.16
C GLU A 207 -35.16 27.69 4.94
N ILE A 208 -36.02 28.03 3.97
CA ILE A 208 -36.48 29.41 3.76
C ILE A 208 -37.25 29.87 5.00
N THR A 209 -36.57 30.57 5.90
CA THR A 209 -37.20 31.14 7.09
C THR A 209 -38.06 32.34 6.70
N LEU A 210 -39.37 32.09 6.50
CA LEU A 210 -40.39 33.12 6.22
C LEU A 210 -40.60 34.03 7.45
N GLY A 211 -39.80 35.11 7.57
CA GLY A 211 -39.95 36.03 8.70
C GLY A 211 -39.22 37.37 8.69
N CYS A 212 -38.29 37.63 7.76
CA CYS A 212 -37.46 38.84 7.79
C CYS A 212 -38.00 39.95 6.90
N ASP A 213 -37.86 41.20 7.35
CA ASP A 213 -38.21 42.39 6.59
C ASP A 213 -37.29 42.51 5.35
N GLN A 214 -37.82 42.13 4.19
CA GLN A 214 -37.12 42.31 2.91
C GLN A 214 -36.97 43.81 2.60
N PRO A 215 -35.82 44.30 2.13
CA PRO A 215 -35.66 45.70 1.74
C PRO A 215 -36.63 46.09 0.62
N ASP A 216 -37.14 47.33 0.67
CA ASP A 216 -38.04 47.84 -0.38
C ASP A 216 -37.37 47.72 -1.76
N PRO A 217 -38.09 47.22 -2.79
CA PRO A 217 -37.49 46.94 -4.09
C PRO A 217 -36.91 48.19 -4.75
N ASP A 218 -35.64 48.11 -5.17
CA ASP A 218 -34.98 49.13 -6.00
C ASP A 218 -35.78 49.33 -7.31
N PRO A 219 -36.21 50.56 -7.65
CA PRO A 219 -36.92 50.84 -8.90
C PRO A 219 -36.14 50.50 -10.19
N PHE A 220 -34.85 50.15 -10.12
CA PHE A 220 -34.03 49.75 -11.26
C PHE A 220 -33.68 48.26 -11.33
N ASN A 221 -34.06 47.44 -10.33
CA ASN A 221 -33.78 46.00 -10.32
C ASN A 221 -35.09 45.17 -10.29
N PRO A 222 -35.54 44.59 -11.42
CA PRO A 222 -36.83 43.90 -11.53
C PRO A 222 -36.89 42.51 -10.86
N THR A 223 -35.81 42.03 -10.24
CA THR A 223 -35.76 40.76 -9.50
C THR A 223 -34.99 40.94 -8.18
N PRO A 224 -35.65 41.26 -7.05
CA PRO A 224 -34.99 41.20 -5.76
C PRO A 224 -34.64 39.75 -5.44
N ILE A 225 -33.39 39.49 -5.07
CA ILE A 225 -32.93 38.21 -4.53
C ILE A 225 -33.55 38.09 -3.14
N THR A 226 -34.23 36.97 -2.87
CA THR A 226 -34.78 36.67 -1.55
C THR A 226 -33.64 36.42 -0.58
N ILE A 227 -33.49 37.28 0.43
CA ILE A 227 -32.49 37.13 1.48
C ILE A 227 -32.90 35.94 2.37
N ASP A 228 -32.03 34.95 2.44
CA ASP A 228 -32.07 33.87 3.43
C ASP A 228 -31.56 34.42 4.77
N CYS A 229 -32.22 34.03 5.86
CA CYS A 229 -32.03 34.65 7.18
C CYS A 229 -31.51 33.71 8.25
N ASP A 230 -31.00 32.54 7.87
CA ASP A 230 -30.27 31.66 8.79
C ASP A 230 -28.77 31.77 8.51
N PRO A 231 -28.10 32.84 8.99
CA PRO A 231 -26.69 33.02 8.70
C PRO A 231 -25.88 31.97 9.46
N LYS A 232 -24.77 31.53 8.85
CA LYS A 232 -23.70 30.76 9.53
C LYS A 232 -23.10 31.47 10.76
N ILE A 233 -23.44 32.74 10.94
CA ILE A 233 -23.05 33.56 12.07
C ILE A 233 -23.93 33.20 13.28
N SER A 234 -23.34 32.59 14.30
CA SER A 234 -24.07 32.18 15.53
C SER A 234 -24.14 33.30 16.58
N ALA A 235 -23.22 34.26 16.56
CA ALA A 235 -23.23 35.46 17.41
C ALA A 235 -22.48 36.64 16.78
N PHE A 236 -22.85 37.87 17.15
CA PHE A 236 -22.22 39.11 16.67
C PHE A 236 -21.96 40.10 17.83
N TYR A 237 -20.70 40.49 18.03
CA TYR A 237 -20.28 41.54 18.95
C TYR A 237 -19.68 42.72 18.18
N ASP A 238 -20.16 43.94 18.48
CA ASP A 238 -19.68 45.18 17.88
C ASP A 238 -18.96 46.02 18.94
N ALA A 239 -17.63 45.93 18.99
CA ALA A 239 -16.77 46.68 19.91
C ALA A 239 -16.55 48.13 19.44
N VAL A 240 -16.67 48.41 18.14
CA VAL A 240 -16.27 49.69 17.54
C VAL A 240 -17.35 50.77 17.67
N ILE A 241 -18.61 50.42 17.37
CA ILE A 241 -19.69 51.41 17.27
C ILE A 241 -20.63 51.36 18.47
N THR A 242 -21.01 50.16 18.91
CA THR A 242 -22.06 50.00 19.94
C THR A 242 -21.57 49.50 21.28
N ASP A 243 -20.36 48.93 21.35
CA ASP A 243 -19.80 48.26 22.53
C ASP A 243 -20.82 47.30 23.18
N SER A 244 -21.47 46.48 22.33
CA SER A 244 -22.55 45.59 22.77
C SER A 244 -22.79 44.43 21.80
N GLU A 245 -23.35 43.34 22.32
CA GLU A 245 -23.83 42.22 21.50
C GLU A 245 -25.03 42.64 20.64
N ARG A 246 -25.00 42.26 19.37
CA ARG A 246 -26.02 42.57 18.35
C ARG A 246 -26.66 41.26 17.85
N PRO A 247 -27.88 41.31 17.28
CA PRO A 247 -28.46 40.14 16.64
C PRO A 247 -27.54 39.60 15.52
N ALA A 248 -27.33 38.30 15.45
CA ALA A 248 -26.43 37.69 14.46
C ALA A 248 -26.89 37.93 13.01
N SER A 249 -28.19 38.04 12.78
CA SER A 249 -28.77 38.43 11.48
C SER A 249 -28.44 39.86 11.04
N GLU A 250 -27.97 40.72 11.96
CA GLU A 250 -27.53 42.09 11.66
C GLU A 250 -26.00 42.17 11.48
N SER A 251 -25.30 41.03 11.37
CA SER A 251 -23.85 40.97 11.21
C SER A 251 -23.37 41.64 9.93
N TYR A 252 -22.44 42.58 10.07
CA TYR A 252 -21.85 43.32 8.96
C TYR A 252 -20.32 43.37 9.06
N ASP A 253 -19.68 43.72 7.94
CA ASP A 253 -18.24 43.98 7.82
C ASP A 253 -18.04 45.44 7.42
N SER A 254 -17.32 46.21 8.23
CA SER A 254 -17.04 47.62 8.00
C SER A 254 -15.86 47.85 7.04
N GLY A 255 -15.06 46.82 6.75
CA GLY A 255 -13.81 46.93 5.99
C GLY A 255 -13.76 46.12 4.69
N THR A 256 -14.16 44.85 4.69
CA THR A 256 -13.95 43.76 3.67
C THR A 256 -12.91 42.72 4.06
N HIS A 257 -12.16 42.93 5.14
CA HIS A 257 -11.08 42.01 5.53
C HIS A 257 -11.63 40.81 6.30
N GLY A 258 -12.45 41.05 7.32
CA GLY A 258 -13.02 40.00 8.17
C GLY A 258 -13.91 39.00 7.42
N THR A 259 -14.69 39.44 6.43
CA THR A 259 -15.47 38.51 5.58
C THR A 259 -14.59 37.57 4.76
N HIS A 260 -13.45 38.07 4.27
CA HIS A 260 -12.47 37.27 3.54
C HIS A 260 -11.81 36.23 4.46
N VAL A 261 -11.38 36.67 5.66
CA VAL A 261 -10.83 35.83 6.73
C VAL A 261 -11.82 34.72 7.15
N ALA A 262 -13.08 35.08 7.40
CA ALA A 262 -14.13 34.14 7.78
C ALA A 262 -14.39 33.07 6.70
N GLY A 263 -14.37 33.47 5.43
CA GLY A 263 -14.56 32.53 4.33
C GLY A 263 -13.39 31.59 4.07
N ILE A 264 -12.14 32.01 4.34
CA ILE A 264 -10.99 31.09 4.32
C ILE A 264 -11.14 30.03 5.41
N ALA A 265 -11.51 30.45 6.62
CA ALA A 265 -11.65 29.55 7.76
C ALA A 265 -12.84 28.59 7.58
N ALA A 266 -14.02 29.10 7.24
CA ALA A 266 -15.27 28.33 7.29
C ALA A 266 -16.25 28.59 6.12
N GLY A 267 -15.80 29.07 4.96
CA GLY A 267 -16.69 29.31 3.81
C GLY A 267 -17.28 28.03 3.23
N THR A 268 -18.57 28.02 2.88
CA THR A 268 -19.26 26.86 2.26
C THR A 268 -18.99 26.72 0.76
N GLY A 269 -18.45 27.77 0.14
CA GLY A 269 -18.23 27.83 -1.31
C GLY A 269 -19.48 28.15 -2.13
N GLY A 270 -20.55 28.66 -1.52
CA GLY A 270 -21.72 29.22 -2.22
C GLY A 270 -21.46 30.57 -2.88
N GLY A 271 -22.16 30.90 -3.96
CA GLY A 271 -21.95 32.12 -4.75
C GLY A 271 -21.20 31.87 -6.06
N GLN A 272 -20.33 32.80 -6.45
CA GLN A 272 -19.56 32.77 -7.69
C GLN A 272 -18.60 31.56 -7.73
N GLU A 273 -18.74 30.72 -8.75
CA GLU A 273 -17.84 29.59 -9.01
C GLU A 273 -16.59 30.03 -9.80
N ALA A 274 -15.53 29.23 -9.69
CA ALA A 274 -14.32 29.41 -10.47
C ALA A 274 -14.57 29.18 -11.97
N PRO A 275 -13.67 29.65 -12.86
CA PRO A 275 -13.82 29.47 -14.31
C PRO A 275 -13.94 27.99 -14.76
N ASP A 276 -13.45 27.05 -13.94
CA ASP A 276 -13.52 25.61 -14.15
C ASP A 276 -14.79 24.95 -13.53
N GLY A 277 -15.68 25.75 -12.93
CA GLY A 277 -16.89 25.28 -12.24
C GLY A 277 -16.65 24.74 -10.83
N SER A 278 -15.43 24.84 -10.31
CA SER A 278 -15.13 24.47 -8.92
C SER A 278 -15.59 25.54 -7.93
N ARG A 279 -15.94 25.11 -6.72
CA ARG A 279 -16.37 26.00 -5.63
C ARG A 279 -15.21 26.44 -4.77
N TYR A 280 -15.31 27.65 -4.26
CA TYR A 280 -14.35 28.28 -3.39
C TYR A 280 -14.63 27.94 -1.92
N VAL A 281 -14.40 26.69 -1.55
CA VAL A 281 -14.69 26.13 -0.20
C VAL A 281 -13.57 26.49 0.77
N GLY A 282 -13.93 26.97 1.97
CA GLY A 282 -12.99 27.20 3.07
C GLY A 282 -12.48 25.90 3.69
N VAL A 283 -11.57 26.00 4.66
CA VAL A 283 -10.92 24.82 5.27
C VAL A 283 -11.89 23.99 6.13
N ALA A 284 -12.77 24.65 6.87
CA ALA A 284 -13.72 24.03 7.79
C ALA A 284 -15.17 24.45 7.44
N PRO A 285 -15.73 24.02 6.29
CA PRO A 285 -17.04 24.45 5.82
C PRO A 285 -18.22 24.03 6.72
N GLY A 286 -18.02 23.13 7.68
CA GLY A 286 -19.01 22.71 8.69
C GLY A 286 -18.97 23.52 10.00
N ALA A 287 -18.01 24.43 10.19
CA ALA A 287 -17.87 25.20 11.43
C ALA A 287 -18.85 26.38 11.53
N TRP A 288 -19.29 26.73 12.75
CA TRP A 288 -20.01 27.98 13.03
C TRP A 288 -19.06 29.17 13.09
N VAL A 289 -19.54 30.37 12.78
CA VAL A 289 -18.73 31.60 12.83
C VAL A 289 -19.31 32.56 13.87
N VAL A 290 -18.44 33.15 14.71
CA VAL A 290 -18.79 34.26 15.60
C VAL A 290 -18.11 35.51 15.09
N ASN A 291 -18.88 36.56 14.82
CA ASN A 291 -18.34 37.84 14.37
C ASN A 291 -17.98 38.74 15.57
N ILE A 292 -16.70 39.11 15.70
CA ILE A 292 -16.24 40.12 16.65
C ILE A 292 -15.65 41.28 15.86
N LEU A 293 -16.45 42.34 15.68
CA LEU A 293 -16.04 43.56 15.00
C LEU A 293 -15.21 44.41 15.96
N ALA A 294 -13.92 44.57 15.63
CA ALA A 294 -12.97 45.27 16.49
C ALA A 294 -11.95 46.18 15.74
N CYS A 295 -11.88 46.17 14.40
CA CYS A 295 -10.82 46.89 13.65
C CYS A 295 -11.31 47.73 12.45
N CYS A 296 -10.35 48.42 11.79
CA CYS A 296 -10.39 49.30 10.60
C CYS A 296 -11.27 50.55 10.67
N GLU A 297 -12.17 50.62 11.65
CA GLU A 297 -12.74 51.86 12.17
C GLU A 297 -12.47 52.04 13.70
N GLY A 298 -12.04 50.97 14.39
CA GLY A 298 -11.69 50.94 15.82
C GLY A 298 -10.17 50.95 16.12
N ASP A 299 -9.81 51.01 17.40
CA ASP A 299 -8.41 51.04 17.88
C ASP A 299 -8.02 49.81 18.75
N ILE A 300 -6.80 49.79 19.29
CA ILE A 300 -6.27 48.65 20.08
C ILE A 300 -7.15 48.38 21.32
N GLN A 301 -7.80 49.40 21.88
CA GLN A 301 -8.76 49.23 22.99
C GLN A 301 -9.93 48.36 22.55
N ASP A 302 -10.51 48.64 21.38
CA ASP A 302 -11.67 47.89 20.84
C ASP A 302 -11.29 46.44 20.52
N VAL A 303 -10.05 46.20 20.07
CA VAL A 303 -9.47 44.85 19.91
C VAL A 303 -9.34 44.12 21.24
N ILE A 304 -8.88 44.80 22.29
CA ILE A 304 -8.79 44.23 23.64
C ILE A 304 -10.18 43.93 24.20
N GLU A 305 -11.16 44.80 23.96
CA GLU A 305 -12.56 44.62 24.37
C GLU A 305 -13.23 43.45 23.65
N GLY A 306 -13.01 43.32 22.33
CA GLY A 306 -13.47 42.16 21.56
C GLY A 306 -12.84 40.85 22.04
N ALA A 307 -11.53 40.86 22.35
CA ALA A 307 -10.83 39.72 22.92
C ALA A 307 -11.34 39.36 24.32
N GLN A 308 -11.64 40.37 25.15
CA GLN A 308 -12.23 40.18 26.48
C GLN A 308 -13.64 39.60 26.38
N TRP A 309 -14.47 40.07 25.44
CA TRP A 309 -15.80 39.55 25.19
C TRP A 309 -15.76 38.07 24.80
N ALA A 310 -14.79 37.67 23.96
CA ALA A 310 -14.59 36.28 23.57
C ALA A 310 -14.33 35.37 24.80
N ILE A 311 -13.48 35.82 25.74
CA ILE A 311 -13.20 35.10 27.00
C ILE A 311 -14.48 34.96 27.83
N GLU A 312 -15.24 36.04 28.00
CA GLU A 312 -16.44 36.07 28.84
C GLU A 312 -17.60 35.23 28.28
N ASN A 313 -17.65 35.08 26.95
CA ASN A 313 -18.73 34.40 26.25
C ASN A 313 -18.32 33.06 25.64
N LYS A 314 -17.13 32.57 25.99
CA LYS A 314 -16.59 31.29 25.54
C LYS A 314 -17.61 30.15 25.68
N ASP A 315 -18.07 29.89 26.90
CA ASP A 315 -18.95 28.77 27.20
C ASP A 315 -20.40 29.01 26.71
N SER A 316 -20.86 30.26 26.70
CA SER A 316 -22.24 30.61 26.34
C SER A 316 -22.46 30.57 24.83
N LYS A 317 -21.41 30.86 24.04
CA LYS A 317 -21.43 30.86 22.57
C LYS A 317 -20.67 29.69 21.95
N GLY A 318 -20.05 28.85 22.79
CA GLY A 318 -19.27 27.69 22.35
C GLY A 318 -18.05 28.07 21.53
N ILE A 319 -17.34 29.15 21.88
CA ILE A 319 -16.17 29.63 21.12
C ILE A 319 -14.97 28.71 21.41
N ASP A 320 -14.54 27.98 20.38
CA ASP A 320 -13.41 27.05 20.47
C ASP A 320 -12.11 27.70 19.98
N ILE A 321 -12.20 28.44 18.86
CA ILE A 321 -11.06 29.03 18.16
C ILE A 321 -11.26 30.53 18.01
N LEU A 322 -10.20 31.31 18.19
CA LEU A 322 -10.15 32.73 17.84
C LEU A 322 -9.04 32.96 16.81
N THR A 323 -9.41 33.56 15.68
CA THR A 323 -8.46 34.02 14.67
C THR A 323 -8.44 35.55 14.66
N SER A 324 -7.24 36.12 14.73
CA SER A 324 -7.01 37.56 14.60
C SER A 324 -5.89 37.80 13.59
N SER A 325 -6.26 38.41 12.47
CA SER A 325 -5.37 38.72 11.35
C SER A 325 -4.96 40.19 11.33
N LEU A 326 -4.80 40.77 12.53
CA LEU A 326 -4.53 42.17 12.81
C LEU A 326 -3.15 42.32 13.47
N GLY A 327 -2.48 43.44 13.23
CA GLY A 327 -1.23 43.81 13.88
C GLY A 327 -1.00 45.31 13.90
N GLU A 328 -0.03 45.76 14.68
CA GLU A 328 0.48 47.13 14.58
C GLU A 328 1.08 47.33 13.17
N GLN A 329 0.93 48.53 12.61
CA GLN A 329 1.51 48.90 11.32
C GLN A 329 2.33 50.16 11.54
N GLN A 330 3.59 50.01 11.95
CA GLN A 330 4.48 51.14 12.15
C GLN A 330 5.83 50.86 11.49
N LEU A 331 6.21 51.78 10.60
CA LEU A 331 7.49 51.88 9.89
C LEU A 331 8.70 52.15 10.83
N GLU A 332 8.71 51.59 12.03
CA GLU A 332 9.76 51.71 13.04
C GLU A 332 10.32 50.33 13.37
N ALA A 333 11.64 50.16 13.28
CA ALA A 333 12.29 48.94 13.76
C ALA A 333 12.13 48.88 15.29
N HIS A 334 11.15 48.11 15.76
CA HIS A 334 10.87 47.94 17.18
C HIS A 334 11.93 47.01 17.79
N PHE A 335 12.67 47.53 18.76
CA PHE A 335 13.64 46.76 19.55
C PHE A 335 13.02 46.20 20.84
N ASP A 336 11.71 46.35 21.01
CA ASP A 336 10.93 46.07 22.21
C ASP A 336 9.71 45.16 21.97
N ASN A 337 9.60 44.54 20.79
CA ASN A 337 8.60 43.50 20.49
C ASN A 337 8.98 42.16 21.16
N ASP A 338 8.84 42.13 22.49
CA ASP A 338 9.13 40.98 23.36
C ASP A 338 7.87 40.30 23.91
N GLY A 339 6.69 40.60 23.36
CA GLY A 339 5.40 40.08 23.81
C GLY A 339 4.85 40.78 25.06
N SER A 340 5.49 41.84 25.55
CA SER A 340 5.01 42.60 26.72
C SER A 340 4.00 43.70 26.39
N SER A 341 3.61 43.88 25.13
CA SER A 341 2.59 44.86 24.75
C SER A 341 1.23 44.52 25.41
N ALA A 342 0.39 45.54 25.62
CA ALA A 342 -0.94 45.33 26.21
C ALA A 342 -1.82 44.43 25.32
N TRP A 343 -1.61 44.52 24.00
CA TRP A 343 -2.30 43.69 23.02
C TRP A 343 -1.80 42.24 23.08
N SER A 344 -0.47 42.02 23.10
CA SER A 344 0.12 40.69 23.20
C SER A 344 -0.25 39.98 24.51
N GLN A 345 -0.27 40.70 25.63
CA GLN A 345 -0.74 40.18 26.92
C GLN A 345 -2.24 39.82 26.91
N GLN A 346 -3.08 40.60 26.23
CA GLN A 346 -4.50 40.28 26.10
C GLN A 346 -4.70 39.01 25.28
N MET A 347 -3.96 38.84 24.18
CA MET A 347 -4.04 37.63 23.36
C MET A 347 -3.46 36.40 24.09
N ASP A 348 -2.42 36.58 24.92
CA ASP A 348 -1.98 35.56 25.87
C ASP A 348 -3.12 35.17 26.84
N ALA A 349 -3.90 36.14 27.34
CA ALA A 349 -5.04 35.85 28.21
C ALA A 349 -6.19 35.11 27.50
N VAL A 350 -6.42 35.40 26.20
CA VAL A 350 -7.38 34.65 25.37
C VAL A 350 -6.93 33.19 25.26
N ALA A 351 -5.67 32.94 24.87
CA ALA A 351 -5.11 31.60 24.81
C ALA A 351 -5.18 30.87 26.16
N ALA A 352 -4.84 31.55 27.26
CA ALA A 352 -4.89 31.00 28.61
C ALA A 352 -6.32 30.71 29.12
N SER A 353 -7.35 31.33 28.53
CA SER A 353 -8.75 31.01 28.83
C SER A 353 -9.24 29.70 28.21
N GLY A 354 -8.39 29.05 27.40
CA GLY A 354 -8.69 27.82 26.69
C GLY A 354 -9.37 28.03 25.34
N ILE A 355 -9.25 29.22 24.74
CA ILE A 355 -9.62 29.50 23.35
C ILE A 355 -8.37 29.32 22.48
N ILE A 356 -8.44 28.48 21.46
CA ILE A 356 -7.29 28.22 20.59
C ILE A 356 -7.06 29.46 19.72
N THR A 357 -5.94 30.15 19.95
CA THR A 357 -5.72 31.51 19.42
C THR A 357 -4.65 31.54 18.34
N PHE A 358 -5.01 32.04 17.16
CA PHE A 358 -4.12 32.23 16.01
C PHE A 358 -3.93 33.70 15.69
N LEU A 359 -2.66 34.10 15.52
CA LEU A 359 -2.24 35.47 15.20
C LEU A 359 -1.40 35.49 13.92
N SER A 360 -1.52 36.54 13.11
CA SER A 360 -0.64 36.76 11.96
C SER A 360 0.78 37.15 12.38
N ALA A 361 1.80 36.63 11.68
CA ALA A 361 3.20 37.01 11.91
C ALA A 361 3.52 38.47 11.55
N GLY A 362 2.76 39.07 10.63
CA GLY A 362 3.00 40.41 10.10
C GLY A 362 3.45 40.38 8.63
N ASN A 363 3.33 41.51 7.95
CA ASN A 363 3.69 41.67 6.53
C ASN A 363 4.77 42.75 6.32
N GLU A 364 5.48 43.12 7.39
CA GLU A 364 6.40 44.25 7.38
C GLU A 364 7.82 43.78 7.01
N PHE A 365 8.30 44.18 5.83
CA PHE A 365 9.72 44.11 5.44
C PHE A 365 10.40 42.72 5.48
N GLY A 366 9.65 41.61 5.41
CA GLY A 366 10.17 40.23 5.51
C GLY A 366 11.42 39.91 4.67
N GLY A 367 11.50 40.43 3.44
CA GLY A 367 12.67 40.27 2.54
C GLY A 367 13.64 41.46 2.49
N ALA A 368 13.47 42.52 3.29
CA ALA A 368 14.33 43.70 3.23
C ALA A 368 15.54 43.58 4.18
N THR A 369 16.74 43.46 3.60
CA THR A 369 18.05 43.31 4.28
C THR A 369 18.36 44.35 5.37
N LEU A 370 17.69 45.50 5.32
CA LEU A 370 17.93 46.64 6.22
C LEU A 370 17.20 46.51 7.58
N ALA A 371 16.16 45.67 7.68
CA ALA A 371 15.37 45.49 8.90
C ALA A 371 15.92 44.40 9.83
N GLY A 372 16.70 43.43 9.31
CA GLY A 372 17.25 42.32 10.08
C GLY A 372 16.19 41.32 10.56
N CYS A 373 16.61 40.35 11.37
CA CYS A 373 15.80 39.21 11.80
C CYS A 373 14.98 39.51 13.06
N ASN A 374 14.15 40.56 13.00
CA ASN A 374 13.24 40.97 14.08
C ASN A 374 12.11 41.82 13.48
N THR A 375 11.24 41.18 12.70
CA THR A 375 10.14 41.83 11.95
C THR A 375 8.76 41.30 12.34
N ILE A 376 8.69 40.44 13.37
CA ILE A 376 7.44 40.01 13.99
C ILE A 376 6.89 41.16 14.82
N ASP A 377 5.64 41.52 14.55
CA ASP A 377 4.99 42.65 15.22
C ASP A 377 3.98 42.21 16.29
N SER A 378 3.59 43.15 17.15
CA SER A 378 2.52 42.99 18.14
C SER A 378 1.16 42.90 17.42
N PRO A 379 0.29 41.90 17.74
CA PRO A 379 0.41 40.90 18.81
C PRO A 379 1.06 39.57 18.40
N GLY A 380 1.55 39.43 17.17
CA GLY A 380 2.21 38.21 16.67
C GLY A 380 3.45 37.79 17.48
N ASP A 381 4.02 38.71 18.26
CA ASP A 381 5.09 38.47 19.23
C ASP A 381 4.61 37.85 20.57
N ALA A 382 3.30 37.69 20.80
CA ALA A 382 2.72 37.10 22.01
C ALA A 382 3.25 35.67 22.27
N ASN A 383 3.30 35.27 23.55
CA ASN A 383 4.00 34.07 23.97
C ASN A 383 3.16 32.80 23.78
N LEU A 384 1.90 32.83 24.19
CA LEU A 384 0.99 31.69 24.20
C LEU A 384 0.34 31.44 22.82
N PRO A 385 -0.23 32.43 22.11
CA PRO A 385 -0.87 32.22 20.80
C PRO A 385 0.05 31.59 19.75
N ILE A 386 -0.56 30.98 18.74
CA ILE A 386 0.13 30.39 17.60
C ILE A 386 0.26 31.46 16.51
N THR A 387 1.49 31.86 16.21
CA THR A 387 1.79 32.89 15.22
C THR A 387 2.06 32.24 13.86
N VAL A 388 1.38 32.70 12.81
CA VAL A 388 1.36 32.05 11.49
C VAL A 388 2.05 32.91 10.42
N ALA A 389 3.04 32.32 9.74
CA ALA A 389 3.70 32.89 8.57
C ALA A 389 3.04 32.47 7.25
N SER A 390 3.32 33.25 6.20
CA SER A 390 2.69 33.10 4.89
C SER A 390 3.62 32.43 3.88
N LEU A 391 3.12 31.40 3.21
CA LEU A 391 3.75 30.71 2.09
C LEU A 391 3.09 31.11 0.76
N ASP A 392 3.89 31.05 -0.30
CA ASP A 392 3.44 31.02 -1.68
C ASP A 392 2.89 29.62 -2.04
N LYS A 393 2.27 29.49 -3.22
CA LYS A 393 1.58 28.25 -3.64
C LYS A 393 2.53 27.12 -4.02
N ASP A 394 3.78 27.45 -4.37
CA ASP A 394 4.90 26.54 -4.52
C ASP A 394 5.49 26.10 -3.16
N LEU A 395 4.87 26.53 -2.06
CA LEU A 395 5.25 26.25 -0.69
C LEU A 395 6.57 26.91 -0.27
N GLY A 396 7.06 27.89 -1.05
CA GLY A 396 8.12 28.80 -0.64
C GLY A 396 7.63 29.84 0.37
N LEU A 397 8.51 30.41 1.18
CA LEU A 397 8.16 31.51 2.08
C LEU A 397 7.81 32.75 1.26
N ALA A 398 6.64 33.34 1.51
CA ALA A 398 6.24 34.54 0.81
C ALA A 398 7.18 35.72 1.16
N ILE A 399 7.63 36.46 0.15
CA ILE A 399 8.63 37.54 0.30
C ILE A 399 8.24 38.63 1.33
N TYR A 400 6.95 38.81 1.57
CA TYR A 400 6.41 39.78 2.52
C TYR A 400 6.25 39.23 3.94
N SER A 401 6.36 37.92 4.16
CA SER A 401 6.10 37.30 5.46
C SER A 401 7.14 37.76 6.49
N SER A 402 6.67 38.32 7.62
CA SER A 402 7.54 38.71 8.72
C SER A 402 8.31 37.51 9.29
N ARG A 403 9.56 37.77 9.69
CA ARG A 403 10.53 36.81 10.22
C ARG A 403 10.98 37.22 11.63
N GLY A 404 11.10 36.24 12.52
CA GLY A 404 11.64 36.45 13.86
C GLY A 404 13.16 36.61 13.86
N TYR A 405 13.82 36.60 15.01
CA TYR A 405 13.31 36.36 16.36
C TYR A 405 12.49 37.53 16.91
N THR A 406 11.74 37.30 17.99
CA THR A 406 11.23 38.42 18.81
C THR A 406 12.39 39.15 19.49
N SER A 407 12.15 40.34 20.02
CA SER A 407 13.19 41.18 20.63
C SER A 407 13.83 40.55 21.88
N ASP A 408 13.15 39.61 22.54
CA ASP A 408 13.67 38.80 23.66
C ASP A 408 14.31 37.46 23.24
N GLY A 409 14.42 37.21 21.94
CA GLY A 409 15.08 36.04 21.37
C GLY A 409 14.22 34.77 21.34
N ARG A 410 12.89 34.88 21.44
CA ARG A 410 11.99 33.75 21.18
C ARG A 410 11.84 33.54 19.68
N VAL A 411 11.74 32.28 19.29
CA VAL A 411 11.51 31.91 17.89
C VAL A 411 10.02 32.14 17.58
N LYS A 412 9.77 32.95 16.55
CA LYS A 412 8.48 33.22 15.91
C LYS A 412 8.75 33.41 14.42
N PRO A 413 7.85 33.06 13.49
CA PRO A 413 6.52 32.45 13.68
C PRO A 413 6.58 31.06 14.32
N ASP A 414 5.43 30.50 14.74
CA ASP A 414 5.37 29.10 15.20
C ASP A 414 5.16 28.13 14.02
N VAL A 415 4.43 28.52 12.98
CA VAL A 415 4.12 27.66 11.83
C VAL A 415 3.89 28.49 10.57
N SER A 416 4.00 27.88 9.40
CA SER A 416 3.75 28.53 8.11
C SER A 416 2.66 27.82 7.29
N THR A 417 1.79 28.60 6.64
CA THR A 417 0.69 28.12 5.75
C THR A 417 0.57 28.98 4.51
N ILE A 418 -0.09 28.48 3.45
CA ILE A 418 -0.30 29.26 2.22
C ILE A 418 -1.15 30.50 2.53
N GLY A 419 -0.64 31.68 2.17
CA GLY A 419 -1.37 32.94 2.33
C GLY A 419 -1.28 33.87 1.12
N SER A 420 -0.63 33.46 0.04
CA SER A 420 -0.51 34.23 -1.20
C SER A 420 -1.64 33.91 -2.20
N ASN A 421 -2.28 34.96 -2.72
CA ASN A 421 -3.28 34.90 -3.79
C ASN A 421 -4.46 33.97 -3.46
N ILE A 422 -5.02 34.15 -2.26
CA ILE A 422 -6.15 33.38 -1.72
C ILE A 422 -7.46 34.06 -2.12
N MET A 423 -8.33 33.37 -2.87
CA MET A 423 -9.71 33.83 -3.07
C MET A 423 -10.51 33.60 -1.80
N ALA A 424 -11.45 34.47 -1.48
CA ALA A 424 -12.47 34.22 -0.46
C ALA A 424 -13.65 35.19 -0.69
N PRO A 425 -14.78 35.01 0.02
CA PRO A 425 -15.93 35.91 -0.03
C PRO A 425 -15.54 37.39 0.03
N ASP A 426 -16.08 38.18 -0.90
CA ASP A 426 -15.87 39.62 -0.95
C ASP A 426 -17.06 40.34 -0.30
N ALA A 427 -16.81 41.03 0.82
CA ALA A 427 -17.85 41.79 1.50
C ALA A 427 -18.50 42.88 0.63
N ALA A 428 -17.83 43.34 -0.44
CA ALA A 428 -18.38 44.31 -1.38
C ALA A 428 -19.53 43.75 -2.24
N THR A 429 -19.66 42.42 -2.29
CA THR A 429 -20.70 41.70 -3.03
C THR A 429 -21.50 40.77 -2.12
N SER A 430 -22.67 40.31 -2.55
CA SER A 430 -23.45 39.30 -1.82
C SER A 430 -23.09 37.86 -2.20
N ASP A 431 -22.47 37.66 -3.37
CA ASP A 431 -22.18 36.37 -3.98
C ASP A 431 -20.76 36.26 -4.58
N GLY A 432 -20.00 37.36 -4.63
CA GLY A 432 -18.71 37.44 -5.31
C GLY A 432 -17.51 37.07 -4.44
N TYR A 433 -16.40 36.73 -5.09
CA TYR A 433 -15.15 36.34 -4.43
C TYR A 433 -13.99 37.23 -4.89
N THR A 434 -13.04 37.52 -3.99
CA THR A 434 -11.87 38.36 -4.26
C THR A 434 -10.57 37.74 -3.76
N SER A 435 -9.46 38.04 -4.42
CA SER A 435 -8.11 37.53 -4.08
C SER A 435 -7.37 38.50 -3.17
N LYS A 436 -6.83 38.01 -2.06
CA LYS A 436 -5.92 38.75 -1.16
C LYS A 436 -4.67 37.93 -0.83
N SER A 437 -3.58 38.60 -0.49
CA SER A 437 -2.30 38.00 -0.09
C SER A 437 -1.82 38.59 1.23
N GLY A 438 -1.37 37.75 2.16
CA GLY A 438 -0.83 38.18 3.44
C GLY A 438 -0.75 37.06 4.48
N THR A 439 0.02 37.28 5.54
CA THR A 439 -0.08 36.46 6.76
C THR A 439 -1.50 36.49 7.33
N SER A 440 -2.24 37.56 7.07
CA SER A 440 -3.68 37.69 7.35
C SER A 440 -4.57 36.64 6.67
N MET A 441 -4.14 36.05 5.56
CA MET A 441 -4.83 34.95 4.86
C MET A 441 -4.31 33.58 5.32
N ALA A 442 -3.04 33.50 5.71
CA ALA A 442 -2.40 32.30 6.27
C ALA A 442 -2.99 31.92 7.64
N THR A 443 -3.23 32.91 8.51
CA THR A 443 -3.81 32.74 9.85
C THR A 443 -5.19 32.06 9.86
N PRO A 444 -6.20 32.53 9.11
CA PRO A 444 -7.51 31.87 9.08
C PRO A 444 -7.47 30.49 8.43
N LEU A 445 -6.52 30.23 7.53
CA LEU A 445 -6.29 28.89 6.98
C LEU A 445 -5.84 27.95 8.10
N MET A 446 -4.88 28.37 8.93
CA MET A 446 -4.44 27.62 10.10
C MET A 446 -5.54 27.46 11.17
N ALA A 447 -6.35 28.50 11.40
CA ALA A 447 -7.52 28.40 12.29
C ALA A 447 -8.57 27.41 11.76
N GLY A 448 -8.78 27.33 10.44
CA GLY A 448 -9.60 26.30 9.84
C GLY A 448 -9.01 24.89 10.00
N ILE A 449 -7.69 24.72 9.85
CA ILE A 449 -7.01 23.44 10.11
C ILE A 449 -7.21 23.03 11.58
N ALA A 450 -7.09 24.00 12.49
CA ALA A 450 -7.34 23.78 13.91
C ALA A 450 -8.80 23.41 14.19
N ALA A 451 -9.77 23.92 13.43
CA ALA A 451 -11.16 23.49 13.56
C ALA A 451 -11.32 22.01 13.21
N LEU A 452 -10.60 21.51 12.20
CA LEU A 452 -10.54 20.07 11.92
C LEU A 452 -9.86 19.28 13.06
N MET A 453 -8.87 19.87 13.74
CA MET A 453 -8.24 19.26 14.93
C MET A 453 -9.20 19.22 16.13
N VAL A 454 -10.02 20.25 16.33
CA VAL A 454 -11.04 20.32 17.39
C VAL A 454 -12.19 19.36 17.09
N GLU A 455 -12.60 19.21 15.83
CA GLU A 455 -13.58 18.17 15.46
C GLU A 455 -13.03 16.77 15.76
N ALA A 456 -11.75 16.53 15.45
CA ALA A 456 -11.07 15.27 15.76
C ALA A 456 -10.92 15.01 17.27
N ASN A 457 -10.80 16.06 18.08
CA ASN A 457 -10.75 15.98 19.53
C ASN A 457 -11.37 17.23 20.18
N PRO A 458 -12.67 17.18 20.55
CA PRO A 458 -13.35 18.33 21.15
C PRO A 458 -12.80 18.76 22.51
N ASP A 459 -12.00 17.90 23.16
CA ASP A 459 -11.38 18.19 24.46
C ASP A 459 -9.98 18.82 24.32
N ILE A 460 -9.50 19.05 23.09
CA ILE A 460 -8.15 19.56 22.86
C ILE A 460 -8.01 21.01 23.34
N ASP A 461 -6.98 21.27 24.13
CA ASP A 461 -6.69 22.63 24.61
C ASP A 461 -5.64 23.35 23.74
N HIS A 462 -5.52 24.67 23.95
CA HIS A 462 -4.60 25.54 23.20
C HIS A 462 -3.13 25.10 23.28
N GLU A 463 -2.67 24.66 24.45
CA GLU A 463 -1.28 24.20 24.63
C GLU A 463 -1.02 22.91 23.87
N GLN A 464 -2.00 21.99 23.85
CA GLN A 464 -1.94 20.74 23.09
C GLN A 464 -1.92 21.00 21.58
N VAL A 465 -2.77 21.90 21.06
CA VAL A 465 -2.71 22.31 19.64
C VAL A 465 -1.34 22.88 19.30
N LYS A 466 -0.82 23.81 20.11
CA LYS A 466 0.50 24.41 19.88
C LYS A 466 1.63 23.37 19.95
N SER A 467 1.54 22.42 20.88
CA SER A 467 2.49 21.31 21.01
C SER A 467 2.49 20.42 19.76
N ILE A 468 1.31 20.07 19.24
CA ILE A 468 1.16 19.26 18.02
C ILE A 468 1.74 20.00 16.82
N VAL A 469 1.37 21.27 16.64
CA VAL A 469 1.90 22.12 15.57
C VAL A 469 3.43 22.15 15.65
N SER A 470 3.99 22.35 16.85
CA SER A 470 5.43 22.40 17.03
C SER A 470 6.14 21.09 16.70
N ALA A 471 5.55 19.96 17.08
CA ALA A 471 6.15 18.65 16.92
C ALA A 471 6.02 18.09 15.49
N LEU A 472 4.93 18.40 14.78
CA LEU A 472 4.56 17.68 13.56
C LEU A 472 4.54 18.53 12.30
N SER A 473 4.86 19.82 12.39
CA SER A 473 5.07 20.64 11.20
C SER A 473 6.14 20.01 10.30
N ILE A 474 5.95 20.09 8.99
CA ILE A 474 6.90 19.59 8.00
C ILE A 474 8.11 20.51 8.04
N GLU A 475 9.25 19.98 8.46
CA GLU A 475 10.52 20.70 8.46
C GLU A 475 10.85 21.12 7.02
N ARG A 476 11.19 22.41 6.87
CA ARG A 476 11.60 22.99 5.61
C ARG A 476 13.08 23.33 5.73
N ASP A 477 13.86 22.87 4.75
CA ASP A 477 15.30 23.14 4.73
C ASP A 477 15.52 24.64 4.59
N ILE A 478 16.27 25.20 5.53
CA ILE A 478 16.73 26.58 5.47
C ILE A 478 17.71 26.66 4.29
N GLN A 479 17.31 27.35 3.23
CA GLN A 479 18.19 27.61 2.08
C GLN A 479 19.18 28.72 2.45
N LEU A 480 20.22 28.35 3.18
CA LEU A 480 21.35 29.23 3.50
C LEU A 480 21.91 29.82 2.20
N LEU A 481 21.78 31.15 2.07
CA LEU A 481 22.35 32.02 1.01
C LEU A 481 21.51 32.22 -0.28
N ASP A 482 20.30 31.69 -0.40
CA ASP A 482 19.38 31.96 -1.53
C ASP A 482 18.27 32.98 -1.23
N ASP A 483 18.17 33.47 0.01
CA ASP A 483 17.33 34.63 0.33
C ASP A 483 17.99 35.92 -0.20
N PRO A 484 17.38 36.63 -1.17
CA PRO A 484 17.93 37.89 -1.72
C PRO A 484 18.09 39.00 -0.67
N GLY A 485 17.59 38.77 0.56
CA GLY A 485 17.65 39.65 1.71
C GLY A 485 18.75 39.39 2.75
N PHE A 486 19.59 38.33 2.67
CA PHE A 486 20.53 37.97 3.76
C PHE A 486 19.91 38.03 5.19
N ASN A 487 18.61 37.76 5.30
CA ASN A 487 17.84 37.86 6.56
C ASN A 487 17.66 36.49 7.25
N ASP A 488 18.39 35.48 6.78
CA ASP A 488 18.51 34.18 7.44
C ASP A 488 19.46 34.31 8.65
N CYS A 489 18.87 34.49 9.83
CA CYS A 489 19.59 34.53 11.11
C CYS A 489 19.69 33.18 11.81
N SER A 490 19.15 32.10 11.21
CA SER A 490 19.13 30.77 11.81
C SER A 490 20.42 29.98 11.51
N ILE A 491 21.57 30.65 11.67
CA ILE A 491 22.94 30.14 11.39
C ILE A 491 23.28 28.85 12.17
N LEU A 492 22.47 28.47 13.19
CA LEU A 492 22.71 27.33 14.08
C LEU A 492 21.46 26.51 14.45
N GLU A 493 20.25 26.88 14.00
CA GLU A 493 18.99 26.26 14.44
C GLU A 493 18.19 25.83 13.21
N THR A 494 18.01 24.52 12.99
CA THR A 494 17.21 24.00 11.87
C THR A 494 15.73 23.86 12.23
N ARG A 495 15.39 23.83 13.52
CA ARG A 495 14.00 23.76 14.02
C ARG A 495 13.88 24.03 15.53
N PRO A 496 12.95 24.91 15.99
CA PRO A 496 12.24 25.88 15.17
C PRO A 496 13.20 26.96 14.65
N ASP A 497 12.95 27.45 13.45
CA ASP A 497 13.69 28.54 12.82
C ASP A 497 12.87 29.84 12.81
N ASN A 498 13.52 30.96 12.46
CA ASN A 498 12.90 32.28 12.54
C ASN A 498 12.08 32.67 11.29
N GLU A 499 11.97 31.80 10.29
CA GLU A 499 11.29 32.04 9.02
C GLU A 499 10.04 31.17 8.85
N PHE A 500 10.18 29.86 8.97
CA PHE A 500 9.12 28.86 8.91
C PHE A 500 8.62 28.41 10.28
N GLY A 501 9.30 28.81 11.37
CA GLY A 501 8.94 28.40 12.72
C GLY A 501 9.26 26.94 12.95
N TYR A 502 8.28 26.14 13.38
CA TYR A 502 8.43 24.69 13.43
C TYR A 502 8.32 24.02 12.06
N GLY A 503 7.96 24.76 11.00
CA GLY A 503 7.86 24.28 9.63
C GLY A 503 6.52 24.62 8.96
N GLN A 504 6.26 23.99 7.82
CA GLN A 504 4.97 24.08 7.14
C GLN A 504 3.90 23.28 7.90
N ALA A 505 2.68 23.82 7.97
CA ALA A 505 1.55 23.08 8.52
C ALA A 505 1.26 21.80 7.72
N ASP A 506 1.03 20.71 8.42
CA ASP A 506 0.56 19.44 7.86
C ASP A 506 -0.82 19.13 8.44
N PRO A 507 -1.91 19.52 7.77
CA PRO A 507 -3.27 19.30 8.24
C PRO A 507 -3.55 17.83 8.56
N LEU A 508 -3.02 16.90 7.77
CA LEU A 508 -3.25 15.47 7.96
C LEU A 508 -2.57 14.99 9.25
N SER A 509 -1.28 15.29 9.42
CA SER A 509 -0.53 14.90 10.62
C SER A 509 -1.04 15.60 11.87
N PHE A 510 -1.48 16.86 11.77
CA PHE A 510 -2.05 17.61 12.87
C PHE A 510 -3.36 17.02 13.37
N VAL A 511 -4.29 16.71 12.46
CA VAL A 511 -5.58 16.11 12.78
C VAL A 511 -5.40 14.70 13.37
N GLN A 512 -4.48 13.90 12.80
CA GLN A 512 -4.15 12.57 13.33
C GLN A 512 -3.63 12.65 14.78
N ALA A 513 -2.74 13.58 15.07
CA ALA A 513 -2.18 13.72 16.41
C ALA A 513 -3.17 14.35 17.40
N ALA A 514 -3.99 15.30 16.95
CA ALA A 514 -5.00 15.97 17.77
C ALA A 514 -6.04 14.98 18.31
N GLY A 515 -6.54 14.10 17.43
CA GLY A 515 -7.46 13.03 17.80
C GLY A 515 -6.79 11.84 18.50
N ALA A 516 -5.47 11.86 18.72
CA ALA A 516 -4.68 10.67 19.08
C ALA A 516 -5.10 9.45 18.24
N ILE A 517 -5.33 9.72 16.95
CA ILE A 517 -6.07 8.86 16.03
C ILE A 517 -5.21 7.64 15.79
N ASP A 518 -5.59 6.55 16.43
CA ASP A 518 -5.09 5.25 16.05
C ASP A 518 -5.92 4.81 14.84
N ALA A 519 -5.33 4.89 13.64
CA ALA A 519 -5.98 4.48 12.40
C ALA A 519 -6.41 2.99 12.38
N SER A 520 -5.96 2.18 13.35
CA SER A 520 -6.47 0.82 13.55
C SER A 520 -7.79 0.75 14.33
N LEU A 521 -8.18 1.85 14.99
CA LEU A 521 -9.43 2.04 15.70
C LEU A 521 -10.42 2.81 14.82
N ASN A 522 -11.69 2.42 14.84
CA ASN A 522 -12.76 3.17 14.17
C ASN A 522 -14.06 3.04 14.97
N VAL A 523 -14.89 4.07 14.94
CA VAL A 523 -16.24 4.06 15.51
C VAL A 523 -17.20 4.65 14.48
N SER A 524 -18.41 4.13 14.42
CA SER A 524 -19.46 4.66 13.55
C SER A 524 -20.82 4.50 14.22
N MET A 525 -21.62 5.56 14.14
CA MET A 525 -22.99 5.66 14.59
C MET A 525 -23.95 5.33 13.46
N ASN A 526 -25.02 4.60 13.78
CA ASN A 526 -26.12 4.37 12.85
C ASN A 526 -27.11 5.54 12.91
N LEU A 527 -26.65 6.75 12.56
CA LEU A 527 -27.42 7.99 12.51
C LEU A 527 -27.12 8.73 11.21
N GLU A 528 -28.14 9.31 10.59
CA GLU A 528 -27.99 10.21 9.43
C GLU A 528 -27.94 11.67 9.92
N THR A 529 -27.23 12.53 9.17
CA THR A 529 -27.17 13.97 9.47
C THR A 529 -28.57 14.59 9.28
N LEU A 530 -28.96 15.47 10.20
CA LEU A 530 -30.29 16.09 10.32
C LEU A 530 -31.43 15.13 10.72
N ASP A 531 -31.12 13.94 11.25
CA ASP A 531 -32.15 13.02 11.74
C ASP A 531 -32.87 13.58 13.00
N HIS A 532 -34.15 13.25 13.15
CA HIS A 532 -35.02 13.77 14.21
C HIS A 532 -35.00 12.83 15.43
N LEU A 533 -34.38 13.27 16.53
CA LEU A 533 -34.25 12.47 17.75
C LEU A 533 -35.25 12.90 18.83
N GLY A 534 -36.19 12.00 19.15
CA GLY A 534 -37.14 12.17 20.24
C GLY A 534 -36.52 11.97 21.63
N ASN A 535 -37.26 12.35 22.66
CA ASN A 535 -36.81 12.25 24.05
C ASN A 535 -36.51 10.79 24.44
N GLU A 536 -35.38 10.56 25.11
CA GLU A 536 -34.90 9.23 25.55
C GLU A 536 -34.61 8.21 24.42
N SER A 537 -34.32 8.68 23.21
CA SER A 537 -33.97 7.84 22.06
C SER A 537 -32.70 6.99 22.31
N ARG A 538 -32.64 5.81 21.68
CA ARG A 538 -31.49 4.91 21.74
C ARG A 538 -30.66 5.01 20.48
N ILE A 539 -29.38 5.32 20.66
CA ILE A 539 -28.39 5.35 19.59
C ILE A 539 -27.55 4.09 19.67
N SER A 540 -27.19 3.53 18.51
CA SER A 540 -26.32 2.37 18.42
C SER A 540 -25.31 2.56 17.31
N GLY A 541 -24.19 1.86 17.43
CA GLY A 541 -23.11 1.93 16.47
C GLY A 541 -22.25 0.68 16.49
N THR A 542 -21.25 0.69 15.61
CA THR A 542 -20.21 -0.33 15.58
C THR A 542 -18.86 0.33 15.87
N SER A 543 -17.94 -0.45 16.40
CA SER A 543 -16.54 -0.01 16.52
C SER A 543 -15.61 -1.13 16.09
N THR A 544 -14.40 -0.78 15.66
CA THR A 544 -13.38 -1.75 15.25
C THR A 544 -12.05 -1.36 15.85
N GLY A 545 -11.19 -2.35 16.11
CA GLY A 545 -9.87 -2.13 16.72
C GLY A 545 -9.84 -2.18 18.25
N GLY A 546 -11.02 -2.22 18.90
CA GLY A 546 -11.14 -2.43 20.34
C GLY A 546 -10.51 -3.74 20.82
N VAL A 547 -9.91 -3.72 22.01
CA VAL A 547 -9.30 -4.90 22.63
C VAL A 547 -10.23 -5.39 23.75
N PRO A 548 -10.56 -6.70 23.81
CA PRO A 548 -11.38 -7.27 24.87
C PRO A 548 -10.98 -6.83 26.29
N GLY A 549 -11.90 -6.17 27.00
CA GLY A 549 -11.73 -5.72 28.37
C GLY A 549 -10.88 -4.45 28.56
N VAL A 550 -10.53 -3.75 27.47
CA VAL A 550 -9.78 -2.49 27.51
C VAL A 550 -10.55 -1.42 26.73
N GLY A 551 -10.66 -0.24 27.32
CA GLY A 551 -11.34 0.89 26.71
C GLY A 551 -12.86 0.85 26.81
N PHE A 552 -13.50 1.88 26.26
CA PHE A 552 -14.95 2.01 26.19
C PHE A 552 -15.38 2.97 25.08
N VAL A 553 -16.60 2.80 24.58
CA VAL A 553 -17.22 3.79 23.71
C VAL A 553 -17.91 4.84 24.55
N GLN A 554 -17.67 6.11 24.22
CA GLN A 554 -18.40 7.23 24.78
C GLN A 554 -19.19 7.95 23.70
N VAL A 555 -20.31 8.52 24.11
CA VAL A 555 -21.17 9.36 23.28
C VAL A 555 -21.45 10.67 24.02
N MET A 556 -21.37 11.78 23.29
CA MET A 556 -21.66 13.13 23.75
C MET A 556 -22.74 13.75 22.85
N VAL A 557 -23.61 14.57 23.41
CA VAL A 557 -24.64 15.32 22.67
C VAL A 557 -24.47 16.80 22.97
N GLY A 558 -24.26 17.61 21.94
CA GLY A 558 -23.86 19.01 22.07
C GLY A 558 -22.56 19.15 22.86
N GLY A 559 -22.48 20.18 23.71
CA GLY A 559 -21.38 20.38 24.68
C GLY A 559 -21.60 19.73 26.06
N GLY A 560 -22.34 18.61 26.12
CA GLY A 560 -22.61 17.89 27.37
C GLY A 560 -21.48 16.96 27.83
N ASP A 561 -21.66 16.25 28.94
CA ASP A 561 -20.66 15.28 29.43
C ASP A 561 -20.60 14.02 28.53
N TRP A 562 -19.39 13.52 28.25
CA TRP A 562 -19.18 12.21 27.64
C TRP A 562 -19.79 11.09 28.47
N LYS A 563 -20.70 10.30 27.88
CA LYS A 563 -21.34 9.17 28.54
C LYS A 563 -20.91 7.84 27.96
N GLN A 564 -20.60 6.90 28.85
CA GLN A 564 -20.23 5.56 28.45
C GLN A 564 -21.44 4.80 27.87
N ALA A 565 -21.26 4.25 26.68
CA ALA A 565 -22.23 3.35 26.06
C ALA A 565 -22.23 1.98 26.76
N ALA A 566 -23.23 1.15 26.47
CA ALA A 566 -23.25 -0.26 26.83
C ALA A 566 -22.66 -1.09 25.69
N ASP A 567 -21.70 -1.94 26.03
CA ASP A 567 -21.12 -2.92 25.10
C ASP A 567 -22.12 -4.07 24.85
N LEU A 568 -22.37 -4.36 23.58
CA LEU A 568 -23.21 -5.47 23.11
C LEU A 568 -22.40 -6.61 22.51
N SER A 569 -21.08 -6.46 22.41
CA SER A 569 -20.16 -7.49 21.93
C SER A 569 -20.09 -8.66 22.92
N SER A 570 -19.97 -9.89 22.42
CA SER A 570 -19.77 -11.07 23.27
C SER A 570 -18.36 -11.15 23.87
N GLY A 571 -17.41 -10.40 23.31
CA GLY A 571 -16.00 -10.39 23.69
C GLY A 571 -15.61 -9.27 24.66
N GLY A 572 -16.47 -8.27 24.89
CA GLY A 572 -16.11 -7.10 25.69
C GLY A 572 -15.15 -6.15 24.96
N ASP A 573 -15.14 -6.17 23.63
CA ASP A 573 -14.25 -5.41 22.74
C ASP A 573 -14.93 -4.22 22.06
N TRP A 574 -16.16 -3.90 22.49
CA TRP A 574 -16.95 -2.78 21.98
C TRP A 574 -17.34 -2.85 20.51
N SER A 575 -17.21 -4.02 19.86
CA SER A 575 -17.49 -4.18 18.42
C SER A 575 -18.91 -3.74 18.02
N SER A 576 -19.85 -3.84 18.96
CA SER A 576 -21.20 -3.30 18.86
C SER A 576 -21.56 -2.65 20.18
N TRP A 577 -22.19 -1.47 20.13
CA TRP A 577 -22.50 -0.70 21.32
C TRP A 577 -23.84 0.02 21.18
N ASN A 578 -24.48 0.34 22.30
CA ASN A 578 -25.64 1.24 22.32
C ASN A 578 -25.66 2.15 23.54
N ILE A 579 -26.34 3.29 23.43
CA ILE A 579 -26.57 4.19 24.55
C ILE A 579 -28.00 4.70 24.52
N LYS A 580 -28.58 4.95 25.70
CA LYS A 580 -29.85 5.65 25.84
C LYS A 580 -29.54 7.12 26.14
N LEU A 581 -30.07 8.04 25.34
CA LEU A 581 -29.90 9.46 25.58
C LEU A 581 -30.65 9.93 26.82
N ASP A 582 -30.12 10.99 27.43
CA ASP A 582 -30.78 11.71 28.51
C ASP A 582 -31.98 12.51 28.01
N PRO A 583 -32.95 12.80 28.88
CA PRO A 583 -34.06 13.64 28.50
C PRO A 583 -33.64 15.10 28.26
N HIS A 584 -33.94 15.62 27.07
CA HIS A 584 -33.84 17.03 26.72
C HIS A 584 -35.19 17.75 26.90
N PHE A 585 -35.16 19.06 27.17
CA PHE A 585 -36.34 19.89 27.46
C PHE A 585 -36.57 21.00 26.43
N GLU A 586 -35.63 21.23 25.52
CA GLU A 586 -35.70 22.24 24.46
C GLU A 586 -35.42 21.54 23.11
N SER A 587 -36.20 21.90 22.09
CA SER A 587 -35.98 21.41 20.72
C SER A 587 -35.00 22.35 20.00
N GLY A 588 -34.06 21.80 19.25
CA GLY A 588 -33.04 22.58 18.56
C GLY A 588 -31.99 21.73 17.87
N ASN A 589 -31.16 22.39 17.04
CA ASN A 589 -30.03 21.77 16.35
C ASN A 589 -28.95 21.41 17.37
N SER A 590 -28.44 20.19 17.28
CA SER A 590 -27.36 19.71 18.14
C SER A 590 -26.48 18.74 17.36
N THR A 591 -25.33 18.38 17.91
CA THR A 591 -24.41 17.42 17.30
C THR A 591 -24.21 16.26 18.25
N VAL A 592 -24.32 15.02 17.75
CA VAL A 592 -23.94 13.83 18.50
C VAL A 592 -22.53 13.44 18.09
N TYR A 593 -21.68 13.18 19.08
CA TYR A 593 -20.32 12.70 18.90
C TYR A 593 -20.18 11.29 19.49
N ALA A 594 -19.44 10.41 18.82
CA ALA A 594 -19.04 9.12 19.38
C ALA A 594 -17.55 8.88 19.18
N ARG A 595 -16.90 8.30 20.20
CA ARG A 595 -15.49 7.89 20.14
C ARG A 595 -15.26 6.57 20.87
N LEU A 596 -14.34 5.75 20.36
CA LEU A 596 -13.79 4.59 21.05
C LEU A 596 -12.48 4.99 21.73
N VAL A 597 -12.45 4.93 23.05
CA VAL A 597 -11.28 5.30 23.86
C VAL A 597 -10.63 4.04 24.41
N ILE A 598 -9.39 3.75 24.03
CA ILE A 598 -8.61 2.64 24.60
C ILE A 598 -7.74 3.13 25.76
N SER A 599 -7.11 4.28 25.56
CA SER A 599 -6.35 5.07 26.53
C SER A 599 -6.32 6.52 26.05
N ASP A 600 -5.91 7.45 26.91
CA ASP A 600 -5.91 8.90 26.60
C ASP A 600 -5.03 9.27 25.38
N ASP A 601 -4.12 8.38 25.00
CA ASP A 601 -3.18 8.49 23.87
C ASP A 601 -3.53 7.59 22.67
N ARG A 602 -4.64 6.84 22.74
CA ARG A 602 -5.11 5.94 21.68
C ARG A 602 -6.62 5.93 21.60
N MET A 603 -7.14 6.71 20.67
CA MET A 603 -8.57 6.87 20.43
C MET A 603 -8.90 6.64 18.96
N SER A 604 -10.15 6.26 18.67
CA SER A 604 -10.64 6.27 17.30
C SER A 604 -10.84 7.71 16.82
N PRO A 605 -10.93 7.94 15.50
CA PRO A 605 -11.62 9.10 14.96
C PRO A 605 -12.97 9.31 15.66
N VAL A 606 -13.37 10.55 15.89
CA VAL A 606 -14.68 10.92 16.44
C VAL A 606 -15.69 10.87 15.30
N ASP A 607 -16.76 10.11 15.42
CA ASP A 607 -17.87 10.20 14.47
C ASP A 607 -18.84 11.28 14.95
N ALA A 608 -19.05 12.32 14.15
CA ALA A 608 -19.92 13.46 14.45
C ALA A 608 -21.13 13.49 13.51
N ARG A 609 -22.33 13.70 14.05
CA ARG A 609 -23.59 13.79 13.28
C ARG A 609 -24.43 14.95 13.79
N ARG A 610 -24.79 15.90 12.91
CA ARG A 610 -25.80 16.93 13.22
C ARG A 610 -27.17 16.26 13.34
N VAL A 611 -27.99 16.66 14.32
CA VAL A 611 -29.32 16.10 14.59
C VAL A 611 -30.28 17.20 15.06
N VAL A 612 -31.57 16.97 14.87
CA VAL A 612 -32.63 17.86 15.40
C VAL A 612 -33.28 17.18 16.60
N LEU A 613 -33.08 17.75 17.80
CA LEU A 613 -33.70 17.24 19.02
C LEU A 613 -35.17 17.68 19.07
N VAL A 614 -36.09 16.74 19.26
CA VAL A 614 -37.56 17.00 19.27
C VAL A 614 -38.18 16.62 20.61
N ASP A 615 -39.05 17.47 21.17
CA ASP A 615 -39.75 17.25 22.45
C ASP A 615 -40.96 16.29 22.32
N GLU A 616 -40.75 15.10 21.73
CA GLU A 616 -41.77 14.04 21.61
C GLU A 616 -41.25 12.66 22.11
N LEU A 617 -42.14 11.85 22.70
CA LEU A 617 -41.82 10.50 23.23
C LEU A 617 -41.67 9.47 22.10
N ALA A 618 -40.52 8.79 22.03
CA ALA A 618 -40.20 7.82 20.98
C ALA A 618 -41.28 6.72 20.81
N SER A 619 -41.76 6.51 19.58
CA SER A 619 -42.84 5.57 19.28
C SER A 619 -42.36 4.10 19.25
N SER A 620 -43.08 3.24 19.96
CA SER A 620 -42.73 1.85 20.24
C SER A 620 -42.99 0.90 19.04
N SER A 621 -42.11 0.86 18.05
CA SER A 621 -42.16 -0.15 16.97
C SER A 621 -40.85 -0.93 16.73
N GLY A 622 -39.94 -0.94 17.71
CA GLY A 622 -38.70 -1.73 17.69
C GLY A 622 -38.81 -3.10 18.39
N GLY A 623 -38.35 -4.17 17.71
CA GLY A 623 -38.01 -5.45 18.35
C GLY A 623 -37.87 -6.70 17.45
N SER A 624 -36.71 -6.87 16.80
CA SER A 624 -35.81 -8.07 16.79
C SER A 624 -35.05 -8.27 15.46
N GLY A 625 -33.71 -8.30 15.49
CA GLY A 625 -32.87 -8.75 14.36
C GLY A 625 -31.43 -8.22 14.38
N GLY A 626 -30.58 -8.76 15.25
CA GLY A 626 -29.17 -8.35 15.44
C GLY A 626 -28.13 -8.99 14.52
N GLN A 627 -28.48 -9.34 13.28
CA GLN A 627 -27.52 -9.78 12.24
C GLN A 627 -27.92 -9.18 10.90
N SER A 628 -26.95 -8.65 10.15
CA SER A 628 -27.21 -8.11 8.82
C SER A 628 -27.43 -9.27 7.83
N SER A 629 -28.57 -9.25 7.14
CA SER A 629 -28.90 -10.22 6.10
C SER A 629 -28.69 -9.55 4.74
N VAL A 630 -27.73 -10.04 3.97
CA VAL A 630 -27.47 -9.56 2.60
C VAL A 630 -28.06 -10.54 1.60
N GLY A 631 -28.78 -10.02 0.60
CA GLY A 631 -29.42 -10.87 -0.40
C GLY A 631 -28.41 -11.57 -1.31
N ALA A 632 -28.87 -12.60 -2.03
CA ALA A 632 -28.03 -13.39 -2.94
C ALA A 632 -27.38 -12.56 -4.09
N TYR A 633 -27.81 -11.31 -4.29
CA TYR A 633 -27.22 -10.39 -5.26
C TYR A 633 -25.72 -10.15 -5.04
N VAL A 634 -25.23 -10.25 -3.80
CA VAL A 634 -23.78 -10.14 -3.48
C VAL A 634 -22.95 -11.17 -4.24
N PHE A 635 -23.52 -12.34 -4.52
CA PHE A 635 -22.88 -13.35 -5.35
C PHE A 635 -23.26 -13.22 -6.83
N PHE A 636 -24.55 -13.07 -7.14
CA PHE A 636 -25.01 -13.17 -8.53
C PHE A 636 -24.52 -12.02 -9.41
N ILE A 637 -24.33 -10.80 -8.88
CA ILE A 637 -23.78 -9.67 -9.64
C ILE A 637 -22.33 -9.95 -10.08
N PRO A 638 -21.37 -10.21 -9.17
CA PRO A 638 -20.00 -10.51 -9.58
C PRO A 638 -19.91 -11.82 -10.37
N PHE A 639 -20.78 -12.81 -10.11
CA PHE A 639 -20.83 -14.03 -10.92
C PHE A 639 -21.19 -13.73 -12.37
N LEU A 640 -22.23 -12.93 -12.63
CA LEU A 640 -22.61 -12.54 -14.00
C LEU A 640 -21.50 -11.71 -14.67
N ALA A 641 -20.87 -10.78 -13.94
CA ALA A 641 -19.72 -10.03 -14.44
C ALA A 641 -18.56 -10.95 -14.82
N THR A 642 -18.29 -11.98 -14.02
CA THR A 642 -17.25 -12.98 -14.30
C THR A 642 -17.60 -13.83 -15.53
N ILE A 643 -18.85 -14.22 -15.71
CA ILE A 643 -19.29 -14.94 -16.93
C ILE A 643 -19.12 -14.08 -18.18
N VAL A 644 -19.44 -12.77 -18.10
CA VAL A 644 -19.20 -11.83 -19.21
C VAL A 644 -17.71 -11.69 -19.48
N LEU A 645 -16.89 -11.52 -18.45
CA LEU A 645 -15.44 -11.45 -18.55
C LEU A 645 -14.87 -12.71 -19.21
N LEU A 646 -15.31 -13.89 -18.79
CA LEU A 646 -14.91 -15.17 -19.38
C LEU A 646 -15.36 -15.32 -20.83
N GLY A 647 -16.56 -14.86 -21.16
CA GLY A 647 -17.04 -14.83 -22.54
C GLY A 647 -16.17 -13.92 -23.41
N TRP A 648 -15.81 -12.74 -22.89
CA TRP A 648 -14.94 -11.80 -23.57
C TRP A 648 -13.52 -12.33 -23.76
N THR A 649 -12.91 -12.93 -22.72
CA THR A 649 -11.57 -13.52 -22.84
C THR A 649 -11.56 -14.72 -23.78
N ALA A 650 -12.58 -15.60 -23.72
CA ALA A 650 -12.69 -16.74 -24.63
C ALA A 650 -12.82 -16.31 -26.10
N LEU A 651 -13.49 -15.18 -26.38
CA LEU A 651 -13.59 -14.60 -27.72
C LEU A 651 -12.28 -13.92 -28.14
N ARG A 652 -11.66 -13.13 -27.26
CA ARG A 652 -10.40 -12.42 -27.53
C ARG A 652 -9.24 -13.39 -27.82
N GLU A 653 -9.18 -14.49 -27.10
CA GLU A 653 -8.11 -15.49 -27.18
C GLU A 653 -8.45 -16.68 -28.08
N ASP A 654 -9.57 -16.60 -28.80
CA ASP A 654 -10.09 -17.61 -29.73
C ASP A 654 -9.99 -19.07 -29.21
N TRP A 655 -10.63 -19.33 -28.07
CA TRP A 655 -10.67 -20.67 -27.45
C TRP A 655 -11.31 -21.74 -28.36
N SER A 656 -11.90 -21.33 -29.50
CA SER A 656 -12.50 -22.22 -30.49
C SER A 656 -11.46 -22.94 -31.36
N THR A 657 -10.25 -22.40 -31.46
CA THR A 657 -9.15 -22.99 -32.24
C THR A 657 -8.32 -23.92 -31.35
N ASN A 658 -8.24 -25.20 -31.74
CA ASN A 658 -7.37 -26.17 -31.07
C ASN A 658 -5.91 -25.71 -31.22
N PRO A 659 -5.13 -25.56 -30.14
CA PRO A 659 -3.70 -25.22 -30.21
C PRO A 659 -2.91 -26.20 -31.08
N VAL A 660 -3.32 -27.48 -31.04
CA VAL A 660 -2.75 -28.58 -31.85
C VAL A 660 -2.79 -28.29 -33.36
N ARG A 661 -3.74 -27.48 -33.84
CA ARG A 661 -3.88 -27.19 -35.28
C ARG A 661 -2.97 -26.04 -35.75
N LYS A 662 -2.53 -25.15 -34.84
CA LYS A 662 -1.56 -24.08 -35.15
C LYS A 662 -0.13 -24.62 -35.27
N GLN A 663 0.18 -25.70 -34.55
CA GLN A 663 1.49 -26.35 -34.65
C GLN A 663 1.56 -27.26 -35.89
N GLU A 664 0.48 -27.96 -36.24
CA GLU A 664 0.39 -28.71 -37.51
C GLU A 664 0.45 -27.81 -38.76
N GLU A 665 0.03 -26.53 -38.70
CA GLU A 665 0.18 -25.59 -39.83
C GLU A 665 1.59 -24.99 -39.94
N ASN A 666 2.37 -24.95 -38.85
CA ASN A 666 3.78 -24.51 -38.89
C ASN A 666 4.74 -25.65 -39.24
N ASP A 667 4.40 -26.89 -38.92
CA ASP A 667 5.20 -28.08 -39.24
C ASP A 667 4.97 -28.61 -40.68
N GLU A 668 4.05 -28.02 -41.45
CA GLU A 668 3.79 -28.40 -42.86
C GLU A 668 4.86 -27.89 -43.86
N GLU A 669 5.85 -27.10 -43.41
CA GLU A 669 6.97 -26.66 -44.26
C GLU A 669 8.24 -27.53 -44.17
N ASP A 670 8.35 -28.46 -43.21
CA ASP A 670 9.53 -29.32 -43.03
C ASP A 670 9.25 -30.81 -43.34
N GLU A 671 9.54 -31.16 -44.60
CA GLU A 671 9.76 -32.50 -45.19
C GLU A 671 9.23 -33.77 -44.49
N GLU A 672 8.25 -34.40 -45.16
CA GLU A 672 8.20 -35.83 -45.51
C GLU A 672 8.98 -36.82 -44.61
N SER A 673 8.41 -37.24 -43.48
CA SER A 673 8.68 -38.59 -42.96
C SER A 673 7.49 -39.24 -42.25
N THR A 674 7.18 -40.44 -42.73
CA THR A 674 6.10 -41.34 -42.32
C THR A 674 6.09 -41.63 -40.81
N ILE A 675 4.96 -41.37 -40.13
CA ILE A 675 4.27 -42.32 -39.23
C ILE A 675 2.77 -41.98 -39.20
N SER A 676 1.98 -43.00 -39.48
CA SER A 676 0.53 -42.96 -39.69
C SER A 676 -0.28 -42.66 -38.43
N SER A 677 -1.26 -41.77 -38.60
CA SER A 677 -2.59 -41.72 -37.96
C SER A 677 -3.00 -42.93 -37.11
N ASN A 678 -3.27 -42.71 -35.83
CA ASN A 678 -4.19 -43.52 -35.01
C ASN A 678 -4.80 -42.69 -33.86
N TRP A 679 -5.55 -41.65 -34.19
CA TRP A 679 -6.34 -40.85 -33.23
C TRP A 679 -7.78 -41.37 -33.07
N ARG A 680 -7.89 -42.63 -32.64
CA ARG A 680 -9.13 -43.20 -32.07
C ARG A 680 -8.75 -44.26 -31.03
N GLU A 681 -8.45 -43.84 -29.81
CA GLU A 681 -8.50 -44.75 -28.68
C GLU A 681 -9.47 -44.24 -27.61
N ASP A 682 -10.43 -45.12 -27.30
CA ASP A 682 -11.35 -45.03 -26.17
C ASP A 682 -10.57 -44.83 -24.86
N PRO A 683 -10.90 -43.83 -24.02
CA PRO A 683 -10.23 -43.63 -22.73
C PRO A 683 -10.40 -44.80 -21.75
N ILE A 684 -11.32 -45.73 -22.03
CA ILE A 684 -11.58 -46.93 -21.22
C ILE A 684 -10.84 -48.17 -21.79
N GLY A 685 -10.51 -48.19 -23.09
CA GLY A 685 -9.85 -49.32 -23.75
C GLY A 685 -8.36 -49.45 -23.45
N SER A 686 -7.67 -48.32 -23.23
CA SER A 686 -6.22 -48.28 -22.95
C SER A 686 -5.85 -48.85 -21.58
N LEU A 687 -6.81 -48.99 -20.66
CA LEU A 687 -6.60 -49.49 -19.30
C LEU A 687 -6.24 -50.99 -19.24
N THR A 688 -6.56 -51.77 -20.29
CA THR A 688 -6.40 -53.25 -20.28
C THR A 688 -5.33 -53.78 -21.23
N GLY A 689 -4.86 -52.98 -22.21
CA GLY A 689 -3.74 -53.33 -23.11
C GLY A 689 -2.38 -52.72 -22.75
N GLY A 690 -2.36 -51.70 -21.87
CA GLY A 690 -1.17 -50.90 -21.54
C GLY A 690 -0.17 -51.53 -20.58
N ILE A 691 -0.54 -52.57 -19.83
CA ILE A 691 0.31 -53.15 -18.77
C ILE A 691 1.61 -53.74 -19.35
N GLY A 692 1.57 -54.34 -20.56
CA GLY A 692 2.76 -54.89 -21.21
C GLY A 692 3.76 -53.82 -21.65
N LYS A 693 3.29 -52.76 -22.33
CA LYS A 693 4.12 -51.59 -22.70
C LYS A 693 4.66 -50.85 -21.49
N PHE A 694 3.84 -50.68 -20.45
CA PHE A 694 4.21 -50.06 -19.19
C PHE A 694 5.33 -50.84 -18.46
N ILE A 695 5.24 -52.18 -18.41
CA ILE A 695 6.29 -53.02 -17.83
C ILE A 695 7.58 -52.97 -18.66
N ASP A 696 7.47 -52.93 -19.99
CA ASP A 696 8.64 -52.83 -20.88
C ASP A 696 9.33 -51.45 -20.80
N GLU A 697 8.58 -50.36 -20.65
CA GLU A 697 9.10 -49.00 -20.42
C GLU A 697 9.76 -48.82 -19.04
N ILE A 698 9.20 -49.43 -17.99
CA ILE A 698 9.82 -49.45 -16.66
C ILE A 698 11.14 -50.25 -16.67
N ARG A 699 11.23 -51.29 -17.50
CA ARG A 699 12.44 -52.13 -17.65
C ARG A 699 13.53 -51.47 -18.49
N ARG A 700 13.19 -50.49 -19.34
CA ARG A 700 14.17 -49.66 -20.06
C ARG A 700 14.81 -48.70 -19.04
N GLY A 701 15.98 -49.09 -18.52
CA GLY A 701 16.79 -48.21 -17.67
C GLY A 701 17.14 -46.91 -18.39
N GLY A 702 17.25 -45.81 -17.63
CA GLY A 702 17.49 -44.46 -18.17
C GLY A 702 17.25 -43.36 -17.14
N ALA A 703 17.60 -42.13 -17.48
CA ALA A 703 17.37 -40.93 -16.66
C ALA A 703 15.87 -40.57 -16.60
N LEU A 704 15.46 -39.79 -15.58
CA LEU A 704 14.06 -39.34 -15.46
C LEU A 704 13.68 -38.34 -16.55
N THR A 705 14.62 -37.57 -17.09
CA THR A 705 14.38 -36.68 -18.23
C THR A 705 14.06 -37.44 -19.52
N GLU A 706 14.57 -38.66 -19.70
CA GLU A 706 14.41 -39.45 -20.94
C GLU A 706 13.16 -40.35 -20.95
N ASN A 707 12.56 -40.64 -19.78
CA ASN A 707 11.47 -41.61 -19.66
C ASN A 707 10.31 -41.04 -18.85
N GLY A 708 9.31 -40.48 -19.56
CA GLY A 708 8.11 -39.88 -18.98
C GLY A 708 7.32 -40.82 -18.06
N THR A 709 7.19 -42.10 -18.42
CA THR A 709 6.49 -43.11 -17.59
C THR A 709 7.19 -43.31 -16.24
N LYS A 710 8.53 -43.43 -16.25
CA LYS A 710 9.34 -43.59 -15.03
C LYS A 710 9.34 -42.31 -14.19
N ARG A 711 9.43 -41.14 -14.83
CA ARG A 711 9.30 -39.81 -14.22
C ARG A 711 7.99 -39.68 -13.45
N LEU A 712 6.87 -39.88 -14.13
CA LEU A 712 5.53 -39.79 -13.53
C LEU A 712 5.33 -40.77 -12.38
N LEU A 713 5.71 -42.05 -12.58
CA LEU A 713 5.58 -43.08 -11.54
C LEU A 713 6.42 -42.75 -10.30
N THR A 714 7.63 -42.24 -10.49
CA THR A 714 8.52 -41.86 -9.39
C THR A 714 7.91 -40.74 -8.57
N LEU A 715 7.47 -39.65 -9.22
CA LEU A 715 6.85 -38.51 -8.55
C LEU A 715 5.57 -38.93 -7.79
N CYS A 716 4.73 -39.78 -8.39
CA CYS A 716 3.52 -40.32 -7.73
C CYS A 716 3.85 -41.14 -6.48
N ILE A 717 4.89 -41.97 -6.51
CA ILE A 717 5.31 -42.77 -5.35
C ILE A 717 5.83 -41.85 -4.23
N LEU A 718 6.60 -40.81 -4.57
CA LEU A 718 7.11 -39.84 -3.60
C LEU A 718 5.96 -39.06 -2.95
N TYR A 719 4.96 -38.63 -3.72
CA TYR A 719 3.76 -37.96 -3.22
C TYR A 719 2.86 -38.87 -2.38
N PHE A 720 2.72 -40.15 -2.76
CA PHE A 720 2.05 -41.15 -1.95
C PHE A 720 2.72 -41.32 -0.57
N ALA A 721 4.06 -41.28 -0.53
CA ALA A 721 4.85 -41.36 0.70
C ALA A 721 4.58 -40.18 1.65
N GLN A 722 4.28 -38.99 1.11
CA GLN A 722 3.90 -37.81 1.90
C GLN A 722 2.48 -37.94 2.46
N GLY A 723 1.54 -38.44 1.65
CA GLY A 723 0.13 -38.55 2.03
C GLY A 723 -0.13 -39.58 3.13
N LEU A 724 0.67 -40.64 3.17
CA LEU A 724 0.46 -41.76 4.08
C LEU A 724 0.65 -41.38 5.57
N PRO A 725 1.75 -40.74 6.00
CA PRO A 725 1.88 -40.19 7.34
C PRO A 725 0.83 -39.15 7.70
N TRP A 726 0.47 -38.27 6.75
CA TRP A 726 -0.54 -37.25 6.98
C TRP A 726 -1.91 -37.87 7.28
N GLY A 727 -2.35 -38.86 6.49
CA GLY A 727 -3.60 -39.58 6.72
C GLY A 727 -3.62 -40.35 8.04
N PHE A 728 -2.49 -40.99 8.40
CA PHE A 728 -2.35 -41.66 9.69
C PHE A 728 -2.51 -40.68 10.85
N ALA A 729 -1.78 -39.57 10.84
CA ALA A 729 -1.83 -38.58 11.91
C ALA A 729 -3.24 -37.98 12.03
N SER A 730 -3.76 -37.41 10.94
CA SER A 730 -5.00 -36.62 10.94
C SER A 730 -6.28 -37.42 11.16
N VAL A 731 -6.32 -38.71 10.79
CA VAL A 731 -7.54 -39.54 10.89
C VAL A 731 -7.35 -40.66 11.90
N THR A 732 -6.36 -41.54 11.70
CA THR A 732 -6.21 -42.75 12.51
C THR A 732 -5.74 -42.44 13.93
N PHE A 733 -4.68 -41.66 14.07
CA PHE A 733 -4.08 -41.35 15.37
C PHE A 733 -4.96 -40.41 16.18
N ALA A 734 -5.59 -39.43 15.54
CA ALA A 734 -6.61 -38.57 16.16
C ALA A 734 -7.73 -39.40 16.81
N ALA A 735 -8.33 -40.33 16.05
CA ALA A 735 -9.40 -41.19 16.54
C ALA A 735 -8.94 -42.07 17.71
N TYR A 736 -7.72 -42.63 17.61
CA TYR A 736 -7.13 -43.42 18.69
C TYR A 736 -6.97 -42.63 20.00
N LEU A 737 -6.49 -41.39 19.96
CA LEU A 737 -6.32 -40.56 21.15
C LEU A 737 -7.67 -40.23 21.81
N VAL A 738 -8.70 -39.93 21.02
CA VAL A 738 -10.06 -39.68 21.51
C VAL A 738 -10.63 -40.92 22.20
N ASP A 739 -10.50 -42.09 21.59
CA ASP A 739 -11.01 -43.36 22.14
C ASP A 739 -10.31 -43.76 23.44
N ASN A 740 -9.08 -43.29 23.66
CA ASN A 740 -8.32 -43.51 24.90
C ASN A 740 -8.49 -42.39 25.94
N GLY A 741 -9.45 -41.48 25.75
CA GLY A 741 -9.85 -40.49 26.75
C GLY A 741 -8.95 -39.25 26.83
N VAL A 742 -8.11 -39.00 25.81
CA VAL A 742 -7.33 -37.75 25.73
C VAL A 742 -8.28 -36.57 25.45
N PRO A 743 -8.17 -35.45 26.18
CA PRO A 743 -8.96 -34.26 25.92
C PRO A 743 -8.79 -33.74 24.49
N VAL A 744 -9.89 -33.31 23.86
CA VAL A 744 -9.89 -32.79 22.49
C VAL A 744 -8.98 -31.56 22.33
N GLY A 745 -8.86 -30.74 23.37
CA GLY A 745 -7.96 -29.58 23.39
C GLY A 745 -6.49 -29.95 23.24
N ASP A 746 -6.04 -31.01 23.92
CA ASP A 746 -4.64 -31.47 23.85
C ASP A 746 -4.32 -32.05 22.47
N ILE A 747 -5.30 -32.73 21.86
CA ILE A 747 -5.20 -33.25 20.48
C ILE A 747 -5.08 -32.08 19.49
N ALA A 748 -5.83 -30.98 19.69
CA ALA A 748 -5.74 -29.80 18.84
C ALA A 748 -4.36 -29.13 18.91
N ILE A 749 -3.77 -29.04 20.12
CA ILE A 749 -2.40 -28.53 20.31
C ILE A 749 -1.40 -29.42 19.58
N LEU A 750 -1.50 -30.75 19.73
CA LEU A 750 -0.65 -31.70 19.02
C LEU A 750 -0.69 -31.47 17.50
N PHE A 751 -1.87 -31.32 16.90
CA PHE A 751 -1.99 -31.06 15.47
C PHE A 751 -1.43 -29.71 15.04
N ALA A 752 -1.68 -28.67 15.84
CA ALA A 752 -1.11 -27.35 15.58
C ALA A 752 0.42 -27.42 15.55
N THR A 753 1.04 -28.09 16.52
CA THR A 753 2.49 -28.28 16.55
C THR A 753 3.00 -29.10 15.37
N VAL A 754 2.34 -30.21 15.04
CA VAL A 754 2.73 -31.11 13.94
C VAL A 754 2.61 -30.45 12.56
N ALA A 755 1.70 -29.48 12.39
CA ALA A 755 1.53 -28.73 11.16
C ALA A 755 2.60 -27.65 10.93
N LEU A 756 3.26 -27.13 11.99
CA LEU A 756 4.22 -26.02 11.89
C LEU A 756 5.33 -26.22 10.84
N PRO A 757 5.98 -27.39 10.72
CA PRO A 757 7.03 -27.59 9.71
C PRO A 757 6.56 -27.44 8.26
N TRP A 758 5.25 -27.57 8.00
CA TRP A 758 4.66 -27.37 6.67
C TRP A 758 4.46 -25.88 6.35
N THR A 759 4.30 -25.03 7.37
CA THR A 759 4.21 -23.57 7.21
C THR A 759 5.56 -22.97 6.81
N PHE A 760 6.66 -23.52 7.32
CA PHE A 760 8.01 -23.01 7.11
C PHE A 760 8.76 -23.63 5.93
N LYS A 761 8.03 -24.21 4.96
CA LYS A 761 8.62 -24.80 3.75
C LYS A 761 9.48 -23.82 2.96
N TRP A 762 9.16 -22.53 3.01
CA TRP A 762 9.93 -21.46 2.36
C TRP A 762 11.41 -21.43 2.81
N ILE A 763 11.76 -21.99 3.98
CA ILE A 763 13.15 -22.14 4.43
C ILE A 763 13.88 -23.21 3.62
N TRP A 764 13.20 -24.31 3.27
CA TRP A 764 13.83 -25.44 2.57
C TRP A 764 14.10 -25.13 1.10
N GLY A 765 13.29 -24.29 0.45
CA GLY A 765 13.47 -23.92 -0.96
C GLY A 765 14.89 -23.42 -1.27
N PRO A 766 15.35 -22.33 -0.62
CA PRO A 766 16.70 -21.80 -0.81
C PRO A 766 17.79 -22.79 -0.44
N VAL A 767 17.59 -23.62 0.58
CA VAL A 767 18.58 -24.64 1.00
C VAL A 767 18.72 -25.73 -0.08
N VAL A 768 17.59 -26.18 -0.65
CA VAL A 768 17.56 -27.22 -1.68
C VAL A 768 18.14 -26.72 -3.00
N ASP A 769 17.96 -25.44 -3.34
CA ASP A 769 18.56 -24.81 -4.52
C ASP A 769 20.05 -24.50 -4.34
N ALA A 770 20.45 -23.87 -3.23
CA ALA A 770 21.81 -23.40 -3.03
C ALA A 770 22.80 -24.50 -2.61
N VAL A 771 22.35 -25.57 -1.96
CA VAL A 771 23.21 -26.66 -1.46
C VAL A 771 22.90 -27.94 -2.22
N ASN A 772 23.57 -28.12 -3.36
CA ASN A 772 23.44 -29.32 -4.19
C ASN A 772 24.80 -29.92 -4.59
N ILE A 773 24.83 -31.20 -4.96
CA ILE A 773 26.04 -31.87 -5.48
C ILE A 773 25.72 -32.35 -6.90
N PRO A 774 26.04 -31.55 -7.95
CA PRO A 774 25.61 -31.83 -9.33
C PRO A 774 25.97 -33.25 -9.82
N ARG A 775 27.13 -33.77 -9.38
CA ARG A 775 27.63 -35.11 -9.70
C ARG A 775 26.68 -36.26 -9.32
N TYR A 776 25.84 -36.09 -8.30
CA TYR A 776 24.91 -37.13 -7.80
C TYR A 776 23.42 -36.79 -8.03
N GLY A 777 23.14 -35.71 -8.77
CA GLY A 777 21.80 -35.16 -8.98
C GLY A 777 21.57 -33.99 -8.03
N ALA A 778 20.91 -32.95 -8.53
CA ALA A 778 20.72 -31.72 -7.77
C ALA A 778 19.73 -31.94 -6.60
N ARG A 779 18.73 -32.81 -6.78
CA ARG A 779 17.55 -32.89 -5.87
C ARG A 779 17.46 -34.20 -5.07
N ARG A 780 18.00 -35.29 -5.61
CA ARG A 780 17.90 -36.67 -5.08
C ARG A 780 18.45 -36.80 -3.67
N GLN A 781 19.55 -36.12 -3.37
CA GLN A 781 20.15 -36.17 -2.03
C GLN A 781 19.19 -35.69 -0.95
N TRP A 782 18.43 -34.63 -1.22
CA TRP A 782 17.45 -34.08 -0.29
C TRP A 782 16.26 -35.01 -0.09
N VAL A 783 15.76 -35.61 -1.18
CA VAL A 783 14.69 -36.63 -1.10
C VAL A 783 15.15 -37.84 -0.27
N LEU A 784 16.40 -38.29 -0.44
CA LEU A 784 16.96 -39.40 0.34
C LEU A 784 17.13 -39.08 1.83
N ILE A 785 17.68 -37.91 2.15
CA ILE A 785 17.84 -37.44 3.54
C ILE A 785 16.47 -37.33 4.21
N ALA A 786 15.51 -36.74 3.52
CA ALA A 786 14.16 -36.56 4.02
C ALA A 786 13.45 -37.90 4.28
N GLN A 787 13.46 -38.84 3.33
CA GLN A 787 12.83 -40.14 3.52
C GLN A 787 13.51 -40.98 4.60
N ALA A 788 14.85 -40.98 4.67
CA ALA A 788 15.58 -41.65 5.73
C ALA A 788 15.22 -41.07 7.11
N GLY A 789 15.13 -39.75 7.21
CA GLY A 789 14.69 -39.05 8.43
C GLY A 789 13.27 -39.42 8.85
N MET A 790 12.32 -39.49 7.91
CA MET A 790 10.96 -39.95 8.18
C MET A 790 10.90 -41.40 8.67
N VAL A 791 11.69 -42.31 8.07
CA VAL A 791 11.79 -43.71 8.51
C VAL A 791 12.36 -43.80 9.93
N VAL A 792 13.44 -43.08 10.22
CA VAL A 792 14.08 -43.09 11.56
C VAL A 792 13.13 -42.54 12.62
N THR A 793 12.54 -41.36 12.38
CA THR A 793 11.63 -40.70 13.33
C THR A 793 10.38 -41.53 13.60
N LEU A 794 9.79 -42.14 12.56
CA LEU A 794 8.65 -43.05 12.76
C LEU A 794 9.07 -44.33 13.52
N GLY A 795 10.27 -44.85 13.26
CA GLY A 795 10.84 -45.97 14.02
C GLY A 795 11.02 -45.65 15.50
N THR A 796 11.37 -44.40 15.84
CA THR A 796 11.50 -43.99 17.26
C THR A 796 10.16 -43.95 18.00
N LEU A 797 9.03 -43.71 17.31
CA LEU A 797 7.70 -43.80 17.93
C LEU A 797 7.35 -45.21 18.40
N LEU A 798 7.89 -46.26 17.76
CA LEU A 798 7.70 -47.65 18.20
C LEU A 798 8.45 -47.96 19.51
N LEU A 799 9.39 -47.13 19.92
CA LEU A 799 10.14 -47.29 21.17
C LEU A 799 9.43 -46.67 22.37
N VAL A 800 8.36 -45.90 22.15
CA VAL A 800 7.55 -45.27 23.21
C VAL A 800 6.60 -46.33 23.79
N PRO A 801 6.71 -46.69 25.09
CA PRO A 801 5.94 -47.78 25.68
C PRO A 801 4.42 -47.53 25.73
N ASP A 802 4.02 -46.27 25.94
CA ASP A 802 2.63 -45.83 25.97
C ASP A 802 2.50 -44.46 25.30
N LEU A 803 1.92 -44.44 24.10
CA LEU A 803 1.73 -43.23 23.30
C LEU A 803 0.70 -42.27 23.92
N ASN A 804 -0.20 -42.76 24.77
CA ASN A 804 -1.23 -41.93 25.41
C ASN A 804 -0.68 -41.23 26.66
N ALA A 805 0.11 -41.94 27.46
CA ALA A 805 0.70 -41.39 28.69
C ALA A 805 1.80 -40.37 28.40
N GLU A 806 2.50 -40.49 27.27
CA GLU A 806 3.65 -39.66 26.89
C GLU A 806 3.33 -38.74 25.70
N ILE A 807 2.14 -38.12 25.69
CA ILE A 807 1.64 -37.32 24.56
C ILE A 807 2.57 -36.16 24.16
N ASP A 808 3.27 -35.54 25.12
CA ASP A 808 4.25 -34.49 24.86
C ASP A 808 5.47 -35.03 24.10
N LEU A 809 6.00 -36.19 24.52
CA LEU A 809 7.09 -36.86 23.79
C LEU A 809 6.67 -37.25 22.38
N VAL A 810 5.46 -37.77 22.20
CA VAL A 810 4.91 -38.14 20.89
C VAL A 810 4.76 -36.91 20.00
N THR A 811 4.27 -35.79 20.54
CA THR A 811 4.14 -34.52 19.82
C THR A 811 5.49 -34.03 19.30
N ARG A 812 6.53 -34.08 20.14
CA ARG A 812 7.91 -33.70 19.76
C ARG A 812 8.47 -34.60 18.65
N LEU A 813 8.26 -35.91 18.74
CA LEU A 813 8.71 -36.85 17.72
C LEU A 813 7.97 -36.64 16.38
N LEU A 814 6.67 -36.38 16.42
CA LEU A 814 5.88 -36.10 15.22
C LEU A 814 6.24 -34.73 14.60
N PHE A 815 6.59 -33.72 15.40
CA PHE A 815 7.13 -32.47 14.89
C PHE A 815 8.42 -32.69 14.09
N VAL A 816 9.39 -33.44 14.65
CA VAL A 816 10.63 -33.77 13.96
C VAL A 816 10.38 -34.62 12.70
N HIS A 817 9.44 -35.56 12.75
CA HIS A 817 9.03 -36.31 11.57
C HIS A 817 8.53 -35.39 10.44
N ASN A 818 7.73 -34.38 10.79
CA ASN A 818 7.14 -33.47 9.81
C ASN A 818 8.13 -32.46 9.22
N ILE A 819 9.25 -32.17 9.89
CA ILE A 819 10.40 -31.46 9.29
C ILE A 819 10.92 -32.24 8.08
N PHE A 820 11.13 -33.55 8.25
CA PHE A 820 11.60 -34.38 7.14
C PHE A 820 10.52 -34.56 6.07
N ALA A 821 9.25 -34.68 6.46
CA ALA A 821 8.16 -34.76 5.49
C ALA A 821 8.03 -33.49 4.63
N SER A 822 8.17 -32.31 5.23
CA SER A 822 8.11 -31.04 4.50
C SER A 822 9.34 -30.80 3.64
N LEU A 823 10.53 -31.25 4.07
CA LEU A 823 11.74 -31.26 3.25
C LEU A 823 11.62 -32.18 2.03
N GLN A 824 10.99 -33.37 2.18
CA GLN A 824 10.73 -34.24 1.04
C GLN A 824 9.79 -33.58 0.02
N ASP A 825 8.74 -32.92 0.51
CA ASP A 825 7.76 -32.22 -0.32
C ASP A 825 8.46 -31.16 -1.20
N VAL A 826 9.22 -30.25 -0.59
CA VAL A 826 10.00 -29.22 -1.30
C VAL A 826 11.02 -29.85 -2.27
N GLY A 827 11.75 -30.88 -1.84
CA GLY A 827 12.71 -31.56 -2.71
C GLY A 827 12.08 -32.31 -3.89
N THR A 828 10.87 -32.85 -3.72
CA THR A 828 10.13 -33.54 -4.79
C THR A 828 9.52 -32.53 -5.77
N ASP A 829 9.06 -31.39 -5.28
CA ASP A 829 8.46 -30.33 -6.10
C ASP A 829 9.54 -29.62 -6.93
N ALA A 830 10.69 -29.32 -6.31
CA ALA A 830 11.87 -28.82 -7.02
C ALA A 830 12.33 -29.80 -8.11
N LEU A 831 12.33 -31.11 -7.81
CA LEU A 831 12.62 -32.15 -8.80
C LEU A 831 11.60 -32.14 -9.94
N ALA A 832 10.31 -31.99 -9.66
CA ALA A 832 9.26 -31.98 -10.66
C ALA A 832 9.39 -30.79 -11.62
N VAL A 833 9.64 -29.58 -11.10
CA VAL A 833 9.88 -28.38 -11.93
C VAL A 833 11.08 -28.58 -12.86
N GLU A 834 12.12 -29.30 -12.42
CA GLU A 834 13.34 -29.49 -13.21
C GLU A 834 13.23 -30.57 -14.31
N ILE A 835 12.34 -31.56 -14.16
CA ILE A 835 12.28 -32.73 -15.06
C ILE A 835 11.02 -32.82 -15.91
N LEU A 836 9.97 -32.05 -15.59
CA LEU A 836 8.71 -32.08 -16.35
C LEU A 836 8.81 -31.14 -17.55
N GLU A 837 8.34 -31.63 -18.69
CA GLU A 837 8.18 -30.82 -19.89
C GLU A 837 6.90 -29.98 -19.80
N PRO A 838 6.82 -28.79 -20.44
CA PRO A 838 5.68 -27.87 -20.32
C PRO A 838 4.31 -28.52 -20.62
N ASN A 839 4.27 -29.45 -21.57
CA ASN A 839 3.08 -30.19 -22.01
C ASN A 839 2.71 -31.38 -21.10
N GLU A 840 3.52 -31.70 -20.07
CA GLU A 840 3.26 -32.78 -19.11
C GLU A 840 2.94 -32.27 -17.70
N VAL A 841 3.21 -30.99 -17.41
CA VAL A 841 3.11 -30.41 -16.06
C VAL A 841 1.72 -30.62 -15.45
N ALA A 842 0.66 -30.37 -16.21
CA ALA A 842 -0.70 -30.41 -15.68
C ALA A 842 -1.14 -31.84 -15.33
N LYS A 843 -0.92 -32.76 -16.27
CA LYS A 843 -1.20 -34.18 -16.07
C LYS A 843 -0.34 -34.77 -14.95
N ALA A 844 0.94 -34.46 -14.89
CA ALA A 844 1.83 -34.94 -13.85
C ALA A 844 1.37 -34.49 -12.46
N ASN A 845 1.08 -33.20 -12.30
CA ASN A 845 0.53 -32.66 -11.05
C ASN A 845 -0.79 -33.33 -10.66
N GLY A 846 -1.71 -33.53 -11.62
CA GLY A 846 -2.96 -34.26 -11.41
C GLY A 846 -2.75 -35.64 -10.79
N PHE A 847 -1.83 -36.44 -11.34
CA PHE A 847 -1.51 -37.76 -10.81
C PHE A 847 -0.72 -37.70 -9.49
N MET A 848 0.22 -36.78 -9.35
CA MET A 848 1.02 -36.59 -8.12
C MET A 848 0.10 -36.30 -6.93
N PHE A 849 -0.76 -35.28 -7.03
CA PHE A 849 -1.68 -34.92 -5.95
C PHE A 849 -2.74 -36.00 -5.71
N ALA A 850 -3.23 -36.67 -6.75
CA ALA A 850 -4.09 -37.83 -6.60
C ALA A 850 -3.40 -38.98 -5.82
N ALA A 851 -2.11 -39.22 -6.06
CA ALA A 851 -1.32 -40.20 -5.31
C ALA A 851 -1.15 -39.80 -3.84
N LYS A 852 -0.96 -38.51 -3.55
CA LYS A 852 -0.96 -37.97 -2.18
C LYS A 852 -2.31 -38.19 -1.49
N ARG A 853 -3.44 -37.92 -2.16
CA ARG A 853 -4.79 -38.22 -1.63
C ARG A 853 -5.00 -39.72 -1.41
N ALA A 854 -4.51 -40.58 -2.31
CA ALA A 854 -4.53 -42.03 -2.12
C ALA A 854 -3.73 -42.46 -0.88
N GLY A 855 -2.55 -41.86 -0.66
CA GLY A 855 -1.76 -42.02 0.56
C GLY A 855 -2.55 -41.67 1.82
N ILE A 856 -3.27 -40.54 1.80
CA ILE A 856 -4.13 -40.10 2.92
C ILE A 856 -5.25 -41.11 3.20
N ILE A 857 -5.90 -41.63 2.16
CA ILE A 857 -6.96 -42.65 2.30
C ILE A 857 -6.39 -43.95 2.90
N VAL A 858 -5.22 -44.39 2.43
CA VAL A 858 -4.55 -45.59 2.95
C VAL A 858 -4.13 -45.39 4.40
N GLY A 859 -3.42 -44.29 4.70
CA GLY A 859 -2.95 -43.97 6.05
C GLY A 859 -4.07 -43.72 7.06
N GLY A 860 -5.17 -43.12 6.61
CA GLY A 860 -6.29 -42.72 7.47
C GLY A 860 -7.40 -43.77 7.59
N ALA A 861 -8.01 -44.18 6.48
CA ALA A 861 -9.16 -45.07 6.51
C ALA A 861 -8.77 -46.55 6.52
N VAL A 862 -7.84 -46.98 5.65
CA VAL A 862 -7.47 -48.40 5.51
C VAL A 862 -6.68 -48.88 6.74
N LEU A 863 -5.64 -48.15 7.11
CA LEU A 863 -4.85 -48.47 8.30
C LEU A 863 -5.62 -48.21 9.60
N GLY A 864 -6.51 -47.21 9.64
CA GLY A 864 -7.35 -46.90 10.80
C GLY A 864 -8.27 -48.05 11.22
N VAL A 865 -8.93 -48.71 10.26
CA VAL A 865 -9.76 -49.90 10.54
C VAL A 865 -8.94 -51.03 11.18
N SER A 866 -7.66 -51.11 10.84
CA SER A 866 -6.76 -52.16 11.33
C SER A 866 -6.29 -51.92 12.78
N VAL A 867 -6.42 -50.71 13.33
CA VAL A 867 -6.00 -50.39 14.71
C VAL A 867 -6.67 -51.32 15.73
N THR A 868 -7.95 -51.64 15.53
CA THR A 868 -8.70 -52.53 16.43
C THR A 868 -8.22 -53.99 16.39
N GLN A 869 -7.53 -54.41 15.33
CA GLN A 869 -7.09 -55.79 15.11
C GLN A 869 -5.62 -56.01 15.49
N ILE A 870 -4.74 -55.08 15.14
CA ILE A 870 -3.28 -55.21 15.29
C ILE A 870 -2.66 -54.16 16.24
N GLY A 871 -3.48 -53.27 16.80
CA GLY A 871 -3.05 -52.18 17.69
C GLY A 871 -2.36 -51.02 16.95
N ILE A 872 -2.23 -49.87 17.64
CA ILE A 872 -1.63 -48.67 17.06
C ILE A 872 -0.15 -48.86 16.69
N SER A 873 0.61 -49.60 17.51
CA SER A 873 2.01 -49.94 17.22
C SER A 873 2.14 -50.85 15.99
N GLY A 874 1.17 -51.73 15.76
CA GLY A 874 1.11 -52.57 14.56
C GLY A 874 0.88 -51.74 13.29
N VAL A 875 0.04 -50.71 13.38
CA VAL A 875 -0.20 -49.78 12.27
C VAL A 875 1.05 -48.93 11.96
N ILE A 876 1.71 -48.38 12.98
CA ILE A 876 2.97 -47.63 12.81
C ILE A 876 4.05 -48.53 12.18
N ALA A 877 4.13 -49.81 12.57
CA ALA A 877 5.09 -50.75 12.00
C ALA A 877 4.81 -51.05 10.50
N ILE A 878 3.55 -51.20 10.10
CA ILE A 878 3.18 -51.35 8.68
C ILE A 878 3.62 -50.11 7.88
N GLN A 879 3.35 -48.92 8.41
CA GLN A 879 3.73 -47.67 7.78
C GLN A 879 5.26 -47.54 7.65
N LEU A 880 6.02 -47.94 8.66
CA LEU A 880 7.48 -47.96 8.63
C LEU A 880 8.01 -48.86 7.50
N ILE A 881 7.42 -50.04 7.33
CA ILE A 881 7.77 -50.97 6.25
C ILE A 881 7.46 -50.33 4.88
N LEU A 882 6.28 -49.73 4.73
CA LEU A 882 5.88 -49.08 3.48
C LEU A 882 6.82 -47.93 3.10
N LEU A 883 7.15 -47.04 4.04
CA LEU A 883 8.10 -45.95 3.80
C LEU A 883 9.52 -46.46 3.49
N SER A 884 9.95 -47.53 4.17
CA SER A 884 11.26 -48.16 3.91
C SER A 884 11.33 -48.78 2.51
N LEU A 885 10.22 -49.35 2.01
CA LEU A 885 10.15 -49.84 0.64
C LEU A 885 10.15 -48.70 -0.38
N ILE A 886 9.48 -47.59 -0.07
CA ILE A 886 9.47 -46.40 -0.94
C ILE A 886 10.87 -45.78 -1.02
N LEU A 887 11.67 -45.80 0.05
CA LEU A 887 13.07 -45.32 0.06
C LEU A 887 13.96 -46.00 -0.98
N LEU A 888 13.62 -47.21 -1.45
CA LEU A 888 14.34 -47.89 -2.52
C LEU A 888 14.20 -47.20 -3.89
N VAL A 889 13.13 -46.42 -4.08
CA VAL A 889 12.88 -45.69 -5.34
C VAL A 889 13.90 -44.56 -5.54
N PRO A 890 14.03 -43.55 -4.67
CA PRO A 890 15.04 -42.50 -4.84
C PRO A 890 16.48 -43.05 -4.82
N LEU A 891 16.74 -44.20 -4.17
CA LEU A 891 18.04 -44.87 -4.21
C LEU A 891 18.43 -45.34 -5.63
N THR A 892 17.46 -45.67 -6.48
CA THR A 892 17.67 -46.18 -7.84
C THR A 892 17.33 -45.18 -8.94
N MET A 893 16.98 -43.95 -8.55
CA MET A 893 16.61 -42.85 -9.42
C MET A 893 17.84 -42.14 -9.99
N VAL A 894 17.81 -41.85 -11.30
CA VAL A 894 18.82 -41.05 -12.02
C VAL A 894 18.09 -39.85 -12.59
N GLU A 895 18.41 -38.63 -12.17
CA GLU A 895 17.71 -37.41 -12.59
C GLU A 895 17.96 -37.10 -14.07
N LYS A 896 19.23 -36.82 -14.41
CA LYS A 896 19.71 -36.45 -15.74
C LYS A 896 20.73 -37.48 -16.26
N PRO A 897 20.90 -37.61 -17.59
CA PRO A 897 21.92 -38.48 -18.17
C PRO A 897 23.32 -38.11 -17.65
N GLY A 898 24.13 -39.13 -17.35
CA GLY A 898 25.50 -38.97 -16.84
C GLY A 898 25.64 -38.88 -15.30
N VAL A 899 24.57 -38.59 -14.56
CA VAL A 899 24.63 -38.48 -13.09
C VAL A 899 25.04 -39.81 -12.42
N LYS A 900 25.92 -39.75 -11.41
CA LYS A 900 26.38 -40.93 -10.66
C LYS A 900 25.35 -41.35 -9.61
N LEU A 901 25.03 -42.64 -9.56
CA LEU A 901 24.14 -43.20 -8.53
C LEU A 901 24.81 -43.28 -7.16
N PHE A 902 26.11 -43.61 -7.12
CA PHE A 902 26.86 -43.84 -5.89
C PHE A 902 28.30 -43.30 -6.03
N PRO A 903 28.95 -42.90 -4.92
CA PRO A 903 30.35 -42.44 -4.96
C PRO A 903 31.34 -43.44 -5.58
N TRP A 904 31.01 -44.74 -5.56
CA TRP A 904 31.81 -45.83 -6.11
C TRP A 904 31.40 -46.27 -7.53
N SER A 905 30.46 -45.59 -8.21
CA SER A 905 30.14 -45.86 -9.61
C SER A 905 31.23 -45.35 -10.56
N LYS A 906 31.53 -46.09 -11.63
CA LYS A 906 32.57 -45.73 -12.60
C LYS A 906 32.22 -44.40 -13.29
N PRO A 907 33.18 -43.48 -13.49
CA PRO A 907 32.98 -42.31 -14.34
C PRO A 907 32.72 -42.74 -15.79
N ASP A 908 31.80 -42.04 -16.45
CA ASP A 908 31.61 -42.13 -17.90
C ASP A 908 32.59 -41.14 -18.57
N GLU A 909 33.18 -41.47 -19.71
CA GLU A 909 34.31 -40.71 -20.31
C GLU A 909 33.90 -39.38 -20.99
N SER A 910 32.63 -38.96 -20.92
CA SER A 910 32.09 -37.80 -21.67
C SER A 910 31.56 -36.65 -20.80
N GLN A 911 32.19 -36.33 -19.68
CA GLN A 911 31.54 -35.60 -18.57
C GLN A 911 31.91 -34.10 -18.48
N TRP A 912 30.90 -33.22 -18.62
CA TRP A 912 30.97 -31.75 -18.53
C TRP A 912 31.32 -31.20 -17.13
N TRP A 913 31.31 -32.02 -16.09
CA TRP A 913 31.67 -31.59 -14.72
C TRP A 913 33.15 -31.75 -14.40
N ASP A 914 33.93 -32.48 -15.20
CA ASP A 914 35.38 -32.48 -15.02
C ASP A 914 35.98 -31.09 -15.39
N ASP A 915 35.30 -30.32 -16.25
CA ASP A 915 35.63 -28.91 -16.53
C ASP A 915 35.31 -27.95 -15.36
N LEU A 916 34.41 -28.33 -14.45
CA LEU A 916 34.05 -27.51 -13.27
C LEU A 916 35.06 -27.66 -12.12
N ASP A 917 35.69 -28.84 -11.99
CA ASP A 917 36.75 -29.08 -11.00
C ASP A 917 38.11 -28.51 -11.48
N ASP A 918 38.40 -28.49 -12.80
CA ASP A 918 39.65 -27.96 -13.36
C ASP A 918 39.73 -26.42 -13.38
N GLN A 919 38.59 -25.70 -13.29
CA GLN A 919 38.59 -24.24 -13.05
C GLN A 919 38.86 -23.87 -11.58
N GLY A 920 38.79 -24.82 -10.66
CA GLY A 920 39.00 -24.58 -9.22
C GLY A 920 40.47 -24.56 -8.78
N ASP A 921 41.37 -25.24 -9.48
CA ASP A 921 42.72 -25.53 -8.95
C ASP A 921 43.90 -25.18 -9.89
N ALA A 922 43.69 -24.45 -10.99
CA ALA A 922 44.78 -24.11 -11.91
C ALA A 922 44.72 -22.70 -12.50
N GLN A 923 45.05 -21.67 -11.71
CA GLN A 923 45.90 -20.55 -12.18
C GLN A 923 46.31 -19.65 -11.02
N GLY A 924 47.61 -19.70 -10.66
CA GLY A 924 48.23 -18.59 -9.94
C GLY A 924 48.31 -17.40 -10.89
N ILE A 925 47.54 -16.35 -10.60
CA ILE A 925 47.58 -15.08 -11.32
C ILE A 925 47.59 -13.94 -10.29
N ASP A 926 48.35 -12.92 -10.64
CA ASP A 926 48.76 -11.76 -9.88
C ASP A 926 47.64 -11.02 -9.13
N ALA A 927 48.00 -10.51 -7.95
CA ALA A 927 47.22 -9.53 -7.22
C ALA A 927 47.16 -8.23 -8.02
N ASP A 928 46.06 -7.98 -8.74
CA ASP A 928 45.45 -6.68 -9.08
C ASP A 928 44.53 -6.81 -10.33
N GLY A 929 43.44 -7.58 -10.22
CA GLY A 929 42.35 -7.66 -11.21
C GLY A 929 41.01 -8.04 -10.53
N PRO A 930 39.82 -7.71 -11.11
CA PRO A 930 38.55 -7.79 -10.38
C PRO A 930 38.18 -9.25 -10.05
N GLU A 931 38.11 -9.53 -8.75
CA GLU A 931 37.93 -10.83 -8.09
C GLU A 931 36.46 -11.35 -8.12
N ILE A 932 35.70 -11.10 -9.20
CA ILE A 932 34.26 -11.43 -9.31
C ILE A 932 34.03 -12.26 -10.57
N SER A 933 33.44 -13.45 -10.42
CA SER A 933 33.12 -14.38 -11.52
C SER A 933 31.71 -14.96 -11.33
N GLY A 934 30.82 -14.80 -12.30
CA GLY A 934 29.47 -15.37 -12.26
C GLY A 934 28.54 -14.86 -13.36
N PRO A 935 27.33 -15.42 -13.50
CA PRO A 935 26.39 -15.15 -14.60
C PRO A 935 25.90 -13.69 -14.66
N TRP A 936 26.04 -12.93 -13.56
CA TRP A 936 25.67 -11.52 -13.47
C TRP A 936 26.60 -10.56 -14.23
N LEU A 937 27.78 -11.00 -14.68
CA LEU A 937 28.72 -10.11 -15.40
C LEU A 937 28.26 -9.77 -16.81
N GLU A 938 27.56 -10.69 -17.46
CA GLU A 938 27.08 -10.57 -18.84
C GLU A 938 25.65 -10.01 -18.94
N GLU A 939 24.94 -9.97 -17.80
CA GLU A 939 23.54 -9.53 -17.71
C GLU A 939 23.39 -7.99 -17.81
N LYS A 940 22.64 -7.54 -18.83
CA LYS A 940 22.37 -6.11 -19.09
C LYS A 940 20.90 -5.72 -18.88
N ARG A 941 19.96 -6.66 -19.04
CA ARG A 941 18.51 -6.42 -18.99
C ARG A 941 18.01 -6.33 -17.56
N PHE A 942 18.47 -7.23 -16.69
CA PHE A 942 18.04 -7.31 -15.28
C PHE A 942 19.05 -6.67 -14.32
N LYS A 943 19.13 -5.33 -14.34
CA LYS A 943 20.10 -4.54 -13.55
C LYS A 943 20.06 -4.83 -12.05
N ILE A 944 18.86 -5.01 -11.47
CA ILE A 944 18.67 -5.31 -10.04
C ILE A 944 19.24 -6.69 -9.70
N ALA A 945 18.88 -7.72 -10.49
CA ALA A 945 19.40 -9.07 -10.29
C ALA A 945 20.93 -9.09 -10.33
N ARG A 946 21.53 -8.43 -11.35
CA ARG A 946 22.98 -8.30 -11.47
C ARG A 946 23.63 -7.71 -10.21
N LYS A 947 23.09 -6.61 -9.67
CA LYS A 947 23.63 -5.98 -8.45
C LYS A 947 23.54 -6.89 -7.23
N VAL A 948 22.45 -7.64 -7.07
CA VAL A 948 22.28 -8.66 -6.02
C VAL A 948 23.36 -9.74 -6.12
N GLY A 949 23.58 -10.30 -7.32
CA GLY A 949 24.62 -11.31 -7.56
C GLY A 949 26.02 -10.82 -7.22
N VAL A 950 26.38 -9.62 -7.71
CA VAL A 950 27.69 -8.99 -7.45
C VAL A 950 27.91 -8.73 -5.95
N THR A 951 26.89 -8.25 -5.25
CA THR A 951 26.99 -7.89 -3.82
C THR A 951 27.11 -9.12 -2.93
N LEU A 952 26.44 -10.22 -3.27
CA LEU A 952 26.53 -11.45 -2.48
C LEU A 952 27.86 -12.20 -2.67
N ASP A 953 28.45 -12.16 -3.88
CA ASP A 953 29.76 -12.77 -4.13
C ASP A 953 30.94 -11.84 -3.76
N SER A 954 30.74 -10.54 -3.61
CA SER A 954 31.82 -9.65 -3.21
C SER A 954 32.32 -9.96 -1.79
N ARG A 955 33.64 -9.87 -1.57
CA ARG A 955 34.25 -9.99 -0.23
C ARG A 955 33.97 -8.76 0.64
N ARG A 956 33.64 -7.65 -0.01
CA ARG A 956 33.43 -6.32 0.55
C ARG A 956 32.07 -5.80 0.10
N ILE A 957 31.22 -5.44 1.05
CA ILE A 957 29.87 -4.95 0.82
C ILE A 957 29.66 -3.61 1.51
N SER A 958 28.63 -2.88 1.11
CA SER A 958 28.25 -1.63 1.77
C SER A 958 27.81 -1.87 3.22
N ILE A 959 27.91 -0.83 4.04
CA ILE A 959 27.46 -0.85 5.44
C ILE A 959 25.96 -1.20 5.52
N SER A 960 25.15 -0.65 4.62
CA SER A 960 23.73 -0.96 4.53
C SER A 960 23.48 -2.46 4.27
N ALA A 961 24.16 -3.03 3.27
CA ALA A 961 24.03 -4.45 2.94
C ALA A 961 24.52 -5.34 4.10
N PHE A 962 25.59 -4.95 4.80
CA PHE A 962 26.07 -5.67 5.98
C PHE A 962 25.01 -5.77 7.08
N PHE A 963 24.38 -4.64 7.43
CA PHE A 963 23.36 -4.62 8.47
C PHE A 963 22.06 -5.34 8.05
N ALA A 964 21.68 -5.30 6.76
CA ALA A 964 20.57 -6.10 6.25
C ALA A 964 20.82 -7.60 6.41
N ILE A 965 21.99 -8.08 6.00
CA ILE A 965 22.40 -9.49 6.12
C ILE A 965 22.47 -9.90 7.60
N ALA A 966 23.05 -9.05 8.46
CA ALA A 966 23.14 -9.30 9.90
C ALA A 966 21.77 -9.36 10.57
N ALA A 967 20.86 -8.44 10.22
CA ALA A 967 19.49 -8.40 10.73
C ALA A 967 18.73 -9.69 10.39
N LEU A 968 18.85 -10.14 9.14
CA LEU A 968 18.24 -11.37 8.66
C LEU A 968 18.82 -12.59 9.40
N PHE A 969 20.15 -12.64 9.60
CA PHE A 969 20.79 -13.75 10.29
C PHE A 969 20.39 -13.84 11.77
N VAL A 970 20.33 -12.70 12.48
CA VAL A 970 19.88 -12.65 13.88
C VAL A 970 18.41 -13.04 13.99
N TRP A 971 17.57 -12.59 13.06
CA TRP A 971 16.17 -12.97 13.02
C TRP A 971 15.97 -14.46 12.78
N ILE A 972 16.61 -15.00 11.73
CA ILE A 972 16.54 -16.44 11.40
C ILE A 972 17.08 -17.27 12.56
N ALA A 973 18.19 -16.86 13.20
CA ALA A 973 18.73 -17.57 14.35
C ALA A 973 17.78 -17.54 15.55
N GLY A 974 17.20 -16.38 15.87
CA GLY A 974 16.21 -16.23 16.94
C GLY A 974 14.95 -17.05 16.70
N PHE A 975 14.43 -16.97 15.47
CA PHE A 975 13.28 -17.73 15.01
C PHE A 975 13.55 -19.24 14.99
N ALA A 976 14.70 -19.68 14.47
CA ALA A 976 15.09 -21.08 14.47
C ALA A 976 15.26 -21.60 15.90
N ILE A 977 15.88 -20.82 16.79
CA ILE A 977 16.00 -21.20 18.19
C ILE A 977 14.60 -21.32 18.80
N ASP A 978 13.71 -20.34 18.64
CA ASP A 978 12.33 -20.40 19.15
C ASP A 978 11.56 -21.64 18.66
N VAL A 979 11.62 -21.91 17.35
CA VAL A 979 10.91 -23.04 16.73
C VAL A 979 11.52 -24.40 17.09
N PHE A 980 12.84 -24.50 17.21
CA PHE A 980 13.54 -25.75 17.50
C PHE A 980 13.81 -25.96 19.00
N THR A 981 13.67 -24.94 19.84
CA THR A 981 13.64 -25.08 21.30
C THR A 981 12.28 -25.57 21.72
N ILE A 982 12.25 -26.82 22.18
CA ILE A 982 11.03 -27.47 22.65
C ILE A 982 10.52 -26.84 23.97
N ASP A 983 11.37 -26.11 24.68
CA ASP A 983 10.96 -25.23 25.78
C ASP A 983 10.51 -23.88 25.20
N PHE A 984 9.21 -23.78 24.92
CA PHE A 984 8.59 -22.57 24.36
C PHE A 984 8.83 -21.32 25.22
N GLU A 985 9.06 -21.45 26.53
CA GLU A 985 9.37 -20.32 27.41
C GLU A 985 10.82 -19.83 27.22
N ALA A 986 11.76 -20.77 27.00
CA ALA A 986 13.14 -20.45 26.65
C ALA A 986 13.25 -19.86 25.24
N GLY A 987 12.49 -20.42 24.28
CA GLY A 987 12.33 -19.90 22.92
C GLY A 987 11.82 -18.46 22.92
N ASP A 988 10.73 -18.20 23.65
CA ASP A 988 10.17 -16.86 23.79
C ASP A 988 11.16 -15.87 24.43
N LYS A 989 11.92 -16.27 25.44
CA LYS A 989 12.96 -15.41 26.07
C LYS A 989 14.07 -15.04 25.09
N ILE A 990 14.49 -15.97 24.24
CA ILE A 990 15.51 -15.72 23.22
C ILE A 990 14.93 -14.86 22.09
N ARG A 991 13.67 -15.07 21.71
CA ARG A 991 12.95 -14.26 20.71
C ARG A 991 12.76 -12.81 21.16
N GLN A 992 12.49 -12.59 22.44
CA GLN A 992 12.41 -11.25 23.05
C GLN A 992 13.73 -10.47 22.96
N ILE A 993 14.87 -11.15 22.76
CA ILE A 993 16.17 -10.52 22.58
C ILE A 993 16.52 -10.40 21.10
N THR A 994 16.36 -11.48 20.34
CA THR A 994 16.79 -11.56 18.93
C THR A 994 15.93 -10.72 17.98
N ASN A 995 14.60 -10.63 18.20
CA ASN A 995 13.73 -9.81 17.34
C ASN A 995 14.05 -8.30 17.43
N PRO A 996 14.11 -7.68 18.63
CA PRO A 996 14.49 -6.27 18.73
C PRO A 996 15.88 -5.97 18.14
N VAL A 997 16.86 -6.86 18.36
CA VAL A 997 18.20 -6.69 17.78
C VAL A 997 18.16 -6.74 16.26
N SER A 998 17.40 -7.67 15.68
CA SER A 998 17.20 -7.74 14.23
C SER A 998 16.54 -6.46 13.69
N TYR A 999 15.47 -5.96 14.33
CA TYR A 999 14.79 -4.74 13.90
C TYR A 999 15.70 -3.51 13.97
N VAL A 1000 16.54 -3.40 15.01
CA VAL A 1000 17.55 -2.35 15.11
C VAL A 1000 18.56 -2.46 13.96
N PHE A 1001 19.02 -3.66 13.62
CA PHE A 1001 19.91 -3.85 12.47
C PHE A 1001 19.23 -3.51 11.14
N PHE A 1002 17.94 -3.81 10.95
CA PHE A 1002 17.19 -3.35 9.77
C PHE A 1002 17.06 -1.82 9.73
N ALA A 1003 16.79 -1.17 10.86
CA ALA A 1003 16.74 0.28 10.94
C ALA A 1003 18.10 0.91 10.61
N ILE A 1004 19.21 0.35 11.13
CA ILE A 1004 20.57 0.81 10.79
C ILE A 1004 20.87 0.59 9.30
N SER A 1005 20.43 -0.53 8.73
CA SER A 1005 20.58 -0.81 7.29
C SER A 1005 19.84 0.22 6.43
N PHE A 1006 18.61 0.57 6.81
CA PHE A 1006 17.79 1.57 6.13
C PHE A 1006 18.36 2.97 6.27
N VAL A 1007 18.80 3.36 7.48
CA VAL A 1007 19.47 4.65 7.72
C VAL A 1007 20.78 4.74 6.95
N ALA A 1008 21.60 3.69 6.95
CA ALA A 1008 22.84 3.64 6.17
C ALA A 1008 22.58 3.68 4.65
N PHE A 1009 21.45 3.14 4.19
CA PHE A 1009 21.02 3.26 2.79
C PHE A 1009 20.56 4.69 2.45
N ALA A 1010 19.74 5.30 3.30
CA ALA A 1010 19.27 6.68 3.14
C ALA A 1010 20.45 7.68 3.15
N LEU A 1011 21.39 7.54 4.09
CA LEU A 1011 22.61 8.36 4.15
C LEU A 1011 23.54 8.14 2.94
N SER A 1012 23.54 6.93 2.38
CA SER A 1012 24.33 6.59 1.20
C SER A 1012 23.68 7.04 -0.11
N SER A 1013 22.35 7.18 -0.16
CA SER A 1013 21.62 7.67 -1.34
C SER A 1013 21.56 9.19 -1.39
N GLY A 1014 21.63 9.87 -0.23
CA GLY A 1014 21.77 11.33 -0.14
C GLY A 1014 23.20 11.87 -0.24
N GLY A 1015 24.18 11.10 -0.71
CA GLY A 1015 25.57 11.55 -0.93
C GLY A 1015 26.42 11.81 0.32
N ILE A 1016 25.84 11.79 1.53
CA ILE A 1016 26.53 12.05 2.81
C ILE A 1016 27.51 10.93 3.17
N LEU A 1017 27.19 9.69 2.78
CA LEU A 1017 28.04 8.53 2.98
C LEU A 1017 28.38 7.94 1.60
N ALA A 1018 29.51 8.33 1.00
CA ALA A 1018 29.98 7.73 -0.25
C ALA A 1018 30.08 6.20 -0.07
N SER A 1019 29.20 5.46 -0.75
CA SER A 1019 29.03 4.02 -0.55
C SER A 1019 30.31 3.22 -0.85
N GLU A 1020 31.24 3.83 -1.58
CA GLU A 1020 32.51 3.25 -2.02
C GLU A 1020 33.65 3.40 -1.00
N ASP A 1021 33.55 4.30 -0.01
CA ASP A 1021 34.70 4.67 0.83
C ASP A 1021 34.93 3.76 2.05
N TYR A 1022 33.89 3.05 2.53
CA TYR A 1022 33.99 2.20 3.73
C TYR A 1022 33.41 0.78 3.54
N PRO A 1023 33.98 -0.03 2.63
CA PRO A 1023 33.54 -1.41 2.44
C PRO A 1023 33.76 -2.25 3.70
N VAL A 1024 32.69 -2.89 4.19
CA VAL A 1024 32.73 -3.83 5.33
C VAL A 1024 32.92 -5.25 4.80
N THR A 1025 33.60 -6.09 5.57
CA THR A 1025 33.75 -7.52 5.23
C THR A 1025 32.38 -8.19 5.18
N ASN A 1026 32.04 -8.77 4.04
CA ASN A 1026 30.79 -9.49 3.85
C ASN A 1026 30.70 -10.67 4.84
N PRO A 1027 29.66 -10.77 5.69
CA PRO A 1027 29.49 -11.87 6.64
C PRO A 1027 29.51 -13.26 6.00
N LEU A 1028 29.09 -13.35 4.73
CA LEU A 1028 29.06 -14.59 3.95
C LEU A 1028 30.46 -15.08 3.55
N THR A 1029 31.51 -14.27 3.69
CA THR A 1029 32.92 -14.71 3.49
C THR A 1029 33.37 -15.78 4.48
N ARG A 1030 32.60 -16.01 5.57
CA ARG A 1030 32.84 -17.14 6.48
C ARG A 1030 32.41 -18.49 5.89
N LEU A 1031 31.60 -18.49 4.83
CA LEU A 1031 31.22 -19.70 4.11
C LEU A 1031 32.32 -20.12 3.13
N PRO A 1032 32.46 -21.41 2.81
CA PRO A 1032 33.31 -21.86 1.71
C PRO A 1032 32.95 -21.13 0.40
N GLU A 1033 33.94 -20.80 -0.42
CA GLU A 1033 33.78 -19.99 -1.63
C GLU A 1033 32.68 -20.52 -2.56
N GLY A 1034 32.65 -21.84 -2.79
CA GLY A 1034 31.60 -22.47 -3.60
C GLY A 1034 30.19 -22.35 -2.99
N THR A 1035 30.04 -22.38 -1.67
CA THR A 1035 28.74 -22.21 -0.99
C THR A 1035 28.26 -20.76 -1.09
N ARG A 1036 29.18 -19.80 -0.92
CA ARG A 1036 28.86 -18.37 -1.06
C ARG A 1036 28.43 -18.04 -2.50
N ARG A 1037 29.15 -18.56 -3.49
CA ARG A 1037 28.77 -18.41 -4.91
C ARG A 1037 27.40 -19.04 -5.21
N GLY A 1038 27.14 -20.25 -4.71
CA GLY A 1038 25.83 -20.89 -4.87
C GLY A 1038 24.66 -20.06 -4.32
N VAL A 1039 24.86 -19.40 -3.16
CA VAL A 1039 23.86 -18.47 -2.61
C VAL A 1039 23.69 -17.23 -3.50
N ALA A 1040 24.80 -16.64 -3.98
CA ALA A 1040 24.77 -15.47 -4.86
C ALA A 1040 24.07 -15.76 -6.20
N GLU A 1041 24.37 -16.90 -6.82
CA GLU A 1041 23.72 -17.36 -8.07
C GLU A 1041 22.22 -17.61 -7.87
N THR A 1042 21.85 -18.31 -6.79
CA THR A 1042 20.44 -18.59 -6.48
C THR A 1042 19.66 -17.29 -6.28
N SER A 1043 20.22 -16.32 -5.53
CA SER A 1043 19.59 -15.01 -5.31
C SER A 1043 19.49 -14.19 -6.60
N PHE A 1044 20.53 -14.18 -7.44
CA PHE A 1044 20.51 -13.55 -8.76
C PHE A 1044 19.35 -14.09 -9.61
N TYR A 1045 19.26 -15.40 -9.75
CA TYR A 1045 18.24 -16.05 -10.55
C TYR A 1045 16.82 -15.86 -9.99
N LEU A 1046 16.67 -15.87 -8.66
CA LEU A 1046 15.38 -15.65 -7.99
C LEU A 1046 14.85 -14.23 -8.22
N THR A 1047 15.72 -13.22 -8.11
CA THR A 1047 15.38 -11.82 -8.39
C THR A 1047 14.98 -11.65 -9.86
N LYS A 1048 15.69 -12.29 -10.79
CA LYS A 1048 15.34 -12.30 -12.22
C LYS A 1048 13.95 -12.94 -12.44
N ALA A 1049 13.68 -14.09 -11.80
CA ALA A 1049 12.41 -14.80 -11.93
C ALA A 1049 11.20 -14.00 -11.47
N PHE A 1050 11.28 -13.32 -10.31
CA PHE A 1050 10.17 -12.50 -9.80
C PHE A 1050 10.04 -11.12 -10.48
N SER A 1051 11.01 -10.74 -11.32
CA SER A 1051 10.91 -9.52 -12.14
C SER A 1051 9.98 -9.69 -13.35
N VAL A 1052 9.56 -10.92 -13.67
CA VAL A 1052 8.59 -11.21 -14.75
C VAL A 1052 7.17 -10.84 -14.28
N ARG A 1053 6.40 -10.18 -15.15
CA ARG A 1053 5.08 -9.63 -14.80
C ARG A 1053 4.11 -10.71 -14.31
N SER A 1054 3.95 -11.80 -15.06
CA SER A 1054 3.05 -12.90 -14.66
C SER A 1054 3.52 -13.61 -13.39
N ALA A 1055 4.83 -13.77 -13.19
CA ALA A 1055 5.39 -14.33 -11.97
C ALA A 1055 5.11 -13.45 -10.73
N LEU A 1056 5.10 -12.12 -10.90
CA LEU A 1056 4.74 -11.15 -9.86
C LEU A 1056 3.23 -11.15 -9.59
N LEU A 1057 2.38 -11.13 -10.63
CA LEU A 1057 0.92 -11.20 -10.48
C LEU A 1057 0.46 -12.50 -9.80
N LEU A 1058 1.19 -13.60 -10.02
CA LEU A 1058 0.94 -14.87 -9.36
C LEU A 1058 1.10 -14.78 -7.84
N ILE A 1059 1.98 -13.91 -7.30
CA ILE A 1059 2.08 -13.67 -5.84
C ILE A 1059 0.73 -13.16 -5.30
N GLY A 1060 0.13 -12.17 -5.97
CA GLY A 1060 -1.18 -11.64 -5.60
C GLY A 1060 -2.29 -12.69 -5.70
N LEU A 1061 -2.28 -13.49 -6.77
CA LEU A 1061 -3.22 -14.61 -6.92
C LEU A 1061 -3.09 -15.61 -5.75
N CYS A 1062 -1.88 -16.02 -5.37
CA CYS A 1062 -1.64 -16.96 -4.28
C CYS A 1062 -2.11 -16.44 -2.92
N LEU A 1063 -2.00 -15.12 -2.69
CA LEU A 1063 -2.45 -14.47 -1.45
C LEU A 1063 -3.98 -14.35 -1.35
N LEU A 1064 -4.69 -14.29 -2.47
CA LEU A 1064 -6.12 -14.01 -2.49
C LEU A 1064 -6.98 -15.25 -2.77
N SER A 1065 -6.43 -16.27 -3.45
CA SER A 1065 -7.23 -17.40 -3.96
C SER A 1065 -7.86 -18.29 -2.88
N GLU A 1066 -7.28 -18.34 -1.68
CA GLU A 1066 -7.78 -19.18 -0.58
C GLU A 1066 -8.65 -18.41 0.42
N LEU A 1067 -8.96 -17.14 0.14
CA LEU A 1067 -9.81 -16.34 1.03
C LEU A 1067 -11.18 -16.97 1.26
N TYR A 1068 -11.76 -17.67 0.28
CA TYR A 1068 -13.08 -18.31 0.42
C TYR A 1068 -13.11 -19.44 1.47
N ILE A 1069 -11.96 -19.95 1.90
CA ILE A 1069 -11.85 -21.05 2.88
C ILE A 1069 -12.35 -20.63 4.28
N PHE A 1070 -12.58 -19.34 4.55
CA PHE A 1070 -13.24 -18.89 5.79
C PHE A 1070 -14.65 -19.52 5.98
N VAL A 1071 -15.30 -19.94 4.89
CA VAL A 1071 -16.58 -20.65 4.95
C VAL A 1071 -16.42 -22.08 5.50
N GLY A 1072 -15.21 -22.63 5.51
CA GLY A 1072 -14.91 -23.99 5.97
C GLY A 1072 -15.39 -24.28 7.41
N PRO A 1073 -14.99 -23.50 8.43
CA PRO A 1073 -15.49 -23.69 9.79
C PRO A 1073 -17.01 -23.48 9.91
N ILE A 1074 -17.59 -22.56 9.13
CA ILE A 1074 -19.05 -22.34 9.07
C ILE A 1074 -19.76 -23.61 8.57
N VAL A 1075 -19.22 -24.24 7.53
CA VAL A 1075 -19.76 -25.50 6.99
C VAL A 1075 -19.68 -26.62 8.03
N ILE A 1076 -18.57 -26.73 8.77
CA ILE A 1076 -18.42 -27.69 9.87
C ILE A 1076 -19.50 -27.44 10.95
N ASP A 1077 -19.68 -26.19 11.36
CA ASP A 1077 -20.67 -25.79 12.35
C ASP A 1077 -22.10 -26.15 11.91
N ILE A 1078 -22.47 -25.84 10.67
CA ILE A 1078 -23.76 -26.23 10.09
C ILE A 1078 -23.95 -27.75 10.12
N PHE A 1079 -22.93 -28.54 9.80
CA PHE A 1079 -23.08 -29.99 9.80
C PHE A 1079 -23.23 -30.59 11.20
N ILE A 1080 -22.50 -30.06 12.18
CA ILE A 1080 -22.48 -30.60 13.54
C ILE A 1080 -23.65 -30.06 14.36
N ASN A 1081 -23.80 -28.73 14.40
CA ASN A 1081 -24.74 -28.05 15.29
C ASN A 1081 -26.14 -27.91 14.68
N GLU A 1082 -26.27 -27.60 13.39
CA GLU A 1082 -27.58 -27.44 12.74
C GLU A 1082 -28.14 -28.76 12.18
N ALA A 1083 -27.31 -29.54 11.47
CA ALA A 1083 -27.73 -30.81 10.86
C ALA A 1083 -27.61 -32.02 11.80
N GLY A 1084 -27.02 -31.85 12.99
CA GLY A 1084 -26.92 -32.87 14.03
C GLY A 1084 -26.02 -34.06 13.68
N TRP A 1085 -25.00 -33.88 12.83
CA TRP A 1085 -24.04 -34.95 12.54
C TRP A 1085 -23.08 -35.13 13.73
N SER A 1086 -22.74 -36.36 14.06
CA SER A 1086 -21.65 -36.60 15.01
C SER A 1086 -20.29 -36.26 14.39
N GLN A 1087 -19.35 -35.78 15.20
CA GLN A 1087 -17.96 -35.50 14.75
C GLN A 1087 -17.34 -36.71 14.03
N ALA A 1088 -17.56 -37.92 14.55
CA ALA A 1088 -17.08 -39.16 13.95
C ALA A 1088 -17.69 -39.42 12.56
N LYS A 1089 -18.98 -39.13 12.37
CA LYS A 1089 -19.67 -39.27 11.09
C LYS A 1089 -19.14 -38.24 10.07
N TYR A 1090 -19.00 -36.98 10.47
CA TYR A 1090 -18.44 -35.93 9.62
C TYR A 1090 -17.02 -36.29 9.18
N ASN A 1091 -16.13 -36.62 10.12
CA ASN A 1091 -14.75 -37.00 9.84
C ASN A 1091 -14.66 -38.25 8.94
N GLY A 1092 -15.54 -39.24 9.13
CA GLY A 1092 -15.58 -40.45 8.30
C GLY A 1092 -16.02 -40.19 6.85
N ILE A 1093 -17.00 -39.31 6.64
CA ILE A 1093 -17.46 -38.93 5.29
C ILE A 1093 -16.41 -38.04 4.61
N VAL A 1094 -15.98 -36.98 5.29
CA VAL A 1094 -15.06 -35.98 4.74
C VAL A 1094 -13.67 -36.58 4.53
N GLY A 1095 -13.13 -37.34 5.49
CA GLY A 1095 -11.84 -38.00 5.38
C GLY A 1095 -11.82 -39.27 4.51
N GLY A 1096 -12.98 -39.72 4.04
CA GLY A 1096 -13.13 -40.93 3.21
C GLY A 1096 -13.58 -40.62 1.79
N ILE A 1097 -14.90 -40.66 1.56
CA ILE A 1097 -15.50 -40.57 0.22
C ILE A 1097 -15.37 -39.19 -0.42
N VAL A 1098 -15.30 -38.13 0.38
CA VAL A 1098 -15.10 -36.76 -0.14
C VAL A 1098 -13.66 -36.57 -0.62
N VAL A 1099 -12.65 -37.06 0.12
CA VAL A 1099 -11.25 -37.10 -0.37
C VAL A 1099 -11.14 -37.88 -1.67
N PHE A 1100 -11.90 -38.97 -1.80
CA PHE A 1100 -11.96 -39.72 -3.06
C PHE A 1100 -12.55 -38.89 -4.20
N GLY A 1101 -13.60 -38.09 -3.96
CA GLY A 1101 -14.12 -37.12 -4.92
C GLY A 1101 -13.05 -36.11 -5.38
N ALA A 1102 -12.29 -35.54 -4.45
CA ALA A 1102 -11.18 -34.63 -4.76
C ALA A 1102 -10.06 -35.32 -5.56
N LEU A 1103 -9.70 -36.57 -5.22
CA LEU A 1103 -8.72 -37.36 -5.95
C LEU A 1103 -9.12 -37.49 -7.43
N ILE A 1104 -10.37 -37.87 -7.70
CA ILE A 1104 -10.86 -37.98 -9.07
C ILE A 1104 -10.88 -36.60 -9.74
N GLY A 1105 -11.30 -35.55 -9.04
CA GLY A 1105 -11.27 -34.17 -9.52
C GLY A 1105 -9.87 -33.72 -9.96
N GLN A 1106 -8.84 -34.03 -9.18
CA GLN A 1106 -7.44 -33.69 -9.49
C GLN A 1106 -6.92 -34.42 -10.74
N ILE A 1107 -7.28 -35.69 -10.94
CA ILE A 1107 -6.94 -36.43 -12.16
C ILE A 1107 -7.60 -35.77 -13.37
N PHE A 1108 -8.90 -35.49 -13.29
CA PHE A 1108 -9.63 -34.86 -14.39
C PHE A 1108 -9.11 -33.44 -14.68
N GLY A 1109 -8.82 -32.66 -13.64
CA GLY A 1109 -8.24 -31.32 -13.79
C GLY A 1109 -6.89 -31.33 -14.48
N GLY A 1110 -5.98 -32.24 -14.10
CA GLY A 1110 -4.69 -32.40 -14.77
C GLY A 1110 -4.83 -32.79 -16.25
N LEU A 1111 -5.70 -33.76 -16.56
CA LEU A 1111 -5.96 -34.19 -17.95
C LEU A 1111 -6.63 -33.11 -18.81
N LEU A 1112 -7.53 -32.32 -18.24
CA LEU A 1112 -8.17 -31.21 -18.92
C LEU A 1112 -7.20 -30.04 -19.10
N GLY A 1113 -6.36 -29.77 -18.10
CA GLY A 1113 -5.32 -28.74 -18.15
C GLY A 1113 -4.31 -29.00 -19.26
N ASP A 1114 -3.83 -30.23 -19.42
CA ASP A 1114 -2.97 -30.63 -20.56
C ASP A 1114 -3.67 -30.39 -21.91
N LYS A 1115 -4.97 -30.73 -21.99
CA LYS A 1115 -5.72 -30.71 -23.26
C LYS A 1115 -6.15 -29.32 -23.70
N PHE A 1116 -6.57 -28.48 -22.75
CA PHE A 1116 -7.22 -27.20 -23.03
C PHE A 1116 -6.43 -25.99 -22.53
N GLY A 1117 -5.31 -26.20 -21.83
CA GLY A 1117 -4.52 -25.16 -21.17
C GLY A 1117 -4.90 -24.99 -19.69
N VAL A 1118 -3.90 -24.95 -18.81
CA VAL A 1118 -4.10 -24.93 -17.35
C VAL A 1118 -4.83 -23.68 -16.89
N ARG A 1119 -4.49 -22.51 -17.43
CA ARG A 1119 -5.16 -21.24 -17.08
C ARG A 1119 -6.63 -21.25 -17.45
N ARG A 1120 -6.98 -21.78 -18.63
CA ARG A 1120 -8.38 -21.85 -19.13
C ARG A 1120 -9.23 -22.78 -18.27
N VAL A 1121 -8.71 -23.96 -17.95
CA VAL A 1121 -9.42 -24.92 -17.08
C VAL A 1121 -9.53 -24.39 -15.64
N ALA A 1122 -8.52 -23.69 -15.13
CA ALA A 1122 -8.60 -23.03 -13.84
C ALA A 1122 -9.73 -21.99 -13.81
N MET A 1123 -9.80 -21.10 -14.81
CA MET A 1123 -10.84 -20.06 -14.91
C MET A 1123 -12.27 -20.64 -14.90
N VAL A 1124 -12.51 -21.68 -15.69
CA VAL A 1124 -13.81 -22.38 -15.70
C VAL A 1124 -14.04 -23.10 -14.37
N GLY A 1125 -13.03 -23.78 -13.85
CA GLY A 1125 -13.08 -24.54 -12.60
C GLY A 1125 -13.46 -23.68 -11.39
N PHE A 1126 -12.80 -22.52 -11.22
CA PHE A 1126 -13.10 -21.59 -10.12
C PHE A 1126 -14.47 -20.93 -10.26
N THR A 1127 -14.94 -20.71 -11.49
CA THR A 1127 -16.31 -20.22 -11.73
C THR A 1127 -17.37 -21.25 -11.33
N VAL A 1128 -17.15 -22.52 -11.68
CA VAL A 1128 -18.04 -23.62 -11.26
C VAL A 1128 -17.93 -23.87 -9.75
N LEU A 1129 -16.75 -23.71 -9.15
CA LEU A 1129 -16.54 -23.81 -7.71
C LEU A 1129 -17.29 -22.70 -6.94
N ALA A 1130 -17.22 -21.45 -7.43
CA ALA A 1130 -17.96 -20.33 -6.87
C ALA A 1130 -19.48 -20.61 -6.91
N LEU A 1131 -19.98 -21.13 -8.03
CA LEU A 1131 -21.38 -21.55 -8.14
C LEU A 1131 -21.73 -22.70 -7.19
N ALA A 1132 -20.85 -23.70 -7.03
CA ALA A 1132 -21.05 -24.80 -6.09
C ALA A 1132 -21.11 -24.28 -4.64
N ASN A 1133 -20.23 -23.35 -4.26
CA ASN A 1133 -20.22 -22.72 -2.95
C ASN A 1133 -21.51 -21.91 -2.71
N ALA A 1134 -21.98 -21.13 -3.69
CA ALA A 1134 -23.26 -20.41 -3.58
C ALA A 1134 -24.47 -21.35 -3.49
N CYS A 1135 -24.45 -22.48 -4.20
CA CYS A 1135 -25.49 -23.50 -4.12
C CYS A 1135 -25.66 -24.07 -2.70
N PHE A 1136 -24.62 -24.04 -1.85
CA PHE A 1136 -24.74 -24.50 -0.47
C PHE A 1136 -25.75 -23.68 0.35
N ALA A 1137 -25.79 -22.36 0.13
CA ALA A 1137 -26.77 -21.48 0.77
C ALA A 1137 -28.20 -21.77 0.29
N LEU A 1138 -28.38 -22.14 -0.99
CA LEU A 1138 -29.66 -22.54 -1.55
C LEU A 1138 -30.15 -23.90 -1.01
N LEU A 1139 -29.22 -24.73 -0.52
CA LEU A 1139 -29.49 -26.05 0.03
C LEU A 1139 -29.85 -26.05 1.53
N GLU A 1140 -30.02 -24.88 2.15
CA GLU A 1140 -30.40 -24.75 3.57
C GLU A 1140 -31.61 -25.63 3.97
N PRO A 1141 -32.72 -25.70 3.20
CA PRO A 1141 -33.84 -26.58 3.55
C PRO A 1141 -33.48 -28.08 3.61
N PHE A 1142 -32.33 -28.45 3.04
CA PHE A 1142 -31.84 -29.82 2.92
C PHE A 1142 -30.60 -30.10 3.76
N TRP A 1143 -30.09 -29.17 4.59
CA TRP A 1143 -28.88 -29.38 5.40
C TRP A 1143 -28.98 -30.60 6.34
N SER A 1144 -30.17 -30.85 6.88
CA SER A 1144 -30.43 -32.05 7.72
C SER A 1144 -30.42 -33.37 6.93
N ASN A 1145 -30.57 -33.33 5.59
CA ASN A 1145 -30.58 -34.52 4.75
C ASN A 1145 -29.16 -35.01 4.46
N THR A 1146 -28.75 -36.03 5.20
CA THR A 1146 -27.41 -36.62 5.10
C THR A 1146 -27.03 -37.05 3.68
N SER A 1147 -27.97 -37.63 2.91
CA SER A 1147 -27.65 -38.17 1.58
C SER A 1147 -27.38 -37.06 0.57
N ILE A 1148 -28.24 -36.02 0.57
CA ILE A 1148 -28.09 -34.87 -0.34
C ILE A 1148 -26.80 -34.13 -0.02
N MET A 1149 -26.52 -33.89 1.27
CA MET A 1149 -25.31 -33.17 1.67
C MET A 1149 -24.03 -33.98 1.44
N THR A 1150 -24.06 -35.30 1.57
CA THR A 1150 -22.90 -36.14 1.20
C THR A 1150 -22.60 -36.05 -0.29
N VAL A 1151 -23.63 -36.09 -1.15
CA VAL A 1151 -23.46 -35.92 -2.60
C VAL A 1151 -22.95 -34.51 -2.93
N TYR A 1152 -23.47 -33.48 -2.28
CA TYR A 1152 -22.99 -32.11 -2.42
C TYR A 1152 -21.49 -32.00 -2.08
N LEU A 1153 -21.06 -32.52 -0.93
CA LEU A 1153 -19.65 -32.48 -0.52
C LEU A 1153 -18.74 -33.22 -1.51
N ILE A 1154 -19.18 -34.36 -2.05
CA ILE A 1154 -18.41 -35.10 -3.08
C ILE A 1154 -18.28 -34.27 -4.35
N MET A 1155 -19.37 -33.64 -4.82
CA MET A 1155 -19.37 -32.81 -6.03
C MET A 1155 -18.52 -31.56 -5.86
N GLN A 1156 -18.64 -30.87 -4.71
CA GLN A 1156 -17.85 -29.69 -4.38
C GLN A 1156 -16.36 -30.04 -4.31
N ALA A 1157 -16.00 -31.17 -3.68
CA ALA A 1157 -14.63 -31.64 -3.62
C ALA A 1157 -14.06 -32.04 -4.99
N PHE A 1158 -14.89 -32.64 -5.86
CA PHE A 1158 -14.52 -32.96 -7.24
C PHE A 1158 -14.21 -31.70 -8.05
N VAL A 1159 -15.08 -30.68 -8.01
CA VAL A 1159 -14.88 -29.41 -8.71
C VAL A 1159 -13.69 -28.65 -8.13
N GLY A 1160 -13.58 -28.56 -6.80
CA GLY A 1160 -12.47 -27.92 -6.12
C GLY A 1160 -11.14 -28.59 -6.44
N GLY A 1161 -11.09 -29.92 -6.46
CA GLY A 1161 -9.89 -30.68 -6.84
C GLY A 1161 -9.45 -30.40 -8.28
N MET A 1162 -10.41 -30.26 -9.20
CA MET A 1162 -10.15 -29.92 -10.61
C MET A 1162 -9.67 -28.47 -10.80
N ALA A 1163 -10.26 -27.51 -10.09
CA ALA A 1163 -9.87 -26.11 -10.18
C ALA A 1163 -8.48 -25.87 -9.58
N TRP A 1164 -8.27 -26.37 -8.36
CA TRP A 1164 -7.06 -26.12 -7.58
C TRP A 1164 -5.80 -26.73 -8.21
N ILE A 1165 -5.92 -27.92 -8.81
CA ILE A 1165 -4.76 -28.55 -9.47
C ILE A 1165 -4.27 -27.77 -10.69
N CYS A 1166 -5.16 -27.08 -11.38
CA CYS A 1166 -4.79 -26.25 -12.53
C CYS A 1166 -4.01 -25.01 -12.08
N ILE A 1167 -4.32 -24.44 -10.91
CA ILE A 1167 -3.54 -23.34 -10.33
C ILE A 1167 -2.16 -23.80 -9.89
N ILE A 1168 -2.05 -24.96 -9.24
CA ILE A 1168 -0.73 -25.53 -8.91
C ILE A 1168 0.10 -25.75 -10.17
N SER A 1169 -0.53 -26.28 -11.21
CA SER A 1169 0.14 -26.51 -12.49
C SER A 1169 0.57 -25.20 -13.13
N LEU A 1170 -0.25 -24.16 -13.09
CA LEU A 1170 0.10 -22.81 -13.53
C LEU A 1170 1.27 -22.23 -12.72
N SER A 1171 1.28 -22.41 -11.39
CA SER A 1171 2.40 -21.99 -10.55
C SER A 1171 3.70 -22.71 -10.89
N MET A 1172 3.65 -24.00 -11.24
CA MET A 1172 4.82 -24.72 -11.75
C MET A 1172 5.27 -24.20 -13.11
N ARG A 1173 4.35 -23.93 -14.05
CA ARG A 1173 4.69 -23.39 -15.39
C ARG A 1173 5.34 -22.01 -15.32
N LEU A 1174 4.89 -21.15 -14.40
CA LEU A 1174 5.46 -19.82 -14.22
C LEU A 1174 6.76 -19.80 -13.40
N THR A 1175 7.23 -20.97 -12.97
CA THR A 1175 8.44 -21.12 -12.17
C THR A 1175 9.63 -21.41 -13.07
N TRP A 1176 10.71 -20.66 -12.90
CA TRP A 1176 11.93 -20.86 -13.68
C TRP A 1176 12.75 -22.05 -13.15
N SER A 1177 13.14 -22.95 -14.06
CA SER A 1177 13.85 -24.19 -13.75
C SER A 1177 15.18 -23.99 -12.98
N LYS A 1178 15.89 -22.87 -13.17
CA LYS A 1178 17.15 -22.57 -12.44
C LYS A 1178 16.95 -22.32 -10.93
N VAL A 1179 15.77 -21.86 -10.50
CA VAL A 1179 15.43 -21.55 -9.09
C VAL A 1179 14.08 -22.16 -8.69
N GLY A 1180 13.75 -23.28 -9.31
CA GLY A 1180 12.40 -23.82 -9.26
C GLY A 1180 11.96 -24.27 -7.87
N GLY A 1181 12.90 -24.79 -7.06
CA GLY A 1181 12.61 -25.21 -5.70
C GLY A 1181 12.19 -24.04 -4.81
N THR A 1182 12.89 -22.91 -4.89
CA THR A 1182 12.63 -21.72 -4.09
C THR A 1182 11.38 -20.98 -4.56
N GLN A 1183 11.27 -20.70 -5.86
CA GLN A 1183 10.17 -19.90 -6.41
C GLN A 1183 8.83 -20.64 -6.28
N PHE A 1184 8.75 -21.93 -6.64
CA PHE A 1184 7.51 -22.69 -6.49
C PHE A 1184 7.09 -22.84 -5.03
N THR A 1185 8.04 -23.11 -4.13
CA THR A 1185 7.76 -23.21 -2.70
C THR A 1185 7.28 -21.88 -2.12
N ALA A 1186 7.78 -20.74 -2.61
CA ALA A 1186 7.28 -19.43 -2.22
C ALA A 1186 5.78 -19.28 -2.57
N TYR A 1187 5.36 -19.67 -3.77
CA TYR A 1187 3.93 -19.68 -4.15
C TYR A 1187 3.11 -20.59 -3.23
N MET A 1188 3.57 -21.82 -2.96
CA MET A 1188 2.89 -22.76 -2.05
C MET A 1188 2.77 -22.22 -0.62
N SER A 1189 3.80 -21.53 -0.12
CA SER A 1189 3.77 -20.87 1.19
C SER A 1189 2.77 -19.71 1.22
N LEU A 1190 2.63 -18.95 0.14
CA LEU A 1190 1.65 -17.85 0.04
C LEU A 1190 0.20 -18.37 0.03
N PHE A 1191 -0.09 -19.49 -0.64
CA PHE A 1191 -1.42 -20.13 -0.54
C PHE A 1191 -1.75 -20.54 0.90
N ASN A 1192 -0.79 -21.15 1.61
CA ASN A 1192 -0.98 -21.53 3.01
C ASN A 1192 -1.22 -20.30 3.90
N LEU A 1193 -0.49 -19.21 3.65
CA LEU A 1193 -0.66 -17.95 4.38
C LEU A 1193 -2.06 -17.35 4.14
N SER A 1194 -2.53 -17.37 2.89
CA SER A 1194 -3.89 -16.96 2.51
C SER A 1194 -4.96 -17.75 3.28
N GLY A 1195 -4.84 -19.09 3.31
CA GLY A 1195 -5.76 -19.94 4.06
C GLY A 1195 -5.76 -19.68 5.57
N VAL A 1196 -4.58 -19.47 6.18
CA VAL A 1196 -4.48 -19.10 7.61
C VAL A 1196 -5.19 -17.79 7.89
N PHE A 1197 -4.99 -16.78 7.03
CA PHE A 1197 -5.68 -15.50 7.14
C PHE A 1197 -7.19 -15.65 6.98
N ALA A 1198 -7.65 -16.42 5.98
CA ALA A 1198 -9.06 -16.71 5.75
C ALA A 1198 -9.74 -17.30 6.98
N TYR A 1199 -9.14 -18.31 7.63
CA TYR A 1199 -9.73 -18.91 8.84
C TYR A 1199 -9.94 -17.89 9.97
N THR A 1200 -9.05 -16.90 10.12
CA THR A 1200 -9.22 -15.85 11.13
C THR A 1200 -10.38 -14.89 10.86
N LEU A 1201 -10.88 -14.84 9.62
CA LEU A 1201 -12.05 -14.03 9.26
C LEU A 1201 -13.37 -14.69 9.67
N THR A 1202 -13.39 -16.00 9.86
CA THR A 1202 -14.62 -16.79 10.09
C THR A 1202 -15.48 -16.25 11.23
N GLU A 1203 -14.89 -15.98 12.39
CA GLU A 1203 -15.60 -15.49 13.59
C GLU A 1203 -16.20 -14.09 13.38
N ARG A 1204 -15.46 -13.21 12.70
CA ARG A 1204 -15.93 -11.87 12.35
C ARG A 1204 -17.07 -11.91 11.32
N MET A 1205 -17.03 -12.86 10.39
CA MET A 1205 -18.08 -13.00 9.38
C MET A 1205 -19.41 -13.47 9.98
N ILE A 1206 -19.38 -14.41 10.93
CA ILE A 1206 -20.59 -14.91 11.59
C ILE A 1206 -21.16 -13.98 12.67
N SER A 1207 -20.37 -12.99 13.16
CA SER A 1207 -20.88 -11.97 14.09
C SER A 1207 -21.62 -10.85 13.36
N ILE A 1208 -21.25 -10.57 12.10
CA ILE A 1208 -21.85 -9.50 11.27
C ILE A 1208 -23.01 -10.05 10.42
N PHE A 1209 -22.82 -11.23 9.83
CA PHE A 1209 -23.70 -11.81 8.81
C PHE A 1209 -24.31 -13.13 9.27
N ASP A 1210 -25.53 -13.39 8.81
CA ASP A 1210 -26.11 -14.73 8.94
C ASP A 1210 -25.35 -15.75 8.06
N TYR A 1211 -25.50 -17.04 8.33
CA TYR A 1211 -24.77 -18.10 7.63
C TYR A 1211 -24.96 -18.07 6.11
N LYS A 1212 -26.15 -17.70 5.61
CA LYS A 1212 -26.40 -17.59 4.17
C LYS A 1212 -25.57 -16.47 3.55
N SER A 1213 -25.60 -15.29 4.16
CA SER A 1213 -24.84 -14.13 3.68
C SER A 1213 -23.34 -14.43 3.69
N ALA A 1214 -22.83 -15.06 4.75
CA ALA A 1214 -21.42 -15.48 4.83
C ALA A 1214 -21.04 -16.47 3.71
N ILE A 1215 -21.90 -17.45 3.40
CA ILE A 1215 -21.68 -18.40 2.30
C ILE A 1215 -21.68 -17.69 0.93
N TYR A 1216 -22.60 -16.75 0.69
CA TYR A 1216 -22.62 -15.98 -0.57
C TYR A 1216 -21.39 -15.10 -0.73
N ILE A 1217 -20.89 -14.49 0.35
CA ILE A 1217 -19.66 -13.70 0.33
C ILE A 1217 -18.46 -14.59 0.01
N GLY A 1218 -18.34 -15.77 0.64
CA GLY A 1218 -17.26 -16.72 0.30
C GLY A 1218 -17.33 -17.20 -1.14
N ALA A 1219 -18.54 -17.44 -1.67
CA ALA A 1219 -18.73 -17.76 -3.08
C ALA A 1219 -18.28 -16.61 -4.00
N ALA A 1220 -18.55 -15.35 -3.64
CA ALA A 1220 -18.09 -14.19 -4.39
C ALA A 1220 -16.56 -14.04 -4.37
N LEU A 1221 -15.92 -14.24 -3.20
CA LEU A 1221 -14.45 -14.19 -3.07
C LEU A 1221 -13.74 -15.25 -3.93
N THR A 1222 -14.39 -16.39 -4.19
CA THR A 1222 -13.86 -17.43 -5.10
C THR A 1222 -13.66 -16.90 -6.53
N LEU A 1223 -14.39 -15.85 -6.94
CA LEU A 1223 -14.32 -15.28 -8.29
C LEU A 1223 -13.12 -14.34 -8.49
N ILE A 1224 -12.48 -13.84 -7.41
CA ILE A 1224 -11.27 -13.01 -7.50
C ILE A 1224 -10.15 -13.75 -8.25
N THR A 1225 -10.04 -15.06 -8.01
CA THR A 1225 -9.08 -15.92 -8.71
C THR A 1225 -9.30 -15.89 -10.23
N VAL A 1226 -10.55 -15.91 -10.69
CA VAL A 1226 -10.86 -15.87 -12.12
C VAL A 1226 -10.45 -14.52 -12.72
N PHE A 1227 -10.73 -13.41 -12.01
CA PHE A 1227 -10.33 -12.08 -12.43
C PHE A 1227 -8.80 -11.94 -12.55
N MET A 1228 -8.04 -12.41 -11.56
CA MET A 1228 -6.58 -12.38 -11.59
C MET A 1228 -5.99 -13.22 -12.73
N LEU A 1229 -6.56 -14.39 -13.02
CA LEU A 1229 -6.09 -15.27 -14.10
C LEU A 1229 -6.22 -14.64 -15.50
N VAL A 1230 -7.03 -13.60 -15.68
CA VAL A 1230 -7.12 -12.88 -16.97
C VAL A 1230 -5.83 -12.12 -17.28
N PHE A 1231 -5.10 -11.67 -16.26
CA PHE A 1231 -3.89 -10.85 -16.42
C PHE A 1231 -2.60 -11.66 -16.42
N ILE A 1232 -2.68 -12.97 -16.27
CA ILE A 1232 -1.53 -13.88 -16.19
C ILE A 1232 -1.37 -14.58 -17.54
N ASP A 1233 -0.18 -14.45 -18.13
CA ASP A 1233 0.26 -15.21 -19.31
C ASP A 1233 1.04 -16.44 -18.83
N GLU A 1234 0.57 -17.65 -19.18
CA GLU A 1234 1.14 -18.92 -18.69
C GLU A 1234 2.47 -19.30 -19.35
N ASP A 1235 2.87 -18.61 -20.42
CA ASP A 1235 4.10 -18.89 -21.20
C ASP A 1235 5.15 -17.76 -21.06
N GLU A 1236 4.87 -16.70 -20.30
CA GLU A 1236 5.75 -15.52 -20.22
C GLU A 1236 7.12 -15.83 -19.60
N THR A 1237 7.17 -16.66 -18.55
CA THR A 1237 8.43 -17.03 -17.88
C THR A 1237 9.37 -17.74 -18.85
N ASP A 1238 8.87 -18.73 -19.59
CA ASP A 1238 9.67 -19.50 -20.54
C ASP A 1238 10.18 -18.59 -21.68
N ARG A 1239 9.28 -17.78 -22.26
CA ARG A 1239 9.60 -16.84 -23.35
C ARG A 1239 10.63 -15.78 -22.94
N VAL A 1240 10.64 -15.33 -21.68
CA VAL A 1240 11.50 -14.25 -21.21
C VAL A 1240 12.81 -14.76 -20.61
N LEU A 1241 12.82 -15.97 -20.03
CA LEU A 1241 13.94 -16.45 -19.21
C LEU A 1241 14.56 -17.78 -19.67
N GLU A 1242 13.85 -18.62 -20.45
CA GLU A 1242 14.39 -19.88 -20.96
C GLU A 1242 14.97 -19.78 -22.38
N ASP A 1243 14.44 -18.90 -23.25
CA ASP A 1243 14.89 -18.76 -24.65
C ASP A 1243 16.21 -17.97 -24.85
N ASP A 1244 16.69 -17.25 -23.83
CA ASP A 1244 17.91 -16.42 -23.90
C ASP A 1244 19.22 -17.26 -24.05
N ASP A 1245 19.18 -18.56 -23.75
CA ASP A 1245 20.37 -19.45 -23.81
C ASP A 1245 20.50 -20.22 -25.15
N THR A 1246 19.56 -20.10 -26.11
CA THR A 1246 19.58 -20.93 -27.36
C THR A 1246 19.59 -20.19 -28.70
N HIS A 1247 19.39 -18.86 -28.75
CA HIS A 1247 19.50 -18.09 -29.98
C HIS A 1247 20.49 -16.93 -29.86
N SER A 1248 21.77 -17.22 -30.09
CA SER A 1248 22.68 -16.20 -30.60
C SER A 1248 22.34 -15.96 -32.08
N GLU A 1249 22.07 -14.70 -32.43
CA GLU A 1249 21.84 -14.18 -33.78
C GLU A 1249 20.40 -14.38 -34.33
N ASP A 1250 19.47 -13.51 -33.91
CA ASP A 1250 18.59 -12.72 -34.80
C ASP A 1250 17.64 -11.83 -33.93
N GLU A 1251 17.64 -10.52 -34.19
CA GLU A 1251 16.86 -9.51 -33.44
C GLU A 1251 15.34 -9.73 -33.52
N PRO A 1252 14.56 -9.56 -32.43
CA PRO A 1252 13.11 -9.52 -32.52
C PRO A 1252 12.61 -8.08 -32.81
N GLU A 1253 11.84 -7.94 -33.89
CA GLU A 1253 11.04 -6.75 -34.20
C GLU A 1253 10.09 -6.40 -33.04
N ILE A 1254 10.04 -5.11 -32.71
CA ILE A 1254 9.13 -4.50 -31.73
C ILE A 1254 7.70 -4.66 -32.23
N TYR A 1255 6.87 -5.39 -31.47
CA TYR A 1255 5.43 -5.49 -31.70
C TYR A 1255 4.74 -4.24 -31.13
N GLU A 1256 4.33 -3.31 -32.01
CA GLU A 1256 3.42 -2.21 -31.65
C GLU A 1256 1.99 -2.72 -31.40
N PRO A 1257 1.25 -2.16 -30.42
CA PRO A 1257 -0.16 -2.46 -30.23
C PRO A 1257 -1.02 -1.73 -31.28
N VAL A 1258 -1.60 -2.48 -32.21
CA VAL A 1258 -2.56 -1.96 -33.21
C VAL A 1258 -3.82 -1.43 -32.49
N LEU A 1259 -3.93 -0.10 -32.37
CA LEU A 1259 -5.21 0.61 -32.24
C LEU A 1259 -5.89 0.64 -33.62
N GLY A 1260 -7.15 0.21 -33.66
CA GLY A 1260 -7.91 0.11 -34.91
C GLY A 1260 -8.19 1.47 -35.53
N ASP A 1261 -7.73 1.65 -36.77
CA ASP A 1261 -8.05 2.80 -37.61
C ASP A 1261 -9.55 2.87 -37.92
N VAL A 1262 -10.14 4.01 -37.58
CA VAL A 1262 -11.44 4.47 -38.05
C VAL A 1262 -11.27 4.88 -39.53
N MET A 1263 -11.89 4.09 -40.41
CA MET A 1263 -12.00 4.39 -41.85
C MET A 1263 -12.68 5.75 -42.08
N ILE A 1264 -11.93 6.72 -42.61
CA ILE A 1264 -12.49 7.86 -43.34
C ILE A 1264 -12.19 7.67 -44.83
N ASP A 1265 -13.28 7.61 -45.59
CA ASP A 1265 -13.36 7.33 -47.02
C ASP A 1265 -13.14 8.63 -47.81
N GLU A 1266 -12.00 8.79 -48.50
CA GLU A 1266 -11.85 9.86 -49.51
C GLU A 1266 -11.45 9.30 -50.89
N LYS A 1267 -12.37 9.50 -51.84
CA LYS A 1267 -12.19 9.25 -53.27
C LYS A 1267 -11.22 10.24 -53.91
N PRO A 1268 -10.50 9.84 -54.97
CA PRO A 1268 -9.53 10.69 -55.64
C PRO A 1268 -10.21 11.61 -56.67
N ALA A 1269 -9.71 12.85 -56.79
CA ALA A 1269 -9.91 13.70 -57.95
C ALA A 1269 -8.57 13.96 -58.67
N PRO A 1270 -8.58 14.11 -60.01
CA PRO A 1270 -7.45 13.75 -60.85
C PRO A 1270 -6.49 14.91 -61.15
N SER A 1271 -5.28 14.51 -61.53
CA SER A 1271 -4.20 15.32 -62.11
C SER A 1271 -4.62 16.50 -62.99
N VAL A 1272 -4.18 17.71 -62.61
CA VAL A 1272 -3.29 18.60 -63.40
C VAL A 1272 -2.44 19.42 -62.43
#